data_AF-A0A1J4J9G2-F1
#
_entry.id   AF-A0A1J4J9G2-F1
#
_cell.length_a   1.000
_cell.length_b   1.000
_cell.length_c   1.000
_cell.angle_alpha   90.00
_cell.angle_beta   90.00
_cell.angle_gamma   90.00
#
_symmetry.space_group_name_H-M   'P 1'
#
loop_
_entity.id
_entity.type
_entity.pdbx_description
1 polymer ?
#
loop_
_entity_poly.entity_id
_entity_poly.type
_entity_poly.pdbx_seq_one_letter_code
_entity_poly.pdbx_strand_id
1 'polypeptide(L)'
;MEHGSPSTKNSSSLSNDNARLRSKNKELKSRMKLLESKYRQNSESLESELSSTRLEDQETRDHLITTVKNLESKLNEQTKANNNLAKINKQLQTQISTFLSYVGNHANRDLKNLNEASSLYSELSSESESNNQKIRDLERQNSSLSSQLEESADVARSKSTESAKLKKRLRKMKQATLNEPEMANEIANEVAQKLTKSHNKKVKELQNTIESQKAQIKQLQAQVERAERNASNRGTKSDDNGREEIYKANLALLNDRVQSAEQTAAETQKQYEILQEENQQLADRGNLLNDKLEEAKETIAIKEQNINDLKQKVKQCKQAIQNLKDEMKLKETEAAELDTTVHELQIRISELENEKQMMTLNQPKVVNEPTKQYKDKIEMLESRIASFEELYEKQSQEICELVEQRKQMISSLNQVDEFLATNDAHIQKLEKENTQLAEENKTIKETTTSEREKDDEEFIQAFEDSLEIIPPSMKDQMKEIAQNSDSKAELLKNYISLLVEKMNEVEYNAQVAENQSMVETMRKRYIALLNHLENAHKFLRSIANSQAASNSDEITREEFLTACARLGKYIEEQRVEFPIEDFVPSVFEPSDLNDPQKIANIFLDFVKNDELEESPTMELFTLFMCVSQVNLILMNNIDANAEAIQQAARISQLDDAHVQHIRELESWKNAQMENNENLSHVLRKLVEDPQDDYEKLVEQVITTVNPDDIQTPTQVQELHSKIDALEEDFNNLQTKIEQSQAKEENKRAHFCKEADNMVNDLTKQAKNEEAKFNEEKAALMKQIEQLQSNQSNERNTYENRLQKQQRKLAKRDDLINTLRSENESLTQRSIDLQGQLGQHQSRVDEDNGTIQILKQQLQQTRDDLDRMTSHKQHYKQRLIESDAANSSTLAELKQRSEQLNQKYANTISELQKQLQQTSEELIKAQNEIDGFSSKKRELQEQVAKLQMAKRTAEMKLKAADDALVRERASSEAKQNTYALALKSKSDATIEELHNEIEKCRNTFNRVLTEEFHVSLDDQDVEENNNDNNKYELTNLLEKVDEQLSLRKDEQFIINDAFKLRRVMKIDKKTSLFQVYNKLTSELDTEKKRADEAESFANVKSNEKEKVLRDSKKLERSALELNEWTIWSRAMLRQLSDAASSNPPSSEVRFRLEEALLASISQRTIRRKMEILRTEKKLFLTQKPSILNRNTTSNAISNSSNSNSQSSKKNRVTSIRPMMLSLIFTGKLQQLSGNLPSRFNGMTKANQPPQTAYDRKAHRPLVPFESQ
;
A
#
# COMPACT_ATOMS: atom_id res chain seq x y z
N MET A 1 19.63 123.21 -57.45
CA MET A 1 19.35 124.65 -57.51
C MET A 1 17.96 124.85 -56.92
N GLU A 2 17.81 124.71 -55.60
CA GLU A 2 18.08 125.69 -54.52
C GLU A 2 16.91 126.68 -54.38
N HIS A 3 16.34 127.03 -53.21
CA HIS A 3 16.50 126.65 -51.80
C HIS A 3 15.32 127.27 -51.02
N GLY A 4 14.93 126.67 -49.88
CA GLY A 4 14.70 127.39 -48.61
C GLY A 4 13.35 128.09 -48.33
N SER A 5 12.61 127.52 -47.35
CA SER A 5 11.77 128.07 -46.25
C SER A 5 11.09 129.46 -46.32
N PRO A 6 9.92 129.65 -45.64
CA PRO A 6 9.46 130.98 -45.23
C PRO A 6 9.12 131.12 -43.74
N SER A 7 9.33 132.32 -43.20
CA SER A 7 8.77 132.80 -41.94
C SER A 7 8.50 134.32 -42.01
N THR A 8 7.39 134.70 -41.37
CA THR A 8 7.01 136.00 -40.77
C THR A 8 6.38 137.16 -41.57
N LYS A 9 5.07 137.32 -41.32
CA LYS A 9 4.32 138.47 -40.73
C LYS A 9 4.21 139.85 -41.43
N ASN A 10 2.94 140.30 -41.52
CA ASN A 10 2.36 141.66 -41.29
C ASN A 10 2.87 142.84 -42.14
N SER A 11 2.10 143.86 -42.57
CA SER A 11 0.73 144.33 -42.39
C SER A 11 0.52 145.61 -43.24
N SER A 12 -0.73 146.08 -43.34
CA SER A 12 -1.22 147.42 -43.77
C SER A 12 -1.39 147.65 -45.27
N SER A 13 -2.61 147.61 -45.85
CA SER A 13 -3.81 148.47 -45.67
C SER A 13 -3.66 149.83 -46.34
N LEU A 14 -4.43 150.01 -47.43
CA LEU A 14 -4.48 151.14 -48.36
C LEU A 14 -3.37 151.06 -49.42
N SER A 15 -3.73 150.93 -50.69
CA SER A 15 -4.51 151.97 -51.32
C SER A 15 -5.72 151.40 -52.08
N ASN A 16 -6.85 151.38 -51.37
CA ASN A 16 -8.10 150.66 -51.62
C ASN A 16 -8.75 150.77 -53.01
N ASP A 17 -8.23 151.58 -53.93
CA ASP A 17 -8.85 151.77 -55.25
C ASP A 17 -8.15 151.05 -56.40
N ASN A 18 -6.92 150.56 -56.21
CA ASN A 18 -6.25 149.69 -57.21
C ASN A 18 -6.66 148.20 -57.10
N ALA A 19 -7.35 147.84 -56.01
CA ALA A 19 -7.80 146.48 -55.70
C ALA A 19 -9.04 146.05 -56.51
N ARG A 20 -9.95 146.97 -56.87
CA ARG A 20 -11.15 146.63 -57.65
C ARG A 20 -10.88 146.35 -59.14
N LEU A 21 -9.96 147.07 -59.76
CA LEU A 21 -9.59 146.85 -61.17
C LEU A 21 -8.70 145.61 -61.37
N ARG A 22 -7.84 145.28 -60.39
CA ARG A 22 -7.12 143.99 -60.39
C ARG A 22 -8.05 142.81 -60.10
N SER A 23 -9.15 143.01 -59.37
CA SER A 23 -10.17 141.98 -59.11
C SER A 23 -10.90 141.52 -60.38
N LYS A 24 -11.41 142.45 -61.21
CA LYS A 24 -12.08 142.07 -62.48
C LYS A 24 -11.15 141.43 -63.50
N ASN A 25 -9.89 141.89 -63.56
CA ASN A 25 -8.90 141.31 -64.49
C ASN A 25 -8.41 139.94 -63.99
N LYS A 26 -8.30 139.73 -62.67
CA LYS A 26 -8.13 138.38 -62.10
C LYS A 26 -9.32 137.50 -62.40
N GLU A 27 -10.55 138.00 -62.30
CA GLU A 27 -11.76 137.19 -62.54
C GLU A 27 -11.85 136.71 -64.00
N LEU A 28 -11.57 137.59 -64.98
CA LEU A 28 -11.49 137.22 -66.39
C LEU A 28 -10.35 136.23 -66.69
N LYS A 29 -9.16 136.44 -66.12
CA LYS A 29 -8.06 135.46 -66.22
C LYS A 29 -8.39 134.13 -65.54
N SER A 30 -9.13 134.15 -64.44
CA SER A 30 -9.58 132.95 -63.73
C SER A 30 -10.61 132.18 -64.55
N ARG A 31 -11.52 132.88 -65.23
CA ARG A 31 -12.56 132.29 -66.07
C ARG A 31 -12.00 131.71 -67.38
N MET A 32 -11.01 132.39 -67.99
CA MET A 32 -10.22 131.85 -69.11
C MET A 32 -9.43 130.61 -68.69
N LYS A 33 -8.71 130.65 -67.57
CA LYS A 33 -8.00 129.47 -67.05
C LYS A 33 -8.94 128.31 -66.72
N LEU A 34 -10.14 128.60 -66.22
CA LEU A 34 -11.15 127.58 -65.93
C LEU A 34 -11.69 126.93 -67.20
N LEU A 35 -11.86 127.69 -68.28
CA LEU A 35 -12.28 127.17 -69.59
C LEU A 35 -11.17 126.36 -70.26
N GLU A 36 -9.92 126.82 -70.24
CA GLU A 36 -8.78 126.04 -70.74
C GLU A 36 -8.55 124.77 -69.91
N SER A 37 -8.71 124.84 -68.59
CA SER A 37 -8.66 123.68 -67.70
C SER A 37 -9.78 122.70 -68.01
N LYS A 38 -11.02 123.17 -68.25
CA LYS A 38 -12.13 122.30 -68.65
C LYS A 38 -11.93 121.68 -70.03
N TYR A 39 -11.36 122.41 -70.99
CA TYR A 39 -11.12 121.87 -72.32
C TYR A 39 -9.99 120.83 -72.31
N ARG A 40 -8.91 121.06 -71.55
CA ARG A 40 -7.87 120.04 -71.33
C ARG A 40 -8.43 118.83 -70.61
N GLN A 41 -9.19 119.02 -69.55
CA GLN A 41 -9.76 117.93 -68.76
C GLN A 41 -10.77 117.10 -69.57
N ASN A 42 -11.58 117.74 -70.44
CA ASN A 42 -12.47 117.01 -71.34
C ASN A 42 -11.71 116.30 -72.47
N SER A 43 -10.63 116.90 -73.01
CA SER A 43 -9.79 116.25 -74.02
C SER A 43 -9.06 115.03 -73.44
N GLU A 44 -8.49 115.15 -72.25
CA GLU A 44 -7.83 114.06 -71.53
C GLU A 44 -8.83 112.97 -71.11
N SER A 45 -10.07 113.34 -70.73
CA SER A 45 -11.13 112.37 -70.44
C SER A 45 -11.58 111.60 -71.68
N LEU A 46 -11.74 112.28 -72.83
CA LEU A 46 -12.11 111.62 -74.10
C LEU A 46 -10.99 110.72 -74.62
N GLU A 47 -9.73 111.13 -74.48
CA GLU A 47 -8.58 110.33 -74.91
C GLU A 47 -8.36 109.13 -73.98
N SER A 48 -8.66 109.28 -72.69
CA SER A 48 -8.72 108.17 -71.72
C SER A 48 -9.88 107.20 -72.03
N GLU A 49 -11.07 107.70 -72.36
CA GLU A 49 -12.21 106.86 -72.74
C GLU A 49 -11.92 106.10 -74.04
N LEU A 50 -11.41 106.77 -75.09
CA LEU A 50 -11.04 106.14 -76.37
C LEU A 50 -9.93 105.09 -76.20
N SER A 51 -9.00 105.32 -75.27
CA SER A 51 -7.96 104.34 -74.93
C SER A 51 -8.54 103.14 -74.18
N SER A 52 -9.47 103.37 -73.26
CA SER A 52 -10.19 102.31 -72.53
C SER A 52 -11.04 101.46 -73.48
N THR A 53 -11.79 102.07 -74.41
CA THR A 53 -12.62 101.32 -75.36
C THR A 53 -11.77 100.50 -76.34
N ARG A 54 -10.62 101.02 -76.77
CA ARG A 54 -9.69 100.24 -77.62
C ARG A 54 -9.04 99.08 -76.87
N LEU A 55 -8.78 99.24 -75.57
CA LEU A 55 -8.26 98.17 -74.74
C LEU A 55 -9.32 97.08 -74.53
N GLU A 56 -10.56 97.46 -74.24
CA GLU A 56 -11.69 96.53 -74.09
C GLU A 56 -12.00 95.78 -75.40
N ASP A 57 -11.97 96.46 -76.55
CA ASP A 57 -12.15 95.81 -77.86
C ASP A 57 -11.00 94.83 -78.19
N GLN A 58 -9.78 95.14 -77.72
CA GLN A 58 -8.63 94.26 -77.93
C GLN A 58 -8.67 93.05 -76.98
N GLU A 59 -9.04 93.24 -75.71
CA GLU A 59 -9.22 92.16 -74.74
C GLU A 59 -10.38 91.23 -75.10
N THR A 60 -11.50 91.78 -75.57
CA THR A 60 -12.64 90.96 -76.04
C THR A 60 -12.28 90.17 -77.29
N ARG A 61 -11.52 90.75 -78.22
CA ARG A 61 -11.03 90.05 -79.41
C ARG A 61 -10.05 88.93 -79.05
N ASP A 62 -9.13 89.17 -78.13
CA ASP A 62 -8.18 88.16 -77.66
C ASP A 62 -8.88 87.06 -76.87
N HIS A 63 -9.91 87.40 -76.09
CA HIS A 63 -10.74 86.41 -75.39
C HIS A 63 -11.57 85.56 -76.37
N LEU A 64 -12.08 86.16 -77.45
CA LEU A 64 -12.79 85.44 -78.51
C LEU A 64 -11.87 84.51 -79.29
N ILE A 65 -10.65 84.96 -79.63
CA ILE A 65 -9.65 84.13 -80.32
C ILE A 65 -9.22 82.95 -79.42
N THR A 66 -9.07 83.19 -78.13
CA THR A 66 -8.69 82.14 -77.16
C THR A 66 -9.82 81.13 -76.96
N THR A 67 -11.07 81.58 -76.90
CA THR A 67 -12.24 80.68 -76.80
C THR A 67 -12.45 79.87 -78.07
N VAL A 68 -12.30 80.46 -79.26
CA VAL A 68 -12.39 79.72 -80.53
C VAL A 68 -11.27 78.68 -80.63
N LYS A 69 -10.02 79.01 -80.30
CA LYS A 69 -8.92 78.02 -80.28
C LYS A 69 -9.17 76.88 -79.28
N ASN A 70 -9.72 77.19 -78.10
CA ASN A 70 -10.09 76.17 -77.13
C ASN A 70 -11.23 75.26 -77.61
N LEU A 71 -12.23 75.82 -78.31
CA LEU A 71 -13.32 75.04 -78.89
C LEU A 71 -12.82 74.17 -80.06
N GLU A 72 -11.94 74.69 -80.92
CA GLU A 72 -11.30 73.91 -81.98
C GLU A 72 -10.43 72.77 -81.42
N SER A 73 -9.67 73.03 -80.35
CA SER A 73 -8.89 72.00 -79.66
C SER A 73 -9.80 70.90 -79.08
N LYS A 74 -10.88 71.30 -78.39
CA LYS A 74 -11.86 70.35 -77.84
C LYS A 74 -12.59 69.56 -78.92
N LEU A 75 -12.94 70.20 -80.04
CA LEU A 75 -13.58 69.54 -81.17
C LEU A 75 -12.62 68.53 -81.83
N ASN A 76 -11.35 68.87 -81.97
CA ASN A 76 -10.33 67.95 -82.49
C ASN A 76 -10.05 66.78 -81.53
N GLU A 77 -10.02 67.01 -80.22
CA GLU A 77 -9.92 65.95 -79.22
C GLU A 77 -11.15 65.03 -79.25
N GLN A 78 -12.35 65.60 -79.35
CA GLN A 78 -13.59 64.83 -79.45
C GLN A 78 -13.67 64.04 -80.76
N THR A 79 -13.17 64.58 -81.87
CA THR A 79 -13.10 63.88 -83.16
C THR A 79 -12.08 62.72 -83.10
N LYS A 80 -10.93 62.92 -82.44
CA LYS A 80 -9.97 61.84 -82.17
C LYS A 80 -10.54 60.77 -81.23
N ALA A 81 -11.26 61.17 -80.19
CA ALA A 81 -11.95 60.27 -79.28
C ALA A 81 -13.01 59.44 -80.03
N ASN A 82 -13.83 60.06 -80.88
CA ASN A 82 -14.84 59.36 -81.68
C ASN A 82 -14.21 58.40 -82.70
N ASN A 83 -13.10 58.77 -83.34
CA ASN A 83 -12.39 57.88 -84.25
C ASN A 83 -11.73 56.70 -83.53
N ASN A 84 -11.21 56.92 -82.32
CA ASN A 84 -10.72 55.83 -81.47
C ASN A 84 -11.86 54.94 -80.97
N LEU A 85 -12.99 55.50 -80.56
CA LEU A 85 -14.19 54.74 -80.18
C LEU A 85 -14.73 53.92 -81.37
N ALA A 86 -14.71 54.44 -82.59
CA ALA A 86 -15.10 53.69 -83.78
C ALA A 86 -14.14 52.51 -84.08
N LYS A 87 -12.83 52.71 -83.90
CA LYS A 87 -11.84 51.62 -84.01
C LYS A 87 -12.03 50.57 -82.91
N ILE A 88 -12.23 51.00 -81.67
CA ILE A 88 -12.50 50.13 -80.52
C ILE A 88 -13.80 49.35 -80.75
N ASN A 89 -14.87 49.98 -81.24
CA ASN A 89 -16.12 49.30 -81.58
C ASN A 89 -15.93 48.25 -82.68
N LYS A 90 -15.12 48.54 -83.71
CA LYS A 90 -14.84 47.55 -84.77
C LYS A 90 -13.98 46.39 -84.26
N GLN A 91 -13.01 46.66 -83.39
CA GLN A 91 -12.24 45.61 -82.70
C GLN A 91 -13.12 44.77 -81.78
N LEU A 92 -13.99 45.40 -80.98
CA LEU A 92 -14.96 44.74 -80.12
C LEU A 92 -15.93 43.87 -80.92
N GLN A 93 -16.50 44.36 -82.03
CA GLN A 93 -17.37 43.54 -82.89
C GLN A 93 -16.62 42.33 -83.45
N THR A 94 -15.35 42.50 -83.82
CA THR A 94 -14.53 41.40 -84.32
C THR A 94 -14.27 40.39 -83.22
N GLN A 95 -13.87 40.84 -82.02
CA GLN A 95 -13.66 40.01 -80.82
C GLN A 95 -14.93 39.29 -80.36
N ILE A 96 -16.09 39.94 -80.41
CA ILE A 96 -17.40 39.33 -80.10
C ILE A 96 -17.68 38.20 -81.09
N SER A 97 -17.45 38.42 -82.39
CA SER A 97 -17.69 37.39 -83.41
C SER A 97 -16.74 36.20 -83.28
N THR A 98 -15.45 36.43 -82.97
CA THR A 98 -14.50 35.32 -82.70
C THR A 98 -14.85 34.59 -81.41
N PHE A 99 -15.25 35.32 -80.36
CA PHE A 99 -15.68 34.73 -79.10
C PHE A 99 -16.91 33.84 -79.27
N LEU A 100 -17.96 34.33 -79.94
CA LEU A 100 -19.18 33.53 -80.17
C LEU A 100 -18.91 32.28 -81.01
N SER A 101 -18.05 32.37 -82.02
CA SER A 101 -17.63 31.20 -82.81
C SER A 101 -16.79 30.21 -82.02
N TYR A 102 -15.90 30.70 -81.13
CA TYR A 102 -15.08 29.86 -80.26
C TYR A 102 -15.93 29.11 -79.23
N VAL A 103 -16.81 29.82 -78.51
CA VAL A 103 -17.73 29.21 -77.54
C VAL A 103 -18.68 28.24 -78.25
N GLY A 104 -19.21 28.62 -79.42
CA GLY A 104 -20.13 27.77 -80.17
C GLY A 104 -19.50 26.48 -80.68
N ASN A 105 -18.23 26.53 -81.12
CA ASN A 105 -17.49 25.33 -81.55
C ASN A 105 -17.18 24.38 -80.38
N HIS A 106 -16.92 24.91 -79.18
CA HIS A 106 -16.65 24.07 -77.99
C HIS A 106 -17.92 23.52 -77.34
N ALA A 107 -19.01 24.27 -77.35
CA ALA A 107 -20.31 23.83 -76.86
C ALA A 107 -21.12 23.01 -77.89
N ASN A 108 -20.57 22.77 -79.10
CA ASN A 108 -21.26 22.11 -80.22
C ASN A 108 -22.63 22.74 -80.54
N ARG A 109 -22.77 24.06 -80.34
CA ARG A 109 -23.99 24.85 -80.56
C ARG A 109 -23.64 26.15 -81.27
N ASP A 110 -24.30 26.46 -82.38
CA ASP A 110 -24.00 27.67 -83.17
C ASP A 110 -24.60 28.92 -82.50
N LEU A 111 -23.78 29.69 -81.78
CA LEU A 111 -24.21 30.85 -80.98
C LEU A 111 -24.20 32.13 -81.83
N LYS A 112 -25.38 32.74 -82.03
CA LYS A 112 -25.56 33.90 -82.91
C LYS A 112 -25.44 35.24 -82.21
N ASN A 113 -25.56 35.26 -80.88
CA ASN A 113 -25.48 36.50 -80.09
C ASN A 113 -25.02 36.19 -78.65
N LEU A 114 -24.61 37.24 -77.93
CA LEU A 114 -24.15 37.14 -76.54
C LEU A 114 -25.25 36.70 -75.56
N ASN A 115 -26.53 36.86 -75.89
CA ASN A 115 -27.62 36.38 -75.04
C ASN A 115 -27.72 34.85 -75.07
N GLU A 116 -27.52 34.23 -76.24
CA GLU A 116 -27.45 32.76 -76.36
C GLU A 116 -26.23 32.20 -75.61
N ALA A 117 -25.08 32.88 -75.66
CA ALA A 117 -23.91 32.52 -74.86
C ALA A 117 -24.16 32.67 -73.35
N SER A 118 -24.87 33.73 -72.93
CA SER A 118 -25.27 33.93 -71.53
C SER A 118 -26.28 32.89 -71.05
N SER A 119 -27.20 32.45 -71.91
CA SER A 119 -28.14 31.37 -71.61
C SER A 119 -27.41 30.04 -71.43
N LEU A 120 -26.44 29.74 -72.31
CA LEU A 120 -25.59 28.55 -72.20
C LEU A 120 -24.75 28.58 -70.91
N TYR A 121 -24.19 29.75 -70.55
CA TYR A 121 -23.49 29.92 -69.29
C TYR A 121 -24.41 29.70 -68.07
N SER A 122 -25.65 30.19 -68.15
CA SER A 122 -26.64 29.99 -67.08
C SER A 122 -27.05 28.52 -66.96
N GLU A 123 -27.22 27.81 -68.08
CA GLU A 123 -27.44 26.36 -68.13
C GLU A 123 -26.27 25.62 -67.47
N LEU A 124 -25.03 25.85 -67.92
CA LEU A 124 -23.82 25.21 -67.37
C LEU A 124 -23.58 25.55 -65.90
N SER A 125 -23.86 26.79 -65.48
CA SER A 125 -23.75 27.20 -64.08
C SER A 125 -24.81 26.52 -63.21
N SER A 126 -26.05 26.39 -63.71
CA SER A 126 -27.11 25.67 -63.00
C SER A 126 -26.83 24.17 -62.90
N GLU A 127 -26.24 23.57 -63.94
CA GLU A 127 -25.82 22.17 -63.94
C GLU A 127 -24.64 21.93 -62.99
N SER A 128 -23.67 22.85 -62.97
CA SER A 128 -22.55 22.85 -62.01
C SER A 128 -23.04 22.99 -60.56
N GLU A 129 -23.98 23.89 -60.28
CA GLU A 129 -24.57 24.06 -58.94
C GLU A 129 -25.40 22.83 -58.52
N SER A 130 -26.17 22.24 -59.44
CA SER A 130 -26.92 21.01 -59.18
C SER A 130 -26.00 19.83 -58.86
N ASN A 131 -24.90 19.67 -59.62
CA ASN A 131 -23.91 18.63 -59.37
C ASN A 131 -23.15 18.87 -58.05
N ASN A 132 -22.79 20.11 -57.73
CA ASN A 132 -22.19 20.48 -56.44
C ASN A 132 -23.12 20.15 -55.26
N GLN A 133 -24.41 20.44 -55.40
CA GLN A 133 -25.39 20.09 -54.36
C GLN A 133 -25.50 18.57 -54.19
N LYS A 134 -25.51 17.82 -55.29
CA LYS A 134 -25.51 16.35 -55.27
C LYS A 134 -24.25 15.77 -54.62
N ILE A 135 -23.07 16.34 -54.86
CA ILE A 135 -21.83 15.94 -54.18
C ILE A 135 -21.94 16.19 -52.67
N ARG A 136 -22.41 17.37 -52.24
CA ARG A 136 -22.57 17.66 -50.80
C ARG A 136 -23.53 16.69 -50.11
N ASP A 137 -24.60 16.30 -50.79
CA ASP A 137 -25.56 15.35 -50.25
C ASP A 137 -24.95 13.93 -50.17
N LEU A 138 -24.14 13.52 -51.14
CA LEU A 138 -23.40 12.25 -51.11
C LEU A 138 -22.27 12.26 -50.06
N GLU A 139 -21.54 13.36 -49.90
CA GLU A 139 -20.51 13.53 -48.87
C GLU A 139 -21.10 13.49 -47.45
N ARG A 140 -22.30 14.06 -47.26
CA ARG A 140 -23.06 13.94 -46.00
C ARG A 140 -23.50 12.51 -45.73
N GLN A 141 -23.98 11.79 -46.75
CA GLN A 141 -24.33 10.38 -46.62
C GLN A 141 -23.11 9.53 -46.29
N ASN A 142 -21.97 9.78 -46.95
CA ASN A 142 -20.73 9.06 -46.72
C ASN A 142 -20.14 9.33 -45.32
N SER A 143 -20.23 10.58 -44.86
CA SER A 143 -19.86 10.93 -43.47
C SER A 143 -20.74 10.23 -42.45
N SER A 144 -22.04 10.12 -42.71
CA SER A 144 -22.98 9.38 -41.85
C SER A 144 -22.68 7.88 -41.83
N LEU A 145 -22.41 7.28 -42.99
CA LEU A 145 -22.02 5.86 -43.09
C LEU A 145 -20.70 5.59 -42.40
N SER A 146 -19.69 6.45 -42.57
CA SER A 146 -18.39 6.35 -41.90
C SER A 146 -18.55 6.37 -40.37
N SER A 147 -19.37 7.27 -39.84
CA SER A 147 -19.67 7.32 -38.40
C SER A 147 -20.38 6.06 -37.89
N GLN A 148 -21.35 5.53 -38.65
CA GLN A 148 -22.01 4.26 -38.31
C GLN A 148 -21.06 3.05 -38.37
N LEU A 149 -20.08 3.09 -39.28
CA LEU A 149 -19.07 2.04 -39.45
C LEU A 149 -18.09 2.04 -38.28
N GLU A 150 -17.68 3.23 -37.81
CA GLU A 150 -16.86 3.41 -36.62
C GLU A 150 -17.60 2.95 -35.34
N GLU A 151 -18.87 3.32 -35.17
CA GLU A 151 -19.70 2.85 -34.06
C GLU A 151 -19.85 1.32 -34.06
N SER A 152 -20.10 0.72 -35.23
CA SER A 152 -20.20 -0.74 -35.38
C SER A 152 -18.86 -1.44 -35.09
N ALA A 153 -17.74 -0.84 -35.48
CA ALA A 153 -16.40 -1.34 -35.21
C ALA A 153 -16.07 -1.31 -33.71
N ASP A 154 -16.46 -0.26 -33.00
CA ASP A 154 -16.24 -0.15 -31.56
C ASP A 154 -17.13 -1.11 -30.76
N VAL A 155 -18.38 -1.32 -31.17
CA VAL A 155 -19.24 -2.37 -30.59
C VAL A 155 -18.64 -3.76 -30.83
N ALA A 156 -18.10 -4.03 -32.02
CA ALA A 156 -17.44 -5.30 -32.32
C ALA A 156 -16.16 -5.51 -31.50
N ARG A 157 -15.34 -4.46 -31.30
CA ARG A 157 -14.16 -4.48 -30.43
C ARG A 157 -14.56 -4.75 -28.97
N SER A 158 -15.56 -4.04 -28.46
CA SER A 158 -16.09 -4.21 -27.12
C SER A 158 -16.54 -5.67 -26.89
N LYS A 159 -17.35 -6.23 -27.79
CA LYS A 159 -17.80 -7.63 -27.73
C LYS A 159 -16.67 -8.65 -27.87
N SER A 160 -15.63 -8.34 -28.65
CA SER A 160 -14.42 -9.15 -28.75
C SER A 160 -13.64 -9.19 -27.43
N THR A 161 -13.49 -8.04 -26.75
CA THR A 161 -12.86 -7.99 -25.42
C THR A 161 -13.69 -8.72 -24.36
N GLU A 162 -15.02 -8.62 -24.41
CA GLU A 162 -15.95 -9.36 -23.54
C GLU A 162 -15.79 -10.88 -23.75
N SER A 163 -15.74 -11.33 -25.01
CA SER A 163 -15.49 -12.73 -25.38
C SER A 163 -14.11 -13.22 -24.90
N ALA A 164 -13.06 -12.38 -24.98
CA ALA A 164 -11.73 -12.70 -24.48
C ALA A 164 -11.71 -12.82 -22.95
N LYS A 165 -12.39 -11.91 -22.23
CA LYS A 165 -12.57 -11.97 -20.77
C LYS A 165 -13.32 -13.23 -20.34
N LEU A 166 -14.41 -13.57 -21.03
CA LEU A 166 -15.18 -14.80 -20.78
C LEU A 166 -14.36 -16.05 -21.08
N LYS A 167 -13.57 -16.10 -22.17
CA LYS A 167 -12.63 -17.20 -22.45
C LYS A 167 -11.53 -17.32 -21.40
N LYS A 168 -11.00 -16.21 -20.89
CA LYS A 168 -10.00 -16.21 -19.82
C LYS A 168 -10.61 -16.73 -18.51
N ARG A 169 -11.85 -16.34 -18.20
CA ARG A 169 -12.60 -16.85 -17.04
C ARG A 169 -12.93 -18.33 -17.19
N LEU A 170 -13.32 -18.78 -18.39
CA LEU A 170 -13.52 -20.19 -18.72
C LEU A 170 -12.23 -21.00 -18.61
N ARG A 171 -11.08 -20.46 -19.06
CA ARG A 171 -9.77 -21.09 -18.89
C ARG A 171 -9.36 -21.18 -17.43
N LYS A 172 -9.57 -20.13 -16.63
CA LYS A 172 -9.32 -20.14 -15.19
C LYS A 172 -10.20 -21.16 -14.46
N MET A 173 -11.50 -21.21 -14.77
CA MET A 173 -12.41 -22.23 -14.23
C MET A 173 -11.99 -23.63 -14.67
N LYS A 174 -11.61 -23.82 -15.94
CA LYS A 174 -11.09 -25.10 -16.45
C LYS A 174 -9.77 -25.52 -15.82
N GLN A 175 -8.84 -24.59 -15.57
CA GLN A 175 -7.58 -24.85 -14.88
C GLN A 175 -7.80 -25.14 -13.40
N ALA A 176 -8.73 -24.43 -12.75
CA ALA A 176 -9.15 -24.73 -11.38
C ALA A 176 -9.82 -26.12 -11.27
N THR A 177 -10.40 -26.64 -12.35
CA THR A 177 -10.88 -28.04 -12.44
C THR A 177 -9.85 -29.03 -12.99
N LEU A 178 -8.74 -28.59 -13.61
CA LEU A 178 -7.69 -29.48 -14.16
C LEU A 178 -6.56 -29.74 -13.16
N ASN A 179 -6.33 -28.82 -12.22
CA ASN A 179 -5.28 -28.94 -11.19
C ASN A 179 -5.72 -29.77 -9.97
N GLU A 180 -6.96 -30.28 -9.95
CA GLU A 180 -7.41 -31.37 -9.08
C GLU A 180 -7.82 -32.51 -10.05
N PRO A 181 -7.03 -33.57 -10.22
CA PRO A 181 -7.00 -34.26 -11.50
C PRO A 181 -8.25 -35.11 -11.74
N GLU A 182 -8.63 -35.26 -13.01
CA GLU A 182 -9.56 -36.30 -13.49
C GLU A 182 -9.12 -37.71 -13.05
N MET A 183 -7.82 -37.90 -12.75
CA MET A 183 -7.26 -39.11 -12.11
C MET A 183 -7.63 -39.23 -10.62
N ALA A 184 -7.79 -38.13 -9.89
CA ALA A 184 -8.30 -38.14 -8.51
C ALA A 184 -9.82 -38.27 -8.46
N ASN A 185 -10.57 -38.00 -9.53
CA ASN A 185 -12.02 -38.20 -9.51
C ASN A 185 -12.40 -39.69 -9.67
N GLU A 186 -11.61 -40.43 -10.46
CA GLU A 186 -11.69 -41.89 -10.54
C GLU A 186 -11.03 -42.54 -9.32
N ILE A 187 -9.82 -42.10 -8.91
CA ILE A 187 -9.14 -42.67 -7.73
C ILE A 187 -9.84 -42.27 -6.43
N ALA A 188 -10.39 -41.08 -6.24
CA ALA A 188 -11.10 -40.73 -5.00
C ALA A 188 -12.50 -41.36 -4.97
N ASN A 189 -13.22 -41.51 -6.08
CA ASN A 189 -14.46 -42.30 -6.07
C ASN A 189 -14.18 -43.79 -5.90
N GLU A 190 -13.13 -44.33 -6.50
CA GLU A 190 -12.76 -45.74 -6.38
C GLU A 190 -12.12 -46.04 -5.03
N VAL A 191 -11.28 -45.14 -4.48
CA VAL A 191 -10.70 -45.23 -3.13
C VAL A 191 -11.75 -44.95 -2.07
N ALA A 192 -12.65 -43.97 -2.23
CA ALA A 192 -13.76 -43.78 -1.30
C ALA A 192 -14.73 -44.97 -1.39
N GLN A 193 -15.11 -45.46 -2.57
CA GLN A 193 -15.92 -46.69 -2.65
C GLN A 193 -15.21 -47.92 -2.09
N LYS A 194 -13.89 -48.08 -2.32
CA LYS A 194 -13.10 -49.17 -1.74
C LYS A 194 -12.96 -49.01 -0.24
N LEU A 195 -12.79 -47.79 0.28
CA LEU A 195 -12.77 -47.48 1.71
C LEU A 195 -14.14 -47.77 2.32
N THR A 196 -15.24 -47.27 1.76
CA THR A 196 -16.59 -47.49 2.27
C THR A 196 -16.99 -48.96 2.17
N LYS A 197 -16.60 -49.68 1.11
CA LYS A 197 -16.80 -51.14 1.02
C LYS A 197 -15.94 -51.92 2.02
N SER A 198 -14.68 -51.53 2.20
CA SER A 198 -13.77 -52.13 3.19
C SER A 198 -14.24 -51.86 4.63
N HIS A 199 -14.69 -50.64 4.89
CA HIS A 199 -15.20 -50.19 6.18
C HIS A 199 -16.52 -50.87 6.51
N ASN A 200 -17.46 -50.94 5.57
CA ASN A 200 -18.70 -51.71 5.73
C ASN A 200 -18.44 -53.21 5.91
N LYS A 201 -17.41 -53.75 5.26
CA LYS A 201 -16.99 -55.14 5.47
C LYS A 201 -16.43 -55.34 6.88
N LYS A 202 -15.60 -54.41 7.38
CA LYS A 202 -15.02 -54.46 8.72
C LYS A 202 -16.06 -54.25 9.83
N VAL A 203 -17.01 -53.34 9.62
CA VAL A 203 -18.21 -53.16 10.47
C VAL A 203 -19.00 -54.48 10.54
N LYS A 204 -19.20 -55.15 9.41
CA LYS A 204 -19.92 -56.44 9.35
C LYS A 204 -19.15 -57.58 10.02
N GLU A 205 -17.83 -57.62 9.89
CA GLU A 205 -16.96 -58.57 10.59
C GLU A 205 -16.97 -58.34 12.11
N LEU A 206 -16.93 -57.09 12.56
CA LEU A 206 -17.08 -56.73 13.97
C LEU A 206 -18.48 -57.06 14.48
N GLN A 207 -19.54 -56.83 13.70
CA GLN A 207 -20.90 -57.20 14.07
C GLN A 207 -21.07 -58.72 14.24
N ASN A 208 -20.47 -59.52 13.36
CA ASN A 208 -20.47 -60.97 13.51
C ASN A 208 -19.68 -61.42 14.76
N THR A 209 -18.59 -60.73 15.08
CA THR A 209 -17.76 -61.01 16.27
C THR A 209 -18.52 -60.66 17.56
N ILE A 210 -19.21 -59.52 17.57
CA ILE A 210 -20.11 -59.05 18.63
C ILE A 210 -21.25 -60.07 18.83
N GLU A 211 -21.88 -60.57 17.75
CA GLU A 211 -22.92 -61.61 17.84
C GLU A 211 -22.37 -62.93 18.42
N SER A 212 -21.17 -63.33 18.01
CA SER A 212 -20.50 -64.52 18.55
C SER A 212 -20.17 -64.38 20.04
N GLN A 213 -19.61 -63.24 20.46
CA GLN A 213 -19.32 -62.95 21.87
C GLN A 213 -20.60 -62.87 22.70
N LYS A 214 -21.68 -62.28 22.17
CA LYS A 214 -22.99 -62.25 22.82
C LYS A 214 -23.56 -63.66 23.01
N ALA A 215 -23.38 -64.55 22.04
CA ALA A 215 -23.76 -65.95 22.18
C ALA A 215 -22.92 -66.67 23.25
N GLN A 216 -21.62 -66.39 23.32
CA GLN A 216 -20.71 -66.95 24.31
C GLN A 216 -21.01 -66.45 25.74
N ILE A 217 -21.29 -65.16 25.91
CA ILE A 217 -21.74 -64.56 27.19
C ILE A 217 -23.04 -65.24 27.63
N LYS A 218 -24.00 -65.43 26.73
CA LYS A 218 -25.25 -66.13 27.02
C LYS A 218 -25.03 -67.59 27.43
N GLN A 219 -24.03 -68.26 26.84
CA GLN A 219 -23.64 -69.63 27.20
C GLN A 219 -22.96 -69.68 28.57
N LEU A 220 -22.09 -68.73 28.89
CA LEU A 220 -21.43 -68.61 30.20
C LEU A 220 -22.43 -68.27 31.30
N GLN A 221 -23.35 -67.33 31.08
CA GLN A 221 -24.43 -67.01 32.00
C GLN A 221 -25.31 -68.24 32.27
N ALA A 222 -25.63 -69.04 31.25
CA ALA A 222 -26.36 -70.30 31.42
C ALA A 222 -25.56 -71.38 32.18
N GLN A 223 -24.22 -71.35 32.12
CA GLN A 223 -23.36 -72.24 32.91
C GLN A 223 -23.27 -71.79 34.37
N VAL A 224 -23.19 -70.49 34.63
CA VAL A 224 -23.25 -69.90 35.97
C VAL A 224 -24.59 -70.24 36.63
N GLU A 225 -25.72 -70.00 35.96
CA GLU A 225 -27.05 -70.37 36.48
C GLU A 225 -27.18 -71.88 36.77
N ARG A 226 -26.54 -72.75 35.98
CA ARG A 226 -26.51 -74.19 36.23
C ARG A 226 -25.63 -74.56 37.42
N ALA A 227 -24.50 -73.87 37.61
CA ALA A 227 -23.61 -74.08 38.75
C ALA A 227 -24.26 -73.61 40.06
N GLU A 228 -24.95 -72.47 40.05
CA GLU A 228 -25.72 -71.94 41.19
C GLU A 228 -26.90 -72.85 41.57
N ARG A 229 -27.64 -73.37 40.56
CA ARG A 229 -28.71 -74.35 40.81
C ARG A 229 -28.17 -75.67 41.38
N ASN A 230 -27.00 -76.12 40.93
CA ASN A 230 -26.35 -77.33 41.48
C ASN A 230 -25.81 -77.11 42.90
N ALA A 231 -25.37 -75.90 43.25
CA ALA A 231 -24.99 -75.53 44.61
C ALA A 231 -26.21 -75.48 45.55
N SER A 232 -27.38 -75.02 45.05
CA SER A 232 -28.62 -74.96 45.84
C SER A 232 -29.32 -76.30 46.08
N ASN A 233 -29.05 -77.35 45.28
CA ASN A 233 -29.77 -78.63 45.34
C ASN A 233 -29.07 -79.76 46.14
N ARG A 234 -27.96 -79.50 46.83
CA ARG A 234 -27.29 -80.47 47.71
C ARG A 234 -27.43 -80.12 49.19
N GLY A 235 -28.67 -80.06 49.66
CA GLY A 235 -28.99 -80.10 51.08
C GLY A 235 -29.88 -81.30 51.38
N THR A 236 -29.31 -82.40 51.90
CA THR A 236 -29.91 -83.25 52.97
C THR A 236 -29.09 -84.53 53.23
N LYS A 237 -28.52 -84.60 54.45
CA LYS A 237 -28.20 -85.78 55.32
C LYS A 237 -27.22 -86.84 54.76
N SER A 238 -26.27 -87.43 55.50
CA SER A 238 -26.05 -87.62 56.95
C SER A 238 -24.55 -87.77 57.29
N ASP A 239 -24.23 -87.45 58.54
CA ASP A 239 -23.22 -88.03 59.45
C ASP A 239 -21.97 -88.71 58.86
N ASP A 240 -20.87 -87.96 58.75
CA ASP A 240 -19.50 -88.47 58.98
C ASP A 240 -18.52 -87.28 59.08
N ASN A 241 -17.94 -87.02 60.25
CA ASN A 241 -17.15 -85.81 60.56
C ASN A 241 -15.87 -85.63 59.72
N GLY A 242 -15.44 -86.63 58.95
CA GLY A 242 -14.35 -86.51 57.96
C GLY A 242 -14.80 -86.06 56.57
N ARG A 243 -16.11 -86.11 56.27
CA ARG A 243 -16.67 -85.67 54.97
C ARG A 243 -17.04 -84.20 54.97
N GLU A 244 -17.29 -83.57 56.13
CA GLU A 244 -17.68 -82.17 56.21
C GLU A 244 -16.57 -81.21 55.75
N GLU A 245 -15.29 -81.52 56.01
CA GLU A 245 -14.16 -80.76 55.47
C GLU A 245 -14.00 -80.94 53.96
N ILE A 246 -14.21 -82.16 53.44
CA ILE A 246 -14.17 -82.42 51.99
C ILE A 246 -15.35 -81.74 51.28
N TYR A 247 -16.53 -81.69 51.91
CA TYR A 247 -17.68 -80.97 51.37
C TYR A 247 -17.46 -79.46 51.44
N LYS A 248 -16.90 -78.91 52.52
CA LYS A 248 -16.52 -77.49 52.62
C LYS A 248 -15.43 -77.12 51.61
N ALA A 249 -14.42 -77.95 51.42
CA ALA A 249 -13.38 -77.75 50.41
C ALA A 249 -13.94 -77.82 48.98
N ASN A 250 -14.85 -78.77 48.70
CA ASN A 250 -15.52 -78.85 47.40
C ASN A 250 -16.50 -77.68 47.18
N LEU A 251 -17.18 -77.19 48.22
CA LEU A 251 -18.03 -76.00 48.13
C LEU A 251 -17.18 -74.74 47.89
N ALA A 252 -16.04 -74.60 48.56
CA ALA A 252 -15.08 -73.53 48.33
C ALA A 252 -14.51 -73.56 46.91
N LEU A 253 -14.09 -74.73 46.41
CA LEU A 253 -13.62 -74.90 45.03
C LEU A 253 -14.72 -74.63 43.99
N LEU A 254 -15.97 -74.97 44.30
CA LEU A 254 -17.10 -74.67 43.42
C LEU A 254 -17.41 -73.17 43.44
N ASN A 255 -17.31 -72.53 44.59
CA ASN A 255 -17.51 -71.08 44.74
C ASN A 255 -16.40 -70.28 44.04
N ASP A 256 -15.13 -70.70 44.16
CA ASP A 256 -14.00 -70.13 43.41
C ASP A 256 -14.21 -70.29 41.90
N ARG A 257 -14.74 -71.45 41.45
CA ARG A 257 -15.08 -71.66 40.04
C ARG A 257 -16.22 -70.79 39.55
N VAL A 258 -17.25 -70.57 40.38
CA VAL A 258 -18.35 -69.65 40.06
C VAL A 258 -17.82 -68.22 40.01
N GLN A 259 -17.02 -67.80 40.98
CA GLN A 259 -16.44 -66.46 41.02
C GLN A 259 -15.49 -66.20 39.84
N SER A 260 -14.70 -67.21 39.43
CA SER A 260 -13.86 -67.14 38.22
C SER A 260 -14.70 -67.08 36.94
N ALA A 261 -15.82 -67.81 36.87
CA ALA A 261 -16.75 -67.75 35.76
C ALA A 261 -17.49 -66.41 35.68
N GLU A 262 -17.83 -65.79 36.82
CA GLU A 262 -18.42 -64.46 36.90
C GLU A 262 -17.42 -63.37 36.49
N GLN A 263 -16.16 -63.47 36.93
CA GLN A 263 -15.11 -62.54 36.51
C GLN A 263 -14.86 -62.61 35.01
N THR A 264 -14.78 -63.82 34.44
CA THR A 264 -14.61 -63.99 32.98
C THR A 264 -15.86 -63.54 32.19
N ALA A 265 -17.07 -63.72 32.72
CA ALA A 265 -18.29 -63.16 32.14
C ALA A 265 -18.30 -61.62 32.19
N ALA A 266 -17.83 -61.00 33.28
CA ALA A 266 -17.73 -59.56 33.42
C ALA A 266 -16.66 -58.95 32.49
N GLU A 267 -15.50 -59.60 32.35
CA GLU A 267 -14.44 -59.18 31.43
C GLU A 267 -14.90 -59.27 29.97
N THR A 268 -15.57 -60.37 29.58
CA THR A 268 -16.11 -60.52 28.22
C THR A 268 -17.24 -59.53 27.93
N GLN A 269 -18.08 -59.21 28.92
CA GLN A 269 -19.09 -58.15 28.81
C GLN A 269 -18.45 -56.76 28.61
N LYS A 270 -17.38 -56.46 29.34
CA LYS A 270 -16.63 -55.20 29.17
C LYS A 270 -15.97 -55.10 27.80
N GLN A 271 -15.40 -56.20 27.30
CA GLN A 271 -14.85 -56.25 25.93
C GLN A 271 -15.94 -56.06 24.87
N TYR A 272 -17.14 -56.62 25.08
CA TYR A 272 -18.28 -56.42 24.20
C TYR A 272 -18.71 -54.94 24.15
N GLU A 273 -18.75 -54.25 25.29
CA GLU A 273 -19.10 -52.83 25.37
C GLU A 273 -18.08 -51.95 24.62
N ILE A 274 -16.78 -52.22 24.77
CA ILE A 274 -15.72 -51.52 24.04
C ILE A 274 -15.87 -51.72 22.52
N LEU A 275 -16.08 -52.96 22.07
CA LEU A 275 -16.28 -53.25 20.65
C LEU A 275 -17.57 -52.61 20.10
N GLN A 276 -18.61 -52.49 20.92
CA GLN A 276 -19.85 -51.82 20.54
C GLN A 276 -19.63 -50.30 20.37
N GLU A 277 -18.88 -49.66 21.26
CA GLU A 277 -18.50 -48.26 21.14
C GLU A 277 -17.61 -48.00 19.91
N GLU A 278 -16.61 -48.85 19.66
CA GLU A 278 -15.77 -48.75 18.45
C GLU A 278 -16.59 -48.89 17.18
N ASN A 279 -17.55 -49.82 17.14
CA ASN A 279 -18.41 -50.01 15.98
C ASN A 279 -19.33 -48.79 15.75
N GLN A 280 -19.82 -48.16 16.82
CA GLN A 280 -20.60 -46.93 16.72
C GLN A 280 -19.75 -45.76 16.19
N GLN A 281 -18.52 -45.57 16.70
CA GLN A 281 -17.61 -44.54 16.20
C GLN A 281 -17.24 -44.75 14.72
N LEU A 282 -17.04 -46.00 14.31
CA LEU A 282 -16.77 -46.34 12.90
C LEU A 282 -17.98 -46.06 12.01
N ALA A 283 -19.20 -46.31 12.49
CA ALA A 283 -20.43 -45.97 11.76
C ALA A 283 -20.61 -44.45 11.61
N ASP A 284 -20.38 -43.68 12.68
CA ASP A 284 -20.47 -42.22 12.65
C ASP A 284 -19.43 -41.60 11.70
N ARG A 285 -18.20 -42.14 11.70
CA ARG A 285 -17.17 -41.75 10.73
C ARG A 285 -17.54 -42.09 9.29
N GLY A 286 -18.21 -43.22 9.07
CA GLY A 286 -18.74 -43.61 7.76
C GLY A 286 -19.78 -42.62 7.25
N ASN A 287 -20.72 -42.20 8.11
CA ASN A 287 -21.74 -41.20 7.78
C ASN A 287 -21.10 -39.84 7.45
N LEU A 288 -20.14 -39.38 8.25
CA LEU A 288 -19.44 -38.13 8.00
C LEU A 288 -18.68 -38.12 6.65
N LEU A 289 -18.07 -39.25 6.28
CA LEU A 289 -17.41 -39.38 4.97
C LEU A 289 -18.42 -39.37 3.83
N ASN A 290 -19.61 -39.94 4.03
CA ASN A 290 -20.67 -39.93 3.03
C ASN A 290 -21.26 -38.52 2.83
N ASP A 291 -21.45 -37.76 3.91
CA ASP A 291 -21.93 -36.37 3.84
C ASP A 291 -20.92 -35.48 3.08
N LYS A 292 -19.62 -35.63 3.37
CA LYS A 292 -18.55 -34.93 2.64
C LYS A 292 -18.50 -35.32 1.15
N LEU A 293 -18.82 -36.57 0.83
CA LEU A 293 -18.89 -37.02 -0.56
C LEU A 293 -20.06 -36.36 -1.31
N GLU A 294 -21.22 -36.25 -0.68
CA GLU A 294 -22.38 -35.57 -1.29
C GLU A 294 -22.15 -34.06 -1.45
N GLU A 295 -21.55 -33.39 -0.46
CA GLU A 295 -21.18 -31.97 -0.56
C GLU A 295 -20.18 -31.71 -1.72
N ALA A 296 -19.22 -32.62 -1.92
CA ALA A 296 -18.29 -32.56 -3.03
C ALA A 296 -18.99 -32.75 -4.39
N LYS A 297 -19.94 -33.69 -4.49
CA LYS A 297 -20.74 -33.90 -5.71
C LYS A 297 -21.60 -32.67 -6.06
N GLU A 298 -22.25 -32.08 -5.06
CA GLU A 298 -23.05 -30.87 -5.27
C GLU A 298 -22.19 -29.69 -5.73
N THR A 299 -21.01 -29.52 -5.13
CA THR A 299 -20.04 -28.49 -5.53
C THR A 299 -19.56 -28.70 -6.97
N ILE A 300 -19.31 -29.95 -7.39
CA ILE A 300 -18.95 -30.28 -8.77
C ILE A 300 -20.09 -29.95 -9.73
N ALA A 301 -21.34 -30.32 -9.40
CA ALA A 301 -22.51 -30.03 -10.24
C ALA A 301 -22.70 -28.52 -10.45
N ILE A 302 -22.51 -27.71 -9.41
CA ILE A 302 -22.57 -26.24 -9.49
C ILE A 302 -21.43 -25.70 -10.38
N LYS A 303 -20.21 -26.24 -10.27
CA LYS A 303 -19.07 -25.83 -11.11
C LYS A 303 -19.30 -26.20 -12.59
N GLU A 304 -19.85 -27.38 -12.89
CA GLU A 304 -20.19 -27.81 -14.25
C GLU A 304 -21.27 -26.95 -14.89
N GLN A 305 -22.32 -26.62 -14.14
CA GLN A 305 -23.39 -25.72 -14.61
C GLN A 305 -22.82 -24.34 -14.97
N ASN A 306 -21.97 -23.77 -14.10
CA ASN A 306 -21.30 -22.50 -14.37
C ASN A 306 -20.38 -22.55 -15.62
N ILE A 307 -19.70 -23.67 -15.85
CA ILE A 307 -18.88 -23.87 -17.07
C ILE A 307 -19.77 -23.90 -18.32
N ASN A 308 -20.94 -24.54 -18.26
CA ASN A 308 -21.87 -24.61 -19.38
C ASN A 308 -22.49 -23.24 -19.71
N ASP A 309 -22.88 -22.47 -18.69
CA ASP A 309 -23.39 -21.11 -18.86
C ASP A 309 -22.34 -20.19 -19.49
N LEU A 310 -21.07 -20.30 -19.04
CA LEU A 310 -19.96 -19.56 -19.63
C LEU A 310 -19.69 -19.98 -21.09
N LYS A 311 -19.79 -21.27 -21.43
CA LYS A 311 -19.67 -21.74 -22.82
C LYS A 311 -20.80 -21.17 -23.70
N GLN A 312 -22.03 -21.13 -23.20
CA GLN A 312 -23.17 -20.57 -23.92
C GLN A 312 -23.00 -19.07 -24.16
N LYS A 313 -22.57 -18.30 -23.15
CA LYS A 313 -22.27 -16.87 -23.31
C LYS A 313 -21.15 -16.61 -24.31
N VAL A 314 -20.08 -17.41 -24.28
CA VAL A 314 -19.00 -17.32 -25.29
C VAL A 314 -19.52 -17.61 -26.70
N LYS A 315 -20.44 -18.57 -26.86
CA LYS A 315 -21.07 -18.87 -28.16
C LYS A 315 -21.92 -17.68 -28.66
N GLN A 316 -22.73 -17.09 -27.78
CA GLN A 316 -23.55 -15.91 -28.10
C GLN A 316 -22.68 -14.70 -28.50
N CYS A 317 -21.62 -14.40 -27.74
CA CYS A 317 -20.69 -13.33 -28.08
C CYS A 317 -19.99 -13.57 -29.43
N LYS A 318 -19.58 -14.81 -29.74
CA LYS A 318 -18.97 -15.15 -31.04
C LYS A 318 -19.95 -14.92 -32.20
N GLN A 319 -21.22 -15.29 -32.03
CA GLN A 319 -22.24 -15.10 -33.05
C GLN A 319 -22.55 -13.62 -33.26
N ALA A 320 -22.62 -12.83 -32.19
CA ALA A 320 -22.80 -11.37 -32.28
C ALA A 320 -21.60 -10.68 -32.98
N ILE A 321 -20.36 -11.08 -32.68
CA ILE A 321 -19.16 -10.56 -33.36
C ILE A 321 -19.21 -10.89 -34.86
N GLN A 322 -19.65 -12.10 -35.23
CA GLN A 322 -19.74 -12.49 -36.64
C GLN A 322 -20.80 -11.66 -37.39
N ASN A 323 -21.98 -11.48 -36.81
CA ASN A 323 -23.04 -10.66 -37.41
C ASN A 323 -22.59 -9.21 -37.60
N LEU A 324 -21.94 -8.60 -36.60
CA LEU A 324 -21.40 -7.24 -36.70
C LEU A 324 -20.30 -7.14 -37.77
N LYS A 325 -19.47 -8.18 -37.91
CA LYS A 325 -18.42 -8.21 -38.94
C LYS A 325 -18.99 -8.29 -40.35
N ASP A 326 -20.07 -9.03 -40.54
CA ASP A 326 -20.74 -9.13 -41.83
C ASP A 326 -21.51 -7.83 -42.16
N GLU A 327 -22.09 -7.16 -41.15
CA GLU A 327 -22.70 -5.84 -41.30
C GLU A 327 -21.68 -4.74 -41.64
N MET A 328 -20.51 -4.74 -40.98
CA MET A 328 -19.43 -3.80 -41.33
C MET A 328 -18.97 -3.97 -42.76
N LYS A 329 -18.80 -5.21 -43.24
CA LYS A 329 -18.40 -5.46 -44.63
C LYS A 329 -19.43 -4.92 -45.63
N LEU A 330 -20.72 -5.04 -45.32
CA LEU A 330 -21.79 -4.51 -46.17
C LEU A 330 -21.71 -2.96 -46.22
N LYS A 331 -21.50 -2.31 -45.08
CA LYS A 331 -21.35 -0.84 -45.02
C LYS A 331 -20.04 -0.35 -45.64
N GLU A 332 -18.95 -1.12 -45.55
CA GLU A 332 -17.68 -0.82 -46.24
C GLU A 332 -17.86 -0.86 -47.76
N THR A 333 -18.62 -1.83 -48.28
CA THR A 333 -18.94 -1.87 -49.71
C THR A 333 -19.83 -0.71 -50.15
N GLU A 334 -20.81 -0.30 -49.33
CA GLU A 334 -21.68 0.85 -49.62
C GLU A 334 -20.90 2.18 -49.60
N ALA A 335 -19.98 2.35 -48.64
CA ALA A 335 -19.10 3.52 -48.60
C ALA A 335 -18.16 3.58 -49.81
N ALA A 336 -17.60 2.44 -50.23
CA ALA A 336 -16.75 2.38 -51.42
C ALA A 336 -17.51 2.73 -52.72
N GLU A 337 -18.77 2.33 -52.84
CA GLU A 337 -19.65 2.70 -53.96
C GLU A 337 -20.00 4.20 -53.94
N LEU A 338 -20.18 4.79 -52.77
CA LEU A 338 -20.41 6.23 -52.66
C LEU A 338 -19.16 7.05 -52.99
N ASP A 339 -17.98 6.61 -52.54
CA ASP A 339 -16.69 7.26 -52.87
C ASP A 339 -16.43 7.27 -54.38
N THR A 340 -16.71 6.19 -55.10
CA THR A 340 -16.56 6.17 -56.56
C THR A 340 -17.53 7.13 -57.23
N THR A 341 -18.78 7.22 -56.78
CA THR A 341 -19.75 8.20 -57.34
C THR A 341 -19.38 9.65 -57.04
N VAL A 342 -18.83 9.95 -55.85
CA VAL A 342 -18.31 11.28 -55.52
C VAL A 342 -17.13 11.61 -56.42
N HIS A 343 -16.21 10.67 -56.64
CA HIS A 343 -15.06 10.87 -57.52
C HIS A 343 -15.47 11.13 -58.98
N GLU A 344 -16.44 10.38 -59.52
CA GLU A 344 -16.98 10.60 -60.87
C GLU A 344 -17.64 11.99 -61.00
N LEU A 345 -18.39 12.43 -59.99
CA LEU A 345 -19.00 13.76 -59.98
C LEU A 345 -17.95 14.88 -59.82
N GLN A 346 -16.89 14.68 -59.03
CA GLN A 346 -15.79 15.63 -58.90
C GLN A 346 -15.03 15.81 -60.22
N ILE A 347 -14.78 14.72 -60.96
CA ILE A 347 -14.23 14.81 -62.33
C ILE A 347 -15.16 15.64 -63.22
N ARG A 348 -16.48 15.39 -63.15
CA ARG A 348 -17.47 16.15 -63.95
C ARG A 348 -17.53 17.63 -63.59
N ILE A 349 -17.36 17.98 -62.31
CA ILE A 349 -17.27 19.37 -61.87
C ILE A 349 -15.97 20.01 -62.32
N SER A 350 -14.86 19.29 -62.28
CA SER A 350 -13.56 19.77 -62.80
C SER A 350 -13.64 20.10 -64.29
N GLU A 351 -14.36 19.29 -65.08
CA GLU A 351 -14.65 19.55 -66.49
C GLU A 351 -15.50 20.82 -66.66
N LEU A 352 -16.60 20.94 -65.91
CA LEU A 352 -17.51 22.11 -65.96
C LEU A 352 -16.86 23.39 -65.41
N GLU A 353 -15.96 23.30 -64.44
CA GLU A 353 -15.22 24.44 -63.86
C GLU A 353 -14.13 24.94 -64.81
N ASN A 354 -13.47 24.04 -65.55
CA ASN A 354 -12.59 24.42 -66.66
C ASN A 354 -13.36 25.13 -67.79
N GLU A 355 -14.60 24.70 -68.08
CA GLU A 355 -15.50 25.40 -69.01
C GLU A 355 -15.96 26.77 -68.46
N LYS A 356 -16.14 26.89 -67.14
CA LYS A 356 -16.58 28.11 -66.43
C LYS A 356 -15.46 29.16 -66.27
N GLN A 357 -14.22 28.75 -65.96
CA GLN A 357 -13.08 29.67 -65.75
C GLN A 357 -12.66 30.43 -67.02
N MET A 358 -13.01 29.93 -68.20
CA MET A 358 -12.77 30.61 -69.48
C MET A 358 -13.83 31.68 -69.85
N MET A 359 -14.88 31.87 -69.02
CA MET A 359 -16.07 32.67 -69.37
C MET A 359 -16.34 33.92 -68.50
N THR A 360 -15.39 34.42 -67.72
CA THR A 360 -15.62 35.58 -66.82
C THR A 360 -14.79 36.81 -67.17
N LEU A 361 -15.35 37.78 -67.93
CA LEU A 361 -15.19 39.22 -67.63
C LEU A 361 -16.22 40.15 -68.38
N ASN A 362 -17.10 40.75 -67.56
CA ASN A 362 -17.78 42.06 -67.64
C ASN A 362 -19.02 42.34 -68.53
N GLN A 363 -20.07 42.83 -67.83
CA GLN A 363 -21.42 43.23 -68.27
C GLN A 363 -21.55 44.79 -68.47
N PRO A 364 -22.74 45.43 -68.70
CA PRO A 364 -23.13 46.00 -70.00
C PRO A 364 -23.60 47.49 -69.95
N LYS A 365 -23.95 48.11 -71.10
CA LYS A 365 -25.07 49.10 -71.19
C LYS A 365 -25.58 49.42 -72.61
N VAL A 366 -26.91 49.49 -72.65
CA VAL A 366 -27.98 49.65 -73.67
C VAL A 366 -27.83 50.78 -74.73
N VAL A 367 -28.40 50.55 -75.94
CA VAL A 367 -28.49 51.46 -77.11
C VAL A 367 -29.96 51.90 -77.38
N ASN A 368 -30.14 53.15 -77.84
CA ASN A 368 -31.40 53.86 -78.14
C ASN A 368 -31.98 53.65 -79.57
N GLU A 369 -33.33 53.62 -79.63
CA GLU A 369 -34.33 54.15 -80.61
C GLU A 369 -34.46 53.63 -82.08
N PRO A 370 -35.61 53.82 -82.82
CA PRO A 370 -36.82 54.64 -82.53
C PRO A 370 -38.24 54.03 -82.77
N THR A 371 -39.19 54.55 -81.98
CA THR A 371 -40.60 54.99 -82.25
C THR A 371 -41.55 54.32 -83.25
N LYS A 372 -42.77 53.94 -82.76
CA LYS A 372 -44.04 54.72 -82.91
C LYS A 372 -45.29 53.92 -82.45
N GLN A 373 -45.52 53.72 -81.14
CA GLN A 373 -46.78 53.12 -80.61
C GLN A 373 -46.98 53.37 -79.09
N TYR A 374 -46.86 54.63 -78.63
CA TYR A 374 -46.59 54.90 -77.21
C TYR A 374 -47.77 55.26 -76.29
N LYS A 375 -49.01 55.46 -76.75
CA LYS A 375 -50.04 55.95 -75.81
C LYS A 375 -50.67 54.87 -74.93
N ASP A 376 -51.07 53.73 -75.51
CA ASP A 376 -51.64 52.60 -74.74
C ASP A 376 -50.56 51.73 -74.07
N LYS A 377 -49.32 51.84 -74.56
CA LYS A 377 -48.15 51.17 -73.98
C LYS A 377 -47.66 51.86 -72.71
N ILE A 378 -47.81 53.18 -72.56
CA ILE A 378 -47.35 53.89 -71.36
C ILE A 378 -48.17 53.48 -70.14
N GLU A 379 -49.50 53.36 -70.24
CA GLU A 379 -50.34 52.95 -69.10
C GLU A 379 -50.09 51.48 -68.69
N MET A 380 -49.86 50.59 -69.67
CA MET A 380 -49.45 49.20 -69.41
C MET A 380 -48.01 49.10 -68.89
N LEU A 381 -47.11 49.98 -69.33
CA LEU A 381 -45.73 50.04 -68.84
C LEU A 381 -45.66 50.66 -67.46
N GLU A 382 -46.49 51.64 -67.11
CA GLU A 382 -46.59 52.20 -65.76
C GLU A 382 -47.14 51.16 -64.77
N SER A 383 -48.18 50.42 -65.15
CA SER A 383 -48.67 49.28 -64.35
C SER A 383 -47.61 48.17 -64.22
N ARG A 384 -46.85 47.90 -65.28
CA ARG A 384 -45.78 46.91 -65.27
C ARG A 384 -44.55 47.38 -64.50
N ILE A 385 -44.21 48.67 -64.54
CA ILE A 385 -43.16 49.30 -63.74
C ILE A 385 -43.55 49.24 -62.27
N ALA A 386 -44.79 49.57 -61.90
CA ALA A 386 -45.27 49.43 -60.53
C ALA A 386 -45.20 47.96 -60.04
N SER A 387 -45.56 46.99 -60.89
CA SER A 387 -45.41 45.57 -60.54
C SER A 387 -43.94 45.13 -60.42
N PHE A 388 -43.04 45.75 -61.19
CA PHE A 388 -41.61 45.50 -61.08
C PHE A 388 -41.01 46.18 -59.86
N GLU A 389 -41.44 47.39 -59.50
CA GLU A 389 -41.05 48.07 -58.26
C GLU A 389 -41.49 47.27 -57.03
N GLU A 390 -42.73 46.75 -57.03
CA GLU A 390 -43.22 45.85 -55.96
C GLU A 390 -42.41 44.53 -55.91
N LEU A 391 -42.07 43.97 -57.07
CA LEU A 391 -41.22 42.78 -57.14
C LEU A 391 -39.79 43.07 -56.66
N TYR A 392 -39.21 44.20 -57.04
CA TYR A 392 -37.88 44.62 -56.60
C TYR A 392 -37.86 44.90 -55.10
N GLU A 393 -38.91 45.47 -54.54
CA GLU A 393 -39.02 45.71 -53.11
C GLU A 393 -39.17 44.40 -52.33
N LYS A 394 -39.97 43.45 -52.83
CA LYS A 394 -40.06 42.08 -52.27
C LYS A 394 -38.74 41.33 -52.38
N GLN A 395 -38.07 41.37 -53.53
CA GLN A 395 -36.76 40.75 -53.71
C GLN A 395 -35.70 41.41 -52.85
N SER A 396 -35.75 42.73 -52.67
CA SER A 396 -34.86 43.46 -51.77
C SER A 396 -35.08 43.06 -50.31
N GLN A 397 -36.34 42.93 -49.88
CA GLN A 397 -36.70 42.41 -48.56
C GLN A 397 -36.21 40.97 -48.36
N GLU A 398 -36.45 40.09 -49.33
CA GLU A 398 -35.98 38.70 -49.31
C GLU A 398 -34.44 38.62 -49.26
N ILE A 399 -33.73 39.45 -50.03
CA ILE A 399 -32.26 39.55 -49.96
C ILE A 399 -31.82 40.03 -48.58
N CYS A 400 -32.50 41.01 -47.97
CA CYS A 400 -32.21 41.45 -46.61
C CYS A 400 -32.43 40.34 -45.58
N GLU A 401 -33.52 39.58 -45.69
CA GLU A 401 -33.82 38.43 -44.83
C GLU A 401 -32.77 37.32 -45.00
N LEU A 402 -32.38 36.98 -46.22
CA LEU A 402 -31.34 36.00 -46.52
C LEU A 402 -29.97 36.45 -46.02
N VAL A 403 -29.64 37.75 -46.11
CA VAL A 403 -28.42 38.31 -45.54
C VAL A 403 -28.43 38.19 -44.02
N GLU A 404 -29.56 38.43 -43.37
CA GLU A 404 -29.68 38.31 -41.92
C GLU A 404 -29.62 36.83 -41.46
N GLN A 405 -30.27 35.92 -42.18
CA GLN A 405 -30.12 34.48 -41.98
C GLN A 405 -28.67 34.02 -42.17
N ARG A 406 -27.97 34.52 -43.19
CA ARG A 406 -26.55 34.24 -43.40
C ARG A 406 -25.71 34.76 -42.24
N LYS A 407 -25.96 35.95 -41.71
CA LYS A 407 -25.25 36.47 -40.53
C LYS A 407 -25.50 35.60 -39.29
N GLN A 408 -26.74 35.16 -39.06
CA GLN A 408 -27.07 34.24 -37.97
C GLN A 408 -26.34 32.91 -38.12
N MET A 409 -26.32 32.34 -39.33
CA MET A 409 -25.62 31.10 -39.63
C MET A 409 -24.10 31.23 -39.45
N ILE A 410 -23.50 32.33 -39.90
CA ILE A 410 -22.07 32.63 -39.65
C ILE A 410 -21.80 32.76 -38.15
N SER A 411 -22.70 33.41 -37.40
CA SER A 411 -22.56 33.50 -35.93
C SER A 411 -22.65 32.14 -35.26
N SER A 412 -23.54 31.25 -35.71
CA SER A 412 -23.64 29.89 -35.19
C SER A 412 -22.43 29.04 -35.57
N LEU A 413 -21.89 29.18 -36.79
CA LEU A 413 -20.66 28.51 -37.21
C LEU A 413 -19.47 28.95 -36.35
N ASN A 414 -19.33 30.26 -36.11
CA ASN A 414 -18.27 30.77 -35.23
C ASN A 414 -18.38 30.25 -33.79
N GLN A 415 -19.61 30.07 -33.27
CA GLN A 415 -19.83 29.46 -31.95
C GLN A 415 -19.45 27.97 -31.93
N VAL A 416 -19.72 27.24 -33.02
CA VAL A 416 -19.31 25.84 -33.16
C VAL A 416 -17.79 25.74 -33.27
N ASP A 417 -17.14 26.61 -34.02
CA ASP A 417 -15.67 26.65 -34.12
C ASP A 417 -15.03 26.96 -32.76
N GLU A 418 -15.60 27.87 -31.98
CA GLU A 418 -15.16 28.15 -30.62
C GLU A 418 -15.35 26.93 -29.71
N PHE A 419 -16.48 26.22 -29.82
CA PHE A 419 -16.72 24.99 -29.08
C PHE A 419 -15.75 23.87 -29.48
N LEU A 420 -15.48 23.68 -30.77
CA LEU A 420 -14.50 22.71 -31.27
C LEU A 420 -13.08 23.04 -30.76
N ALA A 421 -12.68 24.32 -30.79
CA ALA A 421 -11.39 24.74 -30.24
C ALA A 421 -11.29 24.47 -28.73
N THR A 422 -12.38 24.65 -27.96
CA THR A 422 -12.40 24.29 -26.54
C THR A 422 -12.34 22.77 -26.30
N ASN A 423 -13.00 21.98 -27.13
CA ASN A 423 -12.95 20.53 -27.06
C ASN A 423 -11.56 20.00 -27.43
N ASP A 424 -10.92 20.52 -28.46
CA ASP A 424 -9.54 20.18 -28.83
C ASP A 424 -8.57 20.50 -27.69
N ALA A 425 -8.74 21.65 -27.03
CA ALA A 425 -7.95 21.99 -25.85
C ALA A 425 -8.18 21.01 -24.68
N HIS A 426 -9.43 20.54 -24.50
CA HIS A 426 -9.75 19.52 -23.51
C HIS A 426 -9.17 18.15 -23.86
N ILE A 427 -9.24 17.73 -25.13
CA ILE A 427 -8.64 16.49 -25.62
C ILE A 427 -7.13 16.51 -25.39
N GLN A 428 -6.45 17.59 -25.77
CA GLN A 428 -5.00 17.75 -25.52
C GLN A 428 -4.65 17.71 -24.02
N LYS A 429 -5.53 18.22 -23.15
CA LYS A 429 -5.33 18.13 -21.70
C LYS A 429 -5.49 16.69 -21.20
N LEU A 430 -6.52 15.99 -21.64
CA LEU A 430 -6.76 14.58 -21.29
C LEU A 430 -5.67 13.66 -21.83
N GLU A 431 -5.15 13.91 -23.04
CA GLU A 431 -4.01 13.19 -23.59
C GLU A 431 -2.76 13.37 -22.73
N LYS A 432 -2.47 14.61 -22.28
CA LYS A 432 -1.36 14.87 -21.36
C LYS A 432 -1.55 14.14 -20.02
N GLU A 433 -2.73 14.22 -19.42
CA GLU A 433 -3.04 13.51 -18.17
C GLU A 433 -2.90 11.98 -18.34
N ASN A 434 -3.35 11.43 -19.47
CA ASN A 434 -3.24 10.00 -19.77
C ASN A 434 -1.77 9.58 -19.99
N THR A 435 -0.95 10.40 -20.65
CA THR A 435 0.50 10.13 -20.77
C THR A 435 1.19 10.16 -19.40
N GLN A 436 0.82 11.11 -18.53
CA GLN A 436 1.36 11.19 -17.17
C GLN A 436 0.94 9.98 -16.33
N LEU A 437 -0.33 9.57 -16.38
CA LEU A 437 -0.81 8.37 -15.71
C LEU A 437 -0.18 7.08 -16.26
N ALA A 438 0.14 7.02 -17.55
CA ALA A 438 0.85 5.90 -18.14
C ALA A 438 2.31 5.80 -17.63
N GLU A 439 3.00 6.94 -17.50
CA GLU A 439 4.33 7.03 -16.89
C GLU A 439 4.32 6.70 -15.39
N GLU A 440 3.32 7.18 -14.64
CA GLU A 440 3.12 6.82 -13.23
C GLU A 440 2.84 5.31 -13.06
N ASN A 441 2.01 4.71 -13.92
CA ASN A 441 1.80 3.26 -13.90
C ASN A 441 3.05 2.47 -14.27
N LYS A 442 3.90 3.01 -15.17
CA LYS A 442 5.18 2.39 -15.50
C LYS A 442 6.13 2.44 -14.32
N THR A 443 6.26 3.59 -13.66
CA THR A 443 7.12 3.74 -12.47
C THR A 443 6.62 2.88 -11.30
N ILE A 444 5.31 2.82 -11.04
CA ILE A 444 4.73 1.93 -10.01
C ILE A 444 5.01 0.45 -10.33
N LYS A 445 4.96 0.04 -11.60
CA LYS A 445 5.32 -1.33 -11.99
C LYS A 445 6.79 -1.61 -11.74
N GLU A 446 7.67 -0.70 -12.13
CA GLU A 446 9.12 -0.84 -11.93
C GLU A 446 9.49 -0.88 -10.44
N THR A 447 8.88 -0.03 -9.60
CA THR A 447 9.10 -0.06 -8.15
C THR A 447 8.53 -1.33 -7.52
N THR A 448 7.33 -1.76 -7.88
CA THR A 448 6.76 -3.01 -7.33
C THR A 448 7.50 -4.27 -7.78
N THR A 449 8.13 -4.28 -8.96
CA THR A 449 9.04 -5.37 -9.34
C THR A 449 10.35 -5.32 -8.55
N SER A 450 10.95 -4.14 -8.38
CA SER A 450 12.18 -4.00 -7.60
C SER A 450 11.99 -4.32 -6.11
N GLU A 451 10.86 -3.92 -5.51
CA GLU A 451 10.51 -4.30 -4.13
C GLU A 451 10.31 -5.80 -3.98
N ARG A 452 9.71 -6.48 -4.97
CA ARG A 452 9.58 -7.94 -4.95
C ARG A 452 10.92 -8.65 -5.06
N GLU A 453 11.81 -8.20 -5.96
CA GLU A 453 13.15 -8.75 -6.09
C GLU A 453 13.94 -8.56 -4.79
N LYS A 454 13.80 -7.40 -4.14
CA LYS A 454 14.41 -7.15 -2.83
C LYS A 454 13.84 -8.05 -1.72
N ASP A 455 12.52 -8.23 -1.67
CA ASP A 455 11.87 -9.16 -0.73
C ASP A 455 12.25 -10.64 -1.01
N ASP A 456 12.59 -10.97 -2.25
CA ASP A 456 13.12 -12.28 -2.65
C ASP A 456 14.56 -12.45 -2.17
N GLU A 457 15.42 -11.46 -2.38
CA GLU A 457 16.79 -11.44 -1.88
C GLU A 457 16.85 -11.45 -0.34
N GLU A 458 16.04 -10.62 0.34
CA GLU A 458 15.97 -10.58 1.80
C GLU A 458 15.46 -11.91 2.37
N PHE A 459 14.51 -12.57 1.71
CA PHE A 459 14.04 -13.89 2.13
C PHE A 459 15.12 -14.97 1.94
N ILE A 460 15.82 -14.96 0.79
CA ILE A 460 16.91 -15.92 0.53
C ILE A 460 18.04 -15.71 1.54
N GLN A 461 18.45 -14.45 1.78
CA GLN A 461 19.48 -14.13 2.75
C GLN A 461 19.06 -14.55 4.17
N ALA A 462 17.84 -14.24 4.60
CA ALA A 462 17.35 -14.66 5.91
C ALA A 462 17.26 -16.19 6.03
N PHE A 463 16.92 -16.88 4.94
CA PHE A 463 16.93 -18.33 4.89
C PHE A 463 18.35 -18.89 4.98
N GLU A 464 19.31 -18.35 4.23
CA GLU A 464 20.73 -18.75 4.30
C GLU A 464 21.34 -18.48 5.68
N ASP A 465 21.09 -17.31 6.26
CA ASP A 465 21.50 -16.96 7.62
C ASP A 465 20.89 -17.95 8.64
N SER A 466 19.63 -18.36 8.43
CA SER A 466 19.01 -19.39 9.27
C SER A 466 19.72 -20.74 9.13
N LEU A 467 20.15 -21.14 7.92
CA LEU A 467 20.93 -22.36 7.69
C LEU A 467 22.33 -22.33 8.33
N GLU A 468 22.84 -21.18 8.75
CA GLU A 468 24.07 -21.10 9.55
C GLU A 468 23.85 -21.43 11.03
N ILE A 469 22.64 -21.17 11.55
CA ILE A 469 22.33 -21.33 12.98
C ILE A 469 21.91 -22.77 13.31
N ILE A 470 21.38 -23.51 12.33
CA ILE A 470 20.86 -24.87 12.53
C ILE A 470 22.02 -25.89 12.60
N PRO A 471 21.87 -26.99 13.37
CA PRO A 471 22.84 -28.07 13.42
C PRO A 471 23.29 -28.57 12.03
N PRO A 472 24.58 -28.88 11.83
CA PRO A 472 25.13 -29.32 10.54
C PRO A 472 24.41 -30.54 9.94
N SER A 473 23.89 -31.43 10.80
CA SER A 473 23.13 -32.63 10.42
C SER A 473 21.81 -32.33 9.70
N MET A 474 21.24 -31.14 9.88
CA MET A 474 20.01 -30.71 9.21
C MET A 474 20.28 -29.88 7.95
N LYS A 475 21.50 -29.34 7.82
CA LYS A 475 21.87 -28.41 6.75
C LYS A 475 21.81 -29.08 5.38
N ASP A 476 22.19 -30.34 5.29
CA ASP A 476 22.16 -31.10 4.04
C ASP A 476 20.73 -31.48 3.62
N GLN A 477 19.90 -31.88 4.59
CA GLN A 477 18.46 -32.14 4.34
C GLN A 477 17.71 -30.88 3.93
N MET A 478 18.03 -29.73 4.53
CA MET A 478 17.45 -28.45 4.14
C MET A 478 17.86 -27.98 2.76
N LYS A 479 19.12 -28.22 2.35
CA LYS A 479 19.57 -27.92 0.99
C LYS A 479 18.81 -28.74 -0.05
N GLU A 480 18.53 -30.00 0.24
CA GLU A 480 17.75 -30.87 -0.62
C GLU A 480 16.27 -30.45 -0.70
N ILE A 481 15.67 -30.05 0.42
CA ILE A 481 14.31 -29.48 0.48
C ILE A 481 14.25 -28.15 -0.28
N ALA A 482 15.28 -27.31 -0.18
CA ALA A 482 15.35 -26.02 -0.85
C ALA A 482 15.43 -26.13 -2.37
N GLN A 483 16.11 -27.15 -2.88
CA GLN A 483 16.17 -27.43 -4.32
C GLN A 483 14.85 -27.96 -4.89
N ASN A 484 13.98 -28.52 -4.05
CA ASN A 484 12.75 -29.20 -4.45
C ASN A 484 11.46 -28.39 -4.13
N SER A 485 11.57 -27.20 -3.55
CA SER A 485 10.40 -26.39 -3.14
C SER A 485 10.08 -25.30 -4.17
N ASP A 486 8.87 -25.34 -4.75
CA ASP A 486 8.44 -24.38 -5.77
C ASP A 486 7.96 -23.02 -5.20
N SER A 487 7.78 -22.91 -3.88
CA SER A 487 7.34 -21.66 -3.24
C SER A 487 7.99 -21.40 -1.87
N LYS A 488 8.16 -20.11 -1.53
CA LYS A 488 8.67 -19.66 -0.22
C LYS A 488 7.88 -20.21 0.97
N ALA A 489 6.55 -20.31 0.82
CA ALA A 489 5.67 -20.80 1.88
C ALA A 489 5.87 -22.30 2.13
N GLU A 490 6.13 -23.06 1.08
CA GLU A 490 6.40 -24.50 1.15
C GLU A 490 7.80 -24.75 1.72
N LEU A 491 8.80 -23.97 1.30
CA LEU A 491 10.13 -23.96 1.89
C LEU A 491 10.08 -23.71 3.39
N LEU A 492 9.37 -22.66 3.84
CA LEU A 492 9.25 -22.32 5.25
C LEU A 492 8.48 -23.38 6.05
N LYS A 493 7.43 -23.98 5.46
CA LYS A 493 6.66 -25.05 6.09
C LYS A 493 7.49 -26.30 6.30
N ASN A 494 8.25 -26.70 5.28
CA ASN A 494 9.17 -27.83 5.37
C ASN A 494 10.30 -27.52 6.36
N TYR A 495 10.75 -26.27 6.38
CA TYR A 495 11.75 -25.78 7.31
C TYR A 495 11.32 -25.96 8.78
N ILE A 496 10.13 -25.46 9.11
CA ILE A 496 9.54 -25.56 10.45
C ILE A 496 9.27 -27.02 10.82
N SER A 497 8.82 -27.84 9.86
CA SER A 497 8.51 -29.25 10.13
C SER A 497 9.75 -30.04 10.54
N LEU A 498 10.88 -29.83 9.86
CA LEU A 498 12.15 -30.48 10.20
C LEU A 498 12.68 -30.01 11.57
N LEU A 499 12.53 -28.72 11.89
CA LEU A 499 12.88 -28.17 13.21
C LEU A 499 12.06 -28.80 14.33
N VAL A 500 10.75 -28.92 14.15
CA VAL A 500 9.86 -29.56 15.13
C VAL A 500 10.23 -31.03 15.33
N GLU A 501 10.51 -31.76 14.24
CA GLU A 501 10.94 -33.16 14.31
C GLU A 501 12.23 -33.33 15.13
N LYS A 502 13.24 -32.48 14.86
CA LYS A 502 14.49 -32.52 15.64
C LYS A 502 14.35 -32.00 17.06
N MET A 503 13.47 -31.04 17.31
CA MET A 503 13.20 -30.59 18.67
C MET A 503 12.58 -31.72 19.50
N ASN A 504 11.65 -32.48 18.93
CA ASN A 504 11.07 -33.66 19.56
C ASN A 504 12.11 -34.77 19.80
N GLU A 505 13.04 -34.98 18.87
CA GLU A 505 14.14 -35.94 19.05
C GLU A 505 15.11 -35.49 20.16
N VAL A 506 15.41 -34.19 20.25
CA VAL A 506 16.24 -33.62 21.32
C VAL A 506 15.53 -33.69 22.67
N GLU A 507 14.23 -33.39 22.75
CA GLU A 507 13.44 -33.56 23.98
C GLU A 507 13.40 -35.01 24.42
N TYR A 508 13.17 -35.94 23.50
CA TYR A 508 13.20 -37.38 23.80
C TYR A 508 14.57 -37.82 24.33
N ASN A 509 15.66 -37.39 23.68
CA ASN A 509 17.01 -37.71 24.11
C ASN A 509 17.39 -37.05 25.44
N ALA A 510 16.94 -35.81 25.69
CA ALA A 510 17.11 -35.12 26.96
C ALA A 510 16.36 -35.85 28.08
N GLN A 511 15.14 -36.32 27.81
CA GLN A 511 14.33 -37.07 28.76
C GLN A 511 14.94 -38.45 29.06
N VAL A 512 15.53 -39.12 28.06
CA VAL A 512 16.29 -40.37 28.27
C VAL A 512 17.56 -40.12 29.10
N ALA A 513 18.29 -39.04 28.86
CA ALA A 513 19.47 -38.67 29.63
C ALA A 513 19.14 -38.26 31.08
N GLU A 514 18.04 -37.54 31.28
CA GLU A 514 17.52 -37.17 32.60
C GLU A 514 17.09 -38.40 33.40
N ASN A 515 16.40 -39.34 32.75
CA ASN A 515 16.03 -40.62 33.36
C ASN A 515 17.26 -41.46 33.74
N GLN A 516 18.30 -41.51 32.91
CA GLN A 516 19.55 -42.19 33.25
C GLN A 516 20.29 -41.51 34.42
N SER A 517 20.36 -40.18 34.43
CA SER A 517 20.90 -39.39 35.54
C SER A 517 20.14 -39.63 36.85
N MET A 518 18.81 -39.70 36.80
CA MET A 518 17.97 -39.98 37.95
C MET A 518 18.23 -41.39 38.51
N VAL A 519 18.38 -42.39 37.65
CA VAL A 519 18.72 -43.77 38.03
C VAL A 519 20.12 -43.84 38.67
N GLU A 520 21.11 -43.16 38.10
CA GLU A 520 22.47 -43.06 38.65
C GLU A 520 22.47 -42.40 40.05
N THR A 521 21.67 -41.34 40.21
CA THR A 521 21.53 -40.61 41.48
C THR A 521 20.84 -41.46 42.55
N MET A 522 19.78 -42.19 42.19
CA MET A 522 19.10 -43.12 43.08
C MET A 522 20.02 -44.27 43.50
N ARG A 523 20.87 -44.77 42.59
CA ARG A 523 21.88 -45.78 42.88
C ARG A 523 22.91 -45.27 43.90
N LYS A 524 23.41 -44.05 43.74
CA LYS A 524 24.34 -43.41 44.72
C LYS A 524 23.69 -43.24 46.10
N ARG A 525 22.44 -42.76 46.15
CA ARG A 525 21.68 -42.64 47.41
C ARG A 525 21.49 -44.00 48.09
N TYR A 526 21.17 -45.04 47.34
CA TYR A 526 21.02 -46.40 47.88
C TYR A 526 22.32 -46.94 48.50
N ILE A 527 23.46 -46.67 47.86
CA ILE A 527 24.79 -47.05 48.37
C ILE A 527 25.10 -46.28 49.67
N ALA A 528 24.88 -44.97 49.71
CA ALA A 528 25.11 -44.16 50.91
C ALA A 528 24.24 -44.64 52.09
N LEU A 529 22.97 -45.00 51.84
CA LEU A 529 22.07 -45.52 52.86
C LEU A 529 22.59 -46.84 53.48
N LEU A 530 23.07 -47.76 52.65
CA LEU A 530 23.62 -49.03 53.11
C LEU A 530 24.89 -48.82 53.97
N ASN A 531 25.76 -47.87 53.59
CA ASN A 531 26.93 -47.50 54.40
C ASN A 531 26.53 -46.93 55.77
N HIS A 532 25.52 -46.06 55.84
CA HIS A 532 25.03 -45.55 57.12
C HIS A 532 24.38 -46.64 57.99
N LEU A 533 23.67 -47.59 57.39
CA LEU A 533 23.12 -48.75 58.12
C LEU A 533 24.24 -49.65 58.67
N GLU A 534 25.34 -49.83 57.93
CA GLU A 534 26.51 -50.54 58.42
C GLU A 534 27.17 -49.83 59.60
N ASN A 535 27.29 -48.50 59.54
CA ASN A 535 27.84 -47.72 60.64
C ASN A 535 26.92 -47.71 61.86
N ALA A 536 25.60 -47.64 61.67
CA ALA A 536 24.62 -47.82 62.75
C ALA A 536 24.74 -49.20 63.40
N HIS A 537 24.93 -50.26 62.60
CA HIS A 537 25.16 -51.61 63.10
C HIS A 537 26.46 -51.71 63.94
N LYS A 538 27.57 -51.11 63.49
CA LYS A 538 28.83 -51.03 64.24
C LYS A 538 28.65 -50.28 65.57
N PHE A 539 27.95 -49.14 65.54
CA PHE A 539 27.68 -48.33 66.73
C PHE A 539 26.81 -49.08 67.75
N LEU A 540 25.69 -49.67 67.33
CA LEU A 540 24.82 -50.45 68.21
C LEU A 540 25.55 -51.65 68.82
N ARG A 541 26.42 -52.30 68.04
CA ARG A 541 27.29 -53.39 68.53
C ARG A 541 28.31 -52.89 69.58
N SER A 542 28.86 -51.69 69.40
CA SER A 542 29.76 -51.05 70.37
C SER A 542 29.05 -50.75 71.70
N ILE A 543 27.84 -50.17 71.63
CA ILE A 543 27.00 -49.91 72.82
C ILE A 543 26.71 -51.22 73.55
N ALA A 544 26.24 -52.24 72.84
CA ALA A 544 25.92 -53.54 73.43
C ALA A 544 27.14 -54.21 74.10
N ASN A 545 28.36 -53.90 73.65
CA ASN A 545 29.60 -54.44 74.21
C ASN A 545 30.21 -53.58 75.34
N SER A 546 29.74 -52.34 75.55
CA SER A 546 30.27 -51.45 76.59
C SER A 546 29.88 -51.93 78.01
N GLN A 547 30.84 -51.90 78.94
CA GLN A 547 30.67 -52.43 80.31
C GLN A 547 29.66 -51.65 81.19
N ALA A 548 29.23 -50.46 80.74
CA ALA A 548 28.28 -49.60 81.46
C ALA A 548 26.85 -50.19 81.52
N ALA A 549 26.51 -51.14 80.64
CA ALA A 549 25.18 -51.77 80.60
C ALA A 549 24.98 -52.92 81.63
N SER A 550 25.95 -53.13 82.53
CA SER A 550 25.91 -54.23 83.51
C SER A 550 24.90 -54.05 84.64
N ASN A 551 24.28 -52.86 84.78
CA ASN A 551 23.30 -52.54 85.83
C ASN A 551 21.87 -52.25 85.31
N SER A 552 21.61 -52.42 84.01
CA SER A 552 20.27 -52.24 83.41
C SER A 552 19.65 -53.59 83.04
N ASP A 553 18.34 -53.74 83.23
CA ASP A 553 17.54 -54.96 83.00
C ASP A 553 18.00 -55.78 81.78
N GLU A 554 18.36 -57.06 81.98
CA GLU A 554 18.84 -58.01 80.96
C GLU A 554 17.95 -58.06 79.69
N ILE A 555 16.65 -57.79 79.86
CA ILE A 555 15.64 -57.77 78.80
C ILE A 555 15.98 -56.74 77.70
N THR A 556 16.52 -55.58 78.08
CA THR A 556 16.87 -54.52 77.11
C THR A 556 18.11 -54.90 76.29
N ARG A 557 19.07 -55.60 76.89
CA ARG A 557 20.32 -56.03 76.22
C ARG A 557 20.05 -57.07 75.12
N GLU A 558 19.15 -58.02 75.39
CA GLU A 558 18.79 -59.07 74.43
C GLU A 558 18.01 -58.51 73.22
N GLU A 559 17.12 -57.54 73.45
CA GLU A 559 16.42 -56.82 72.38
C GLU A 559 17.38 -56.03 71.49
N PHE A 560 18.37 -55.35 72.09
CA PHE A 560 19.42 -54.63 71.34
C PHE A 560 20.28 -55.57 70.48
N LEU A 561 20.72 -56.70 71.04
CA LEU A 561 21.51 -57.69 70.30
C LEU A 561 20.69 -58.34 69.17
N THR A 562 19.40 -58.59 69.39
CA THR A 562 18.49 -59.14 68.38
C THR A 562 18.26 -58.13 67.23
N ALA A 563 18.12 -56.85 67.56
CA ALA A 563 18.01 -55.78 66.55
C ALA A 563 19.31 -55.63 65.74
N CYS A 564 20.49 -55.72 66.39
CA CYS A 564 21.78 -55.73 65.71
C CYS A 564 21.88 -56.91 64.74
N ALA A 565 21.54 -58.12 65.18
CA ALA A 565 21.61 -59.32 64.33
C ALA A 565 20.68 -59.22 63.10
N ARG A 566 19.48 -58.65 63.25
CA ARG A 566 18.56 -58.41 62.12
C ARG A 566 19.12 -57.39 61.14
N LEU A 567 19.70 -56.30 61.64
CA LEU A 567 20.30 -55.25 60.81
C LEU A 567 21.53 -55.77 60.06
N GLY A 568 22.40 -56.52 60.74
CA GLY A 568 23.56 -57.16 60.12
C GLY A 568 23.17 -58.15 59.01
N LYS A 569 22.16 -58.99 59.26
CA LYS A 569 21.62 -59.92 58.26
C LYS A 569 21.05 -59.20 57.04
N TYR A 570 20.31 -58.11 57.24
CA TYR A 570 19.77 -57.30 56.14
C TYR A 570 20.87 -56.68 55.28
N ILE A 571 21.96 -56.18 55.89
CA ILE A 571 23.12 -55.65 55.16
C ILE A 571 23.81 -56.75 54.35
N GLU A 572 23.99 -57.95 54.94
CA GLU A 572 24.58 -59.11 54.24
C GLU A 572 23.72 -59.60 53.08
N GLU A 573 22.39 -59.66 53.24
CA GLU A 573 21.45 -60.06 52.18
C GLU A 573 21.40 -59.07 51.01
N GLN A 574 21.77 -57.80 51.23
CA GLN A 574 21.76 -56.73 50.22
C GLN A 574 23.15 -56.43 49.60
N ARG A 575 24.20 -57.19 49.95
CA ARG A 575 25.56 -56.97 49.44
C ARG A 575 25.66 -57.21 47.93
N VAL A 576 25.59 -56.12 47.17
CA VAL A 576 26.21 -55.98 45.85
C VAL A 576 27.70 -55.72 46.09
N GLU A 577 28.61 -56.35 45.33
CA GLU A 577 30.06 -56.08 45.44
C GLU A 577 30.35 -54.58 45.31
N PHE A 578 30.78 -53.95 46.42
CA PHE A 578 31.07 -52.53 46.46
C PHE A 578 32.51 -52.27 46.00
N PRO A 579 32.75 -51.26 45.14
CA PRO A 579 34.07 -50.68 45.00
C PRO A 579 34.43 -50.03 46.34
N ILE A 580 35.39 -50.62 47.02
CA ILE A 580 35.96 -50.07 48.25
C ILE A 580 36.76 -48.82 47.83
N GLU A 581 36.40 -47.61 48.29
CA GLU A 581 37.40 -46.63 48.79
C GLU A 581 36.90 -45.27 49.31
N ASP A 582 35.66 -44.81 49.08
CA ASP A 582 35.29 -43.48 49.59
C ASP A 582 34.58 -43.53 50.96
N PHE A 583 35.31 -43.11 52.00
CA PHE A 583 34.84 -42.99 53.37
C PHE A 583 33.74 -41.91 53.46
N VAL A 584 32.48 -42.32 53.55
CA VAL A 584 31.34 -41.40 53.74
C VAL A 584 31.22 -41.06 55.25
N PRO A 585 31.23 -39.78 55.65
CA PRO A 585 31.11 -39.36 57.05
C PRO A 585 29.92 -40.01 57.73
N SER A 586 30.06 -40.42 58.98
CA SER A 586 29.02 -41.20 59.68
C SER A 586 28.33 -40.36 60.75
N VAL A 587 26.99 -40.36 60.76
CA VAL A 587 26.18 -39.75 61.84
C VAL A 587 26.43 -40.44 63.21
N PHE A 588 27.03 -41.63 63.20
CA PHE A 588 27.27 -42.45 64.39
C PHE A 588 28.74 -42.48 64.83
N GLU A 589 29.66 -41.80 64.13
CA GLU A 589 31.06 -41.71 64.56
C GLU A 589 31.31 -40.45 65.41
N PRO A 590 31.84 -40.59 66.65
CA PRO A 590 32.07 -39.46 67.56
C PRO A 590 32.99 -38.36 67.00
N SER A 591 33.95 -38.73 66.14
CA SER A 591 34.86 -37.79 65.48
C SER A 591 34.17 -36.89 64.45
N ASP A 592 33.16 -37.42 63.76
CA ASP A 592 32.38 -36.68 62.76
C ASP A 592 31.24 -35.87 63.40
N LEU A 593 30.77 -36.30 64.59
CA LEU A 593 29.76 -35.59 65.39
C LEU A 593 30.20 -34.18 65.84
N ASN A 594 31.51 -33.94 65.93
CA ASN A 594 32.09 -32.65 66.32
C ASN A 594 32.02 -31.58 65.21
N ASP A 595 31.66 -31.95 63.98
CA ASP A 595 31.50 -31.04 62.86
C ASP A 595 30.05 -31.05 62.34
N PRO A 596 29.21 -30.09 62.78
CA PRO A 596 27.81 -30.01 62.36
C PRO A 596 27.63 -29.88 60.84
N GLN A 597 28.63 -29.34 60.11
CA GLN A 597 28.56 -29.21 58.66
C GLN A 597 28.72 -30.56 57.96
N LYS A 598 29.59 -31.45 58.48
CA LYS A 598 29.71 -32.81 57.94
C LYS A 598 28.43 -33.62 58.16
N ILE A 599 27.79 -33.46 59.31
CA ILE A 599 26.50 -34.11 59.61
C ILE A 599 25.39 -33.56 58.73
N ALA A 600 25.36 -32.23 58.51
CA ALA A 600 24.40 -31.61 57.59
C ALA A 600 24.56 -32.13 56.16
N ASN A 601 25.81 -32.26 55.68
CA ASN A 601 26.11 -32.78 54.34
C ASN A 601 25.56 -34.19 54.13
N ILE A 602 25.57 -35.04 55.16
CA ILE A 602 24.96 -36.38 55.09
C ILE A 602 23.46 -36.29 54.75
N PHE A 603 22.72 -35.35 55.35
CA PHE A 603 21.31 -35.15 55.01
C PHE A 603 21.12 -34.57 53.61
N LEU A 604 21.99 -33.64 53.22
CA LEU A 604 21.99 -33.00 51.89
C LEU A 604 22.34 -33.98 50.76
N ASP A 605 23.05 -35.07 51.03
CA ASP A 605 23.31 -36.12 50.03
C ASP A 605 22.03 -36.89 49.62
N PHE A 606 21.01 -36.92 50.49
CA PHE A 606 19.73 -37.60 50.24
C PHE A 606 18.64 -36.68 49.68
N VAL A 607 18.81 -35.36 49.78
CA VAL A 607 17.78 -34.36 49.45
C VAL A 607 18.33 -33.39 48.42
N LYS A 608 17.62 -33.17 47.30
CA LYS A 608 18.06 -32.15 46.34
C LYS A 608 17.97 -30.76 46.97
N ASN A 609 18.86 -29.83 46.61
CA ASN A 609 18.82 -28.46 47.14
C ASN A 609 17.43 -27.80 46.97
N ASP A 610 16.74 -28.10 45.86
CA ASP A 610 15.41 -27.58 45.57
C ASP A 610 14.34 -28.20 46.48
N GLU A 611 14.49 -29.48 46.85
CA GLU A 611 13.60 -30.19 47.77
C GLU A 611 13.81 -29.75 49.23
N LEU A 612 14.96 -29.14 49.55
CA LEU A 612 15.33 -28.68 50.89
C LEU A 612 14.49 -27.48 51.35
N GLU A 613 14.05 -26.64 50.42
CA GLU A 613 13.22 -25.46 50.71
C GLU A 613 11.73 -25.83 50.85
N GLU A 614 11.34 -27.04 50.42
CA GLU A 614 9.96 -27.52 50.46
C GLU A 614 9.65 -28.26 51.78
N SER A 615 8.45 -28.04 52.33
CA SER A 615 7.93 -28.84 53.47
C SER A 615 7.40 -30.17 52.92
N PRO A 616 7.72 -31.33 53.55
CA PRO A 616 8.21 -31.51 54.91
C PRO A 616 9.74 -31.59 55.06
N THR A 617 10.50 -31.49 53.97
CA THR A 617 11.95 -31.77 53.97
C THR A 617 12.75 -30.73 54.75
N MET A 618 12.39 -29.45 54.65
CA MET A 618 12.98 -28.39 55.48
C MET A 618 12.77 -28.63 56.98
N GLU A 619 11.58 -29.12 57.35
CA GLU A 619 11.24 -29.43 58.73
C GLU A 619 12.03 -30.65 59.22
N LEU A 620 12.18 -31.68 58.37
CA LEU A 620 13.00 -32.85 58.65
C LEU A 620 14.48 -32.50 58.77
N PHE A 621 15.00 -31.64 57.90
CA PHE A 621 16.38 -31.14 57.97
C PHE A 621 16.60 -30.36 59.27
N THR A 622 15.69 -29.46 59.61
CA THR A 622 15.76 -28.69 60.86
C THR A 622 15.71 -29.60 62.07
N LEU A 623 14.82 -30.60 62.07
CA LEU A 623 14.68 -31.56 63.17
C LEU A 623 15.92 -32.45 63.28
N PHE A 624 16.48 -32.90 62.15
CA PHE A 624 17.72 -33.65 62.09
C PHE A 624 18.90 -32.84 62.65
N MET A 625 19.03 -31.57 62.27
CA MET A 625 20.06 -30.66 62.82
C MET A 625 19.86 -30.42 64.32
N CYS A 626 18.63 -30.21 64.79
CA CYS A 626 18.33 -30.08 66.21
C CYS A 626 18.72 -31.34 67.00
N VAL A 627 18.35 -32.53 66.51
CA VAL A 627 18.71 -33.81 67.15
C VAL A 627 20.23 -34.00 67.17
N SER A 628 20.92 -33.68 66.08
CA SER A 628 22.38 -33.78 65.97
C SER A 628 23.08 -32.86 66.96
N GLN A 629 22.59 -31.62 67.09
CA GLN A 629 23.11 -30.66 68.06
C GLN A 629 22.84 -31.07 69.52
N VAL A 630 21.68 -31.64 69.81
CA VAL A 630 21.37 -32.20 71.13
C VAL A 630 22.29 -33.37 71.46
N ASN A 631 22.53 -34.28 70.50
CA ASN A 631 23.45 -35.40 70.67
C ASN A 631 24.90 -34.94 70.90
N LEU A 632 25.36 -33.91 70.19
CA LEU A 632 26.66 -33.29 70.42
C LEU A 632 26.77 -32.71 71.83
N ILE A 633 25.74 -31.99 72.29
CA ILE A 633 25.70 -31.46 73.66
C ILE A 633 25.73 -32.59 74.69
N LEU A 634 24.99 -33.69 74.45
CA LEU A 634 25.00 -34.85 75.33
C LEU A 634 26.36 -35.54 75.38
N MET A 635 27.03 -35.74 74.24
CA MET A 635 28.38 -36.31 74.19
C MET A 635 29.40 -35.40 74.87
N ASN A 636 29.39 -34.10 74.58
CA ASN A 636 30.26 -33.14 75.26
C ASN A 636 30.02 -33.12 76.78
N ASN A 637 28.78 -33.29 77.23
CA ASN A 637 28.47 -33.41 78.66
C ASN A 637 28.93 -34.74 79.26
N ILE A 638 28.89 -35.84 78.49
CA ILE A 638 29.42 -37.13 78.92
C ILE A 638 30.95 -37.03 79.06
N ASP A 639 31.63 -36.42 78.09
CA ASP A 639 33.08 -36.20 78.13
C ASP A 639 33.47 -35.25 79.26
N ALA A 640 32.75 -34.12 79.42
CA ALA A 640 32.97 -33.20 80.54
C ALA A 640 32.71 -33.86 81.90
N ASN A 641 31.71 -34.75 82.00
CA ASN A 641 31.49 -35.54 83.22
C ASN A 641 32.59 -36.58 83.42
N ALA A 642 33.09 -37.23 82.36
CA ALA A 642 34.21 -38.15 82.45
C ALA A 642 35.48 -37.43 82.92
N GLU A 643 35.77 -36.25 82.39
CA GLU A 643 36.86 -35.38 82.84
C GLU A 643 36.64 -34.90 84.28
N ALA A 644 35.42 -34.51 84.66
CA ALA A 644 35.09 -34.11 86.02
C ALA A 644 35.26 -35.27 87.01
N ILE A 645 34.90 -36.50 86.63
CA ILE A 645 35.14 -37.72 87.42
C ILE A 645 36.66 -37.98 87.51
N GLN A 646 37.40 -37.79 86.42
CA GLN A 646 38.86 -37.96 86.41
C GLN A 646 39.56 -36.90 87.27
N GLN A 647 39.09 -35.65 87.24
CA GLN A 647 39.55 -34.56 88.09
C GLN A 647 39.18 -34.81 89.54
N ALA A 648 37.95 -35.25 89.84
CA ALA A 648 37.55 -35.64 91.20
C ALA A 648 38.41 -36.80 91.73
N ALA A 649 38.76 -37.77 90.90
CA ALA A 649 39.70 -38.83 91.27
C ALA A 649 41.11 -38.30 91.55
N ARG A 650 41.61 -37.33 90.75
CA ARG A 650 42.89 -36.66 91.02
C ARG A 650 42.87 -35.81 92.29
N ILE A 651 41.78 -35.08 92.53
CA ILE A 651 41.58 -34.28 93.74
C ILE A 651 41.54 -35.20 94.97
N SER A 652 40.84 -36.33 94.89
CA SER A 652 40.84 -37.34 95.96
C SER A 652 42.24 -37.88 96.24
N GLN A 653 43.07 -38.13 95.21
CA GLN A 653 44.46 -38.55 95.39
C GLN A 653 45.34 -37.46 96.02
N LEU A 654 45.11 -36.20 95.66
CA LEU A 654 45.78 -35.05 96.28
C LEU A 654 45.35 -34.84 97.73
N ASP A 655 44.07 -34.99 98.04
CA ASP A 655 43.55 -34.92 99.40
C ASP A 655 44.13 -36.04 100.28
N ASP A 656 44.26 -37.27 99.76
CA ASP A 656 44.93 -38.37 100.46
C ASP A 656 46.41 -38.05 100.77
N ALA A 657 47.11 -37.40 99.84
CA ALA A 657 48.50 -36.94 100.05
C ALA A 657 48.59 -35.78 101.06
N HIS A 658 47.65 -34.84 101.03
CA HIS A 658 47.56 -33.75 102.00
C HIS A 658 47.25 -34.27 103.41
N VAL A 659 46.34 -35.24 103.53
CA VAL A 659 46.03 -35.90 104.81
C VAL A 659 47.25 -36.65 105.36
N GLN A 660 48.07 -37.27 104.50
CA GLN A 660 49.35 -37.86 104.92
C GLN A 660 50.32 -36.78 105.44
N HIS A 661 50.49 -35.67 104.74
CA HIS A 661 51.38 -34.58 105.17
C HIS A 661 50.91 -33.94 106.49
N ILE A 662 49.59 -33.82 106.71
CA ILE A 662 49.04 -33.33 107.99
C ILE A 662 49.38 -34.29 109.13
N ARG A 663 49.26 -35.61 108.93
CA ARG A 663 49.66 -36.61 109.94
C ARG A 663 51.15 -36.54 110.28
N GLU A 664 52.00 -36.30 109.29
CA GLU A 664 53.44 -36.12 109.50
C GLU A 664 53.74 -34.89 110.38
N LEU A 665 53.09 -33.75 110.08
CA LEU A 665 53.21 -32.51 110.87
C LEU A 665 52.67 -32.67 112.30
N GLU A 666 51.56 -33.38 112.49
CA GLU A 666 51.04 -33.70 113.83
C GLU A 666 52.01 -34.57 114.62
N SER A 667 52.66 -35.55 113.98
CA SER A 667 53.69 -36.37 114.64
C SER A 667 54.89 -35.54 115.08
N TRP A 668 55.33 -34.59 114.24
CA TRP A 668 56.44 -33.69 114.54
C TRP A 668 56.11 -32.74 115.70
N LYS A 669 54.89 -32.20 115.71
CA LYS A 669 54.39 -31.35 116.80
C LYS A 669 54.35 -32.11 118.12
N ASN A 670 53.87 -33.36 118.10
CA ASN A 670 53.81 -34.19 119.30
C ASN A 670 55.22 -34.50 119.84
N ALA A 671 56.18 -34.81 118.95
CA ALA A 671 57.58 -35.00 119.33
C ALA A 671 58.22 -33.73 119.94
N GLN A 672 57.85 -32.55 119.45
CA GLN A 672 58.30 -31.27 120.04
C GLN A 672 57.68 -31.00 121.42
N MET A 673 56.40 -31.33 121.62
CA MET A 673 55.79 -31.20 122.94
C MET A 673 56.42 -32.16 123.96
N GLU A 674 56.74 -33.39 123.55
CA GLU A 674 57.46 -34.36 124.40
C GLU A 674 58.88 -33.86 124.75
N ASN A 675 59.60 -33.26 123.80
CA ASN A 675 60.89 -32.61 124.07
C ASN A 675 60.76 -31.42 125.03
N ASN A 676 59.72 -30.60 124.90
CA ASN A 676 59.46 -29.46 125.79
C ASN A 676 59.06 -29.91 127.21
N GLU A 677 58.29 -30.99 127.35
CA GLU A 677 57.99 -31.59 128.65
C GLU A 677 59.26 -32.16 129.32
N ASN A 678 60.13 -32.81 128.53
CA ASN A 678 61.43 -33.28 129.01
C ASN A 678 62.33 -32.11 129.47
N LEU A 679 62.37 -30.99 128.73
CA LEU A 679 63.11 -29.78 129.12
C LEU A 679 62.52 -29.11 130.37
N SER A 680 61.20 -29.04 130.49
CA SER A 680 60.50 -28.54 131.68
C SER A 680 60.91 -29.34 132.93
N HIS A 681 61.03 -30.67 132.80
CA HIS A 681 61.49 -31.55 133.89
C HIS A 681 62.95 -31.29 134.31
N VAL A 682 63.82 -30.89 133.37
CA VAL A 682 65.22 -30.50 133.66
C VAL A 682 65.26 -29.12 134.32
N LEU A 683 64.49 -28.16 133.84
CA LEU A 683 64.45 -26.80 134.36
C LEU A 683 63.83 -26.71 135.78
N ARG A 684 62.83 -27.55 136.09
CA ARG A 684 62.29 -27.66 137.47
C ARG A 684 63.29 -28.14 138.52
N LYS A 685 64.40 -28.79 138.13
CA LYS A 685 65.45 -29.22 139.08
C LYS A 685 66.44 -28.12 139.45
N LEU A 686 66.46 -27.01 138.69
CA LEU A 686 67.42 -25.91 138.85
C LEU A 686 66.84 -24.73 139.66
N VAL A 687 65.56 -24.77 140.03
CA VAL A 687 64.86 -23.71 140.77
C VAL A 687 64.07 -24.34 141.92
N GLU A 688 64.30 -23.88 143.15
CA GLU A 688 63.77 -24.51 144.37
C GLU A 688 62.25 -24.34 144.57
N ASP A 689 61.57 -23.47 143.82
CA ASP A 689 60.10 -23.34 143.86
C ASP A 689 59.53 -22.83 142.50
N PRO A 690 59.11 -23.73 141.58
CA PRO A 690 58.80 -23.37 140.20
C PRO A 690 57.36 -22.87 140.00
N GLN A 691 57.20 -21.74 139.28
CA GLN A 691 55.89 -21.31 138.74
C GLN A 691 55.60 -21.99 137.39
N ASP A 692 54.33 -22.34 137.13
CA ASP A 692 53.86 -23.14 135.97
C ASP A 692 53.89 -22.41 134.60
N ASP A 693 54.61 -21.29 134.51
CA ASP A 693 54.69 -20.47 133.30
C ASP A 693 56.12 -20.56 132.74
N TYR A 694 56.31 -21.30 131.64
CA TYR A 694 57.62 -21.64 131.08
C TYR A 694 58.47 -20.39 130.77
N GLU A 695 57.84 -19.32 130.26
CA GLU A 695 58.54 -18.06 129.99
C GLU A 695 59.08 -17.40 131.27
N LYS A 696 58.32 -17.46 132.37
CA LYS A 696 58.75 -16.92 133.67
C LYS A 696 59.76 -17.82 134.38
N LEU A 697 59.67 -19.14 134.17
CA LEU A 697 60.67 -20.09 134.66
C LEU A 697 62.02 -19.88 133.97
N VAL A 698 62.01 -19.58 132.66
CA VAL A 698 63.20 -19.21 131.89
C VAL A 698 63.75 -17.86 132.34
N GLU A 699 62.91 -16.85 132.58
CA GLU A 699 63.34 -15.55 133.13
C GLU A 699 63.97 -15.68 134.53
N GLN A 700 63.41 -16.50 135.42
CA GLN A 700 63.98 -16.74 136.75
C GLN A 700 65.35 -17.41 136.67
N VAL A 701 65.51 -18.43 135.82
CA VAL A 701 66.81 -19.09 135.58
C VAL A 701 67.83 -18.10 135.02
N ILE A 702 67.44 -17.22 134.08
CA ILE A 702 68.31 -16.18 133.51
C ILE A 702 68.77 -15.18 134.59
N THR A 703 67.93 -14.85 135.58
CA THR A 703 68.31 -13.93 136.67
C THR A 703 69.14 -14.55 137.80
N THR A 704 69.06 -15.87 138.01
CA THR A 704 69.89 -16.59 139.02
C THR A 704 71.27 -17.03 138.49
N VAL A 705 71.51 -16.96 137.19
CA VAL A 705 72.80 -17.31 136.58
C VAL A 705 73.67 -16.05 136.44
N ASN A 706 74.70 -15.96 137.28
CA ASN A 706 75.71 -14.90 137.32
C ASN A 706 76.46 -14.82 135.96
N PRO A 707 76.67 -13.62 135.36
CA PRO A 707 77.21 -13.46 134.01
C PRO A 707 78.73 -13.67 133.85
N ASP A 708 79.39 -14.35 134.80
CA ASP A 708 80.82 -14.68 134.73
C ASP A 708 81.11 -16.18 134.44
N ASP A 709 80.09 -16.99 134.18
CA ASP A 709 80.24 -18.36 133.66
C ASP A 709 79.28 -18.61 132.47
N ILE A 710 79.66 -18.13 131.28
CA ILE A 710 79.62 -18.86 129.99
C ILE A 710 80.66 -18.21 129.07
N GLN A 711 81.76 -18.93 128.89
CA GLN A 711 82.67 -18.77 127.76
C GLN A 711 82.03 -19.36 126.51
N THR A 712 81.96 -18.59 125.42
CA THR A 712 82.82 -18.81 124.23
C THR A 712 82.48 -17.81 123.11
N PRO A 713 83.47 -17.18 122.45
CA PRO A 713 83.25 -16.27 121.31
C PRO A 713 82.65 -16.93 120.05
N THR A 714 82.49 -18.26 120.05
CA THR A 714 82.20 -19.04 118.85
C THR A 714 80.71 -19.08 118.48
N GLN A 715 79.80 -19.05 119.46
CA GLN A 715 78.35 -19.11 119.21
C GLN A 715 77.76 -17.75 118.82
N VAL A 716 78.36 -16.65 119.27
CA VAL A 716 77.99 -15.29 118.81
C VAL A 716 78.39 -15.10 117.34
N GLN A 717 79.51 -15.68 116.92
CA GLN A 717 79.98 -15.62 115.53
C GLN A 717 79.14 -16.49 114.58
N GLU A 718 78.60 -17.62 115.07
CA GLU A 718 77.69 -18.49 114.30
C GLU A 718 76.26 -17.91 114.17
N LEU A 719 75.82 -17.13 115.16
CA LEU A 719 74.58 -16.35 115.06
C LEU A 719 74.73 -15.15 114.13
N HIS A 720 75.88 -14.46 114.15
CA HIS A 720 76.15 -13.38 113.19
C HIS A 720 76.25 -13.94 111.76
N SER A 721 76.90 -15.09 111.53
CA SER A 721 76.95 -15.69 110.18
C SER A 721 75.59 -16.15 109.66
N LYS A 722 74.67 -16.59 110.55
CA LYS A 722 73.29 -16.91 110.16
C LYS A 722 72.46 -15.67 109.87
N ILE A 723 72.70 -14.57 110.57
CA ILE A 723 72.04 -13.28 110.27
C ILE A 723 72.54 -12.75 108.92
N ASP A 724 73.85 -12.77 108.67
CA ASP A 724 74.43 -12.35 107.39
C ASP A 724 73.92 -13.21 106.22
N ALA A 725 73.79 -14.52 106.40
CA ALA A 725 73.22 -15.42 105.39
C ALA A 725 71.74 -15.13 105.09
N LEU A 726 70.95 -14.79 106.12
CA LEU A 726 69.54 -14.43 105.95
C LEU A 726 69.38 -13.04 105.29
N GLU A 727 70.29 -12.10 105.56
CA GLU A 727 70.33 -10.81 104.87
C GLU A 727 70.74 -10.96 103.39
N GLU A 728 71.68 -11.87 103.09
CA GLU A 728 72.05 -12.22 101.71
C GLU A 728 70.89 -12.87 100.95
N ASP A 729 70.16 -13.80 101.57
CA ASP A 729 68.97 -14.41 100.99
C ASP A 729 67.83 -13.40 100.77
N PHE A 730 67.64 -12.47 101.71
CA PHE A 730 66.67 -11.40 101.56
C PHE A 730 67.01 -10.47 100.39
N ASN A 731 68.28 -10.07 100.26
CA ASN A 731 68.76 -9.26 99.14
C ASN A 731 68.64 -9.98 97.79
N ASN A 732 68.87 -11.30 97.76
CA ASN A 732 68.70 -12.14 96.58
C ASN A 732 67.23 -12.31 96.17
N LEU A 733 66.30 -12.39 97.13
CA LEU A 733 64.86 -12.38 96.83
C LEU A 733 64.40 -11.01 96.32
N GLN A 734 64.87 -9.93 96.93
CA GLN A 734 64.56 -8.56 96.52
C GLN A 734 65.00 -8.30 95.07
N THR A 735 66.22 -8.69 94.70
CA THR A 735 66.71 -8.57 93.32
C THR A 735 65.93 -9.44 92.33
N LYS A 736 65.49 -10.64 92.72
CA LYS A 736 64.63 -11.49 91.86
C LYS A 736 63.26 -10.88 91.63
N ILE A 737 62.67 -10.23 92.65
CA ILE A 737 61.39 -9.52 92.52
C ILE A 737 61.54 -8.32 91.57
N GLU A 738 62.59 -7.52 91.73
CA GLU A 738 62.87 -6.37 90.86
C GLU A 738 63.13 -6.80 89.41
N GLN A 739 63.87 -7.89 89.19
CA GLN A 739 64.08 -8.46 87.86
C GLN A 739 62.78 -9.00 87.23
N SER A 740 61.88 -9.58 88.02
CA SER A 740 60.58 -10.04 87.54
C SER A 740 59.69 -8.86 87.14
N GLN A 741 59.65 -7.81 87.96
CA GLN A 741 58.90 -6.59 87.67
C GLN A 741 59.43 -5.88 86.42
N ALA A 742 60.75 -5.76 86.26
CA ALA A 742 61.36 -5.17 85.07
C ALA A 742 61.08 -5.98 83.79
N LYS A 743 61.01 -7.32 83.88
CA LYS A 743 60.61 -8.18 82.74
C LYS A 743 59.14 -7.98 82.37
N GLU A 744 58.26 -7.82 83.35
CA GLU A 744 56.84 -7.62 83.11
C GLU A 744 56.53 -6.23 82.54
N GLU A 745 57.25 -5.21 83.01
CA GLU A 745 57.17 -3.85 82.48
C GLU A 745 57.68 -3.75 81.04
N ASN A 746 58.77 -4.46 80.71
CA ASN A 746 59.24 -4.60 79.32
C ASN A 746 58.22 -5.31 78.42
N LYS A 747 57.51 -6.34 78.92
CA LYS A 747 56.43 -7.01 78.17
C LYS A 747 55.24 -6.08 77.94
N ARG A 748 54.86 -5.28 78.94
CA ARG A 748 53.80 -4.27 78.79
C ARG A 748 54.19 -3.20 77.77
N ALA A 749 55.43 -2.71 77.82
CA ALA A 749 55.93 -1.74 76.86
C ALA A 749 55.95 -2.29 75.42
N HIS A 750 56.35 -3.55 75.24
CA HIS A 750 56.31 -4.21 73.93
C HIS A 750 54.87 -4.34 73.41
N PHE A 751 53.94 -4.80 74.26
CA PHE A 751 52.53 -4.93 73.89
C PHE A 751 51.90 -3.59 73.50
N CYS A 752 52.13 -2.52 74.26
CA CYS A 752 51.63 -1.19 73.91
C CYS A 752 52.18 -0.71 72.56
N LYS A 753 53.47 -0.95 72.28
CA LYS A 753 54.08 -0.58 71.00
C LYS A 753 53.48 -1.36 69.82
N GLU A 754 53.15 -2.63 70.02
CA GLU A 754 52.52 -3.47 69.01
C GLU A 754 51.05 -3.08 68.76
N ALA A 755 50.32 -2.74 69.83
CA ALA A 755 48.97 -2.20 69.74
C ALA A 755 48.94 -0.84 69.01
N ASP A 756 49.88 0.05 69.30
CA ASP A 756 49.99 1.35 68.63
C ASP A 756 50.29 1.20 67.13
N ASN A 757 51.15 0.25 66.75
CA ASN A 757 51.41 -0.06 65.34
C ASN A 757 50.14 -0.58 64.65
N MET A 758 49.39 -1.48 65.29
CA MET A 758 48.13 -2.01 64.73
C MET A 758 47.06 -0.93 64.58
N VAL A 759 46.94 -0.01 65.54
CA VAL A 759 46.02 1.14 65.46
C VAL A 759 46.43 2.07 64.32
N ASN A 760 47.73 2.32 64.13
CA ASN A 760 48.21 3.14 63.02
C ASN A 760 47.94 2.51 61.65
N ASP A 761 48.11 1.19 61.52
CA ASP A 761 47.82 0.45 60.29
C ASP A 761 46.32 0.43 59.98
N LEU A 762 45.47 0.19 60.98
CA LEU A 762 44.01 0.28 60.83
C LEU A 762 43.55 1.69 60.47
N THR A 763 44.15 2.72 61.07
CA THR A 763 43.84 4.13 60.75
C THR A 763 44.25 4.47 59.33
N LYS A 764 45.37 3.94 58.84
CA LYS A 764 45.83 4.12 57.46
C LYS A 764 44.95 3.36 56.47
N GLN A 765 44.50 2.16 56.82
CA GLN A 765 43.56 1.38 56.01
C GLN A 765 42.20 2.08 55.90
N ALA A 766 41.65 2.56 57.02
CA ALA A 766 40.39 3.33 57.03
C ALA A 766 40.48 4.59 56.16
N LYS A 767 41.59 5.34 56.22
CA LYS A 767 41.81 6.52 55.35
C LYS A 767 41.90 6.15 53.87
N ASN A 768 42.53 5.03 53.53
CA ASN A 768 42.61 4.56 52.15
C ASN A 768 41.26 4.09 51.62
N GLU A 769 40.44 3.42 52.44
CA GLU A 769 39.09 3.02 52.08
C GLU A 769 38.15 4.22 51.94
N GLU A 770 38.26 5.23 52.80
CA GLU A 770 37.52 6.49 52.69
C GLU A 770 37.90 7.28 51.41
N ALA A 771 39.19 7.29 51.05
CA ALA A 771 39.65 7.88 49.80
C ALA A 771 39.08 7.16 48.57
N LYS A 772 39.12 5.81 48.55
CA LYS A 772 38.53 4.99 47.47
C LYS A 772 37.02 5.21 47.37
N PHE A 773 36.31 5.22 48.49
CA PHE A 773 34.86 5.46 48.51
C PHE A 773 34.50 6.86 47.97
N ASN A 774 35.29 7.88 48.30
CA ASN A 774 35.08 9.22 47.77
C ASN A 774 35.38 9.32 46.27
N GLU A 775 36.36 8.58 45.76
CA GLU A 775 36.66 8.49 44.32
C GLU A 775 35.53 7.76 43.57
N GLU A 776 35.04 6.64 44.10
CA GLU A 776 33.88 5.91 43.56
C GLU A 776 32.60 6.77 43.57
N LYS A 777 32.37 7.51 44.65
CA LYS A 777 31.25 8.45 44.76
C LYS A 777 31.33 9.58 43.72
N ALA A 778 32.53 10.10 43.46
CA ALA A 778 32.75 11.11 42.42
C ALA A 778 32.52 10.54 41.01
N ALA A 779 32.97 9.32 40.75
CA ALA A 779 32.74 8.62 39.49
C ALA A 779 31.24 8.35 39.26
N LEU A 780 30.52 7.88 40.28
CA LEU A 780 29.06 7.69 40.24
C LEU A 780 28.30 8.99 40.01
N MET A 781 28.69 10.11 40.66
CA MET A 781 28.07 11.41 40.41
C MET A 781 28.26 11.86 38.96
N LYS A 782 29.46 11.67 38.39
CA LYS A 782 29.72 11.99 36.98
C LYS A 782 28.88 11.13 36.03
N GLN A 783 28.68 9.85 36.37
CA GLN A 783 27.83 8.95 35.60
C GLN A 783 26.34 9.34 35.68
N ILE A 784 25.87 9.78 36.84
CA ILE A 784 24.50 10.31 37.03
C ILE A 784 24.30 11.59 36.21
N GLU A 785 25.24 12.54 36.23
CA GLU A 785 25.15 13.76 35.41
C GLU A 785 25.13 13.45 33.91
N GLN A 786 25.93 12.48 33.47
CA GLN A 786 25.94 12.04 32.07
C GLN A 786 24.61 11.38 31.67
N LEU A 787 24.04 10.54 32.54
CA LEU A 787 22.71 9.94 32.31
C LEU A 787 21.60 10.99 32.29
N GLN A 788 21.64 12.00 33.16
CA GLN A 788 20.68 13.10 33.17
C GLN A 788 20.77 13.95 31.89
N SER A 789 21.99 14.22 31.42
CA SER A 789 22.22 14.92 30.15
C SER A 789 21.67 14.13 28.95
N ASN A 790 21.95 12.83 28.91
CA ASN A 790 21.42 11.94 27.86
C ASN A 790 19.88 11.87 27.89
N GLN A 791 19.29 11.74 29.08
CA GLN A 791 17.83 11.72 29.24
C GLN A 791 17.16 13.03 28.81
N SER A 792 17.79 14.17 29.08
CA SER A 792 17.33 15.49 28.62
C SER A 792 17.37 15.60 27.09
N ASN A 793 18.47 15.14 26.48
CA ASN A 793 18.62 15.12 25.02
C ASN A 793 17.59 14.19 24.36
N GLU A 794 17.41 12.98 24.89
CA GLU A 794 16.39 12.06 24.40
C GLU A 794 14.98 12.65 24.51
N ARG A 795 14.65 13.27 25.65
CA ARG A 795 13.35 13.94 25.85
C ARG A 795 13.10 15.02 24.79
N ASN A 796 14.09 15.85 24.50
CA ASN A 796 14.01 16.86 23.45
C ASN A 796 13.85 16.23 22.06
N THR A 797 14.47 15.08 21.78
CA THR A 797 14.27 14.39 20.49
C THR A 797 12.88 13.77 20.38
N TYR A 798 12.32 13.24 21.46
CA TYR A 798 10.95 12.72 21.49
C TYR A 798 9.93 13.84 21.30
N GLU A 799 10.12 14.98 21.95
CA GLU A 799 9.25 16.14 21.82
C GLU A 799 9.26 16.68 20.38
N ASN A 800 10.44 16.79 19.76
CA ASN A 800 10.57 17.17 18.35
C ASN A 800 9.92 16.15 17.40
N ARG A 801 10.01 14.84 17.69
CA ARG A 801 9.33 13.80 16.90
C ARG A 801 7.80 13.87 17.06
N LEU A 802 7.31 14.08 18.27
CA LEU A 802 5.89 14.26 18.55
C LEU A 802 5.33 15.47 17.81
N GLN A 803 6.05 16.60 17.83
CA GLN A 803 5.66 17.81 17.13
C GLN A 803 5.67 17.61 15.60
N LYS A 804 6.64 16.86 15.04
CA LYS A 804 6.64 16.47 13.62
C LYS A 804 5.44 15.58 13.27
N GLN A 805 5.07 14.62 14.13
CA GLN A 805 3.91 13.76 13.91
C GLN A 805 2.59 14.54 13.99
N GLN A 806 2.45 15.46 14.95
CA GLN A 806 1.30 16.36 15.05
C GLN A 806 1.14 17.22 13.79
N ARG A 807 2.23 17.76 13.23
CA ARG A 807 2.20 18.48 11.95
C ARG A 807 1.80 17.59 10.77
N LYS A 808 2.22 16.32 10.75
CA LYS A 808 1.81 15.36 9.72
C LYS A 808 0.33 15.02 9.84
N LEU A 809 -0.20 14.86 11.06
CA LEU A 809 -1.63 14.65 11.30
C LEU A 809 -2.44 15.86 10.84
N ALA A 810 -2.05 17.07 11.21
CA ALA A 810 -2.72 18.29 10.74
C ALA A 810 -2.76 18.38 9.21
N LYS A 811 -1.65 18.07 8.52
CA LYS A 811 -1.63 18.02 7.04
C LYS A 811 -2.52 16.92 6.46
N ARG A 812 -2.67 15.78 7.13
CA ARG A 812 -3.60 14.71 6.72
C ARG A 812 -5.05 15.14 6.92
N ASP A 813 -5.35 15.84 8.00
CA ASP A 813 -6.69 16.39 8.25
C ASP A 813 -7.05 17.45 7.21
N ASP A 814 -6.12 18.33 6.85
CA ASP A 814 -6.30 19.31 5.76
C ASP A 814 -6.53 18.62 4.41
N LEU A 815 -5.79 17.54 4.12
CA LEU A 815 -5.98 16.75 2.91
C LEU A 815 -7.34 16.02 2.91
N ILE A 816 -7.75 15.46 4.04
CA ILE A 816 -9.07 14.82 4.19
C ILE A 816 -10.18 15.85 3.98
N ASN A 817 -10.04 17.06 4.52
CA ASN A 817 -11.01 18.14 4.31
C ASN A 817 -11.06 18.58 2.84
N THR A 818 -9.91 18.65 2.16
CA THR A 818 -9.84 18.95 0.72
C THR A 818 -10.54 17.86 -0.09
N LEU A 819 -10.23 16.59 0.16
CA LEU A 819 -10.87 15.44 -0.50
C LEU A 819 -12.37 15.33 -0.19
N ARG A 820 -12.81 15.76 0.99
CA ARG A 820 -14.25 15.86 1.32
C ARG A 820 -14.93 16.96 0.50
N SER A 821 -14.33 18.14 0.41
CA SER A 821 -14.87 19.23 -0.41
C SER A 821 -14.90 18.88 -1.90
N GLU A 822 -13.89 18.14 -2.39
CA GLU A 822 -13.85 17.67 -3.76
C GLU A 822 -14.90 16.60 -4.02
N ASN A 823 -15.09 15.63 -3.11
CA ASN A 823 -16.18 14.66 -3.19
C ASN A 823 -17.56 15.31 -3.16
N GLU A 824 -17.75 16.34 -2.33
CA GLU A 824 -19.00 17.10 -2.28
C GLU A 824 -19.24 17.83 -3.61
N SER A 825 -18.19 18.41 -4.21
CA SER A 825 -18.26 19.04 -5.53
C SER A 825 -18.57 18.04 -6.66
N LEU A 826 -17.98 16.84 -6.60
CA LEU A 826 -18.23 15.76 -7.57
C LEU A 826 -19.65 15.19 -7.40
N THR A 827 -20.12 15.08 -6.15
CA THR A 827 -21.49 14.64 -5.86
C THR A 827 -22.49 15.66 -6.41
N GLN A 828 -22.25 16.95 -6.21
CA GLN A 828 -23.10 18.00 -6.77
C GLN A 828 -23.09 17.96 -8.30
N ARG A 829 -21.92 17.79 -8.91
CA ARG A 829 -21.80 17.64 -10.37
C ARG A 829 -22.51 16.39 -10.90
N SER A 830 -22.49 15.29 -10.15
CA SER A 830 -23.23 14.07 -10.50
C SER A 830 -24.74 14.29 -10.43
N ILE A 831 -25.22 15.03 -9.44
CA ILE A 831 -26.64 15.41 -9.32
C ILE A 831 -27.06 16.30 -10.49
N ASP A 832 -26.23 17.29 -10.85
CA ASP A 832 -26.50 18.20 -11.97
C ASP A 832 -26.51 17.44 -13.32
N LEU A 833 -25.56 16.53 -13.53
CA LEU A 833 -25.53 15.66 -14.71
C LEU A 833 -26.74 14.73 -14.76
N GLN A 834 -27.17 14.17 -13.63
CA GLN A 834 -28.38 13.34 -13.56
C GLN A 834 -29.65 14.17 -13.85
N GLY A 835 -29.69 15.43 -13.42
CA GLY A 835 -30.75 16.38 -13.76
C GLY A 835 -30.77 16.71 -15.26
N GLN A 836 -29.62 16.95 -15.87
CA GLN A 836 -29.50 17.16 -17.33
C GLN A 836 -29.92 15.92 -18.11
N LEU A 837 -29.52 14.73 -17.66
CA LEU A 837 -29.90 13.46 -18.30
C LEU A 837 -31.42 13.23 -18.23
N GLY A 838 -32.07 13.62 -17.11
CA GLY A 838 -33.53 13.64 -17.01
C GLY A 838 -34.21 14.61 -17.98
N GLN A 839 -33.63 15.81 -18.20
CA GLN A 839 -34.14 16.77 -19.18
C GLN A 839 -33.97 16.27 -20.62
N HIS A 840 -32.82 15.68 -20.94
CA HIS A 840 -32.58 15.06 -22.24
C HIS A 840 -33.52 13.88 -22.49
N GLN A 841 -33.80 13.05 -21.48
CA GLN A 841 -34.76 11.97 -21.59
C GLN A 841 -36.17 12.50 -21.89
N SER A 842 -36.61 13.56 -21.20
CA SER A 842 -37.91 14.19 -21.48
C SER A 842 -37.99 14.76 -22.91
N ARG A 843 -36.91 15.37 -23.41
CA ARG A 843 -36.86 15.84 -24.80
C ARG A 843 -36.89 14.70 -25.81
N VAL A 844 -36.18 13.60 -25.55
CA VAL A 844 -36.22 12.40 -26.39
C VAL A 844 -37.64 11.82 -26.42
N ASP A 845 -38.37 11.84 -25.31
CA ASP A 845 -39.76 11.38 -25.27
C ASP A 845 -40.71 12.31 -26.06
N GLU A 846 -40.50 13.63 -26.02
CA GLU A 846 -41.21 14.62 -26.85
C GLU A 846 -40.91 14.45 -28.35
N ASP A 847 -39.63 14.25 -28.69
CA ASP A 847 -39.16 13.99 -30.05
C ASP A 847 -39.69 12.66 -30.57
N ASN A 848 -39.75 11.62 -29.74
CA ASN A 848 -40.39 10.36 -30.09
C ASN A 848 -41.90 10.52 -30.36
N GLY A 849 -42.58 11.36 -29.58
CA GLY A 849 -43.97 11.73 -29.82
C GLY A 849 -44.17 12.43 -31.17
N THR A 850 -43.30 13.39 -31.51
CA THR A 850 -43.36 14.07 -32.82
C THR A 850 -42.98 13.16 -33.98
N ILE A 851 -42.00 12.27 -33.82
CA ILE A 851 -41.66 11.23 -34.80
C ILE A 851 -42.87 10.31 -35.04
N GLN A 852 -43.63 9.96 -34.00
CA GLN A 852 -44.82 9.13 -34.14
C GLN A 852 -45.92 9.85 -34.94
N ILE A 853 -46.12 11.14 -34.70
CA ILE A 853 -47.06 11.98 -35.46
C ILE A 853 -46.61 12.09 -36.92
N LEU A 854 -45.32 12.33 -37.18
CA LEU A 854 -44.78 12.42 -38.54
C LEU A 854 -44.88 11.07 -39.29
N LYS A 855 -44.66 9.94 -38.61
CA LYS A 855 -44.91 8.60 -39.19
C LYS A 855 -46.37 8.42 -39.58
N GLN A 856 -47.31 8.91 -38.77
CA GLN A 856 -48.73 8.84 -39.08
C GLN A 856 -49.11 9.72 -40.29
N GLN A 857 -48.50 10.91 -40.41
CA GLN A 857 -48.68 11.79 -41.57
C GLN A 857 -48.06 11.21 -42.86
N LEU A 858 -46.88 10.58 -42.76
CA LEU A 858 -46.26 9.86 -43.87
C LEU A 858 -47.10 8.68 -44.34
N GLN A 859 -47.75 7.96 -43.41
CA GLN A 859 -48.66 6.88 -43.76
C GLN A 859 -49.91 7.41 -44.48
N GLN A 860 -50.50 8.52 -43.99
CA GLN A 860 -51.65 9.14 -44.66
C GLN A 860 -51.32 9.62 -46.08
N THR A 861 -50.17 10.28 -46.26
CA THR A 861 -49.72 10.75 -47.57
C THR A 861 -49.41 9.59 -48.52
N ARG A 862 -48.90 8.47 -48.01
CA ARG A 862 -48.73 7.23 -48.79
C ARG A 862 -50.07 6.65 -49.24
N ASP A 863 -51.04 6.56 -48.34
CA ASP A 863 -52.37 6.05 -48.66
C ASP A 863 -53.07 6.95 -49.70
N ASP A 864 -52.89 8.27 -49.63
CA ASP A 864 -53.41 9.20 -50.62
C ASP A 864 -52.66 9.12 -51.97
N LEU A 865 -51.35 8.86 -51.97
CA LEU A 865 -50.58 8.59 -53.18
C LEU A 865 -51.08 7.32 -53.89
N ASP A 866 -51.38 6.26 -53.13
CA ASP A 866 -51.91 5.00 -53.66
C ASP A 866 -53.32 5.20 -54.26
N ARG A 867 -54.16 6.03 -53.62
CA ARG A 867 -55.45 6.45 -54.18
C ARG A 867 -55.28 7.26 -55.47
N MET A 868 -54.37 8.23 -55.50
CA MET A 868 -54.09 9.03 -56.70
C MET A 868 -53.52 8.19 -57.84
N THR A 869 -52.70 7.19 -57.52
CA THR A 869 -52.16 6.24 -58.49
C THR A 869 -53.27 5.35 -59.06
N SER A 870 -54.20 4.90 -58.22
CA SER A 870 -55.40 4.16 -58.64
C SER A 870 -56.31 5.01 -59.52
N HIS A 871 -56.52 6.29 -59.19
CA HIS A 871 -57.24 7.23 -60.04
C HIS A 871 -56.54 7.46 -61.38
N LYS A 872 -55.21 7.63 -61.38
CA LYS A 872 -54.43 7.77 -62.61
C LYS A 872 -54.56 6.55 -63.51
N GLN A 873 -54.55 5.34 -62.95
CA GLN A 873 -54.80 4.11 -63.69
C GLN A 873 -56.23 4.07 -64.27
N HIS A 874 -57.24 4.46 -63.48
CA HIS A 874 -58.62 4.55 -63.94
C HIS A 874 -58.79 5.55 -65.10
N TYR A 875 -58.16 6.73 -65.02
CA TYR A 875 -58.18 7.72 -66.10
C TYR A 875 -57.42 7.25 -67.34
N LYS A 876 -56.29 6.55 -67.17
CA LYS A 876 -55.56 5.93 -68.27
C LYS A 876 -56.42 4.88 -68.98
N GLN A 877 -57.16 4.07 -68.23
CA GLN A 877 -58.11 3.09 -68.77
C GLN A 877 -59.25 3.79 -69.54
N ARG A 878 -59.82 4.86 -68.99
CA ARG A 878 -60.83 5.68 -69.70
C ARG A 878 -60.29 6.33 -70.96
N LEU A 879 -59.02 6.75 -70.97
CA LEU A 879 -58.37 7.31 -72.16
C LEU A 879 -58.25 6.25 -73.25
N ILE A 880 -57.81 5.04 -72.90
CA ILE A 880 -57.72 3.89 -73.83
C ILE A 880 -59.10 3.53 -74.38
N GLU A 881 -60.13 3.50 -73.54
CA GLU A 881 -61.52 3.24 -73.98
C GLU A 881 -62.05 4.35 -74.90
N SER A 882 -61.73 5.62 -74.60
CA SER A 882 -62.05 6.76 -75.46
C SER A 882 -61.30 6.70 -76.79
N ASP A 883 -60.03 6.30 -76.80
CA ASP A 883 -59.22 6.16 -78.02
C ASP A 883 -59.69 4.98 -78.88
N ALA A 884 -60.16 3.90 -78.25
CA ALA A 884 -60.81 2.78 -78.92
C ALA A 884 -62.17 3.22 -79.53
N ALA A 885 -62.97 3.99 -78.79
CA ALA A 885 -64.22 4.55 -79.30
C ALA A 885 -63.97 5.58 -80.43
N ASN A 886 -62.93 6.40 -80.31
CA ASN A 886 -62.49 7.32 -81.36
C ASN A 886 -62.01 6.56 -82.59
N SER A 887 -61.23 5.49 -82.43
CA SER A 887 -60.80 4.64 -83.54
C SER A 887 -61.99 3.93 -84.21
N SER A 888 -62.98 3.49 -83.44
CA SER A 888 -64.23 2.92 -83.96
C SER A 888 -65.04 3.95 -84.74
N THR A 889 -65.21 5.17 -84.21
CA THR A 889 -65.90 6.25 -84.93
C THR A 889 -65.13 6.73 -86.14
N LEU A 890 -63.79 6.68 -86.13
CA LEU A 890 -62.96 6.98 -87.29
C LEU A 890 -63.04 5.86 -88.35
N ALA A 891 -63.18 4.61 -87.93
CA ALA A 891 -63.48 3.47 -88.81
C ALA A 891 -64.90 3.58 -89.41
N GLU A 892 -65.90 3.96 -88.61
CA GLU A 892 -67.25 4.26 -89.09
C GLU A 892 -67.26 5.47 -90.03
N LEU A 893 -66.49 6.53 -89.76
CA LEU A 893 -66.33 7.68 -90.65
C LEU A 893 -65.63 7.30 -91.94
N LYS A 894 -64.63 6.42 -91.91
CA LYS A 894 -64.00 5.86 -93.10
C LYS A 894 -65.00 5.01 -93.89
N GLN A 895 -65.74 4.12 -93.24
CA GLN A 895 -66.78 3.32 -93.89
C GLN A 895 -67.90 4.19 -94.46
N ARG A 896 -68.28 5.28 -93.78
CA ARG A 896 -69.28 6.23 -94.23
C ARG A 896 -68.76 7.10 -95.38
N SER A 897 -67.48 7.49 -95.35
CA SER A 897 -66.76 8.13 -96.47
C SER A 897 -66.65 7.19 -97.66
N GLU A 898 -66.43 5.90 -97.43
CA GLU A 898 -66.32 4.88 -98.46
C GLU A 898 -67.70 4.60 -99.08
N GLN A 899 -68.76 4.52 -98.26
CA GLN A 899 -70.15 4.50 -98.70
C GLN A 899 -70.56 5.81 -99.41
N LEU A 900 -70.03 6.97 -99.02
CA LEU A 900 -70.27 8.24 -99.70
C LEU A 900 -69.56 8.28 -101.06
N ASN A 901 -68.32 7.80 -101.13
CA ASN A 901 -67.59 7.62 -102.39
C ASN A 901 -68.25 6.58 -103.28
N GLN A 902 -68.82 5.52 -102.71
CA GLN A 902 -69.58 4.51 -103.45
C GLN A 902 -70.92 5.07 -103.93
N LYS A 903 -71.57 5.94 -103.14
CA LYS A 903 -72.74 6.72 -103.59
C LYS A 903 -72.36 7.68 -104.71
N TYR A 904 -71.28 8.46 -104.59
CA TYR A 904 -70.81 9.33 -105.68
C TYR A 904 -70.39 8.54 -106.92
N ALA A 905 -69.73 7.39 -106.76
CA ALA A 905 -69.40 6.50 -107.87
C ALA A 905 -70.67 5.93 -108.53
N ASN A 906 -71.70 5.60 -107.76
CA ASN A 906 -72.99 5.16 -108.28
C ASN A 906 -73.75 6.32 -108.94
N THR A 907 -73.70 7.55 -108.42
CA THR A 907 -74.30 8.73 -109.06
C THR A 907 -73.55 9.14 -110.33
N ILE A 908 -72.21 8.99 -110.35
CA ILE A 908 -71.38 9.16 -111.54
C ILE A 908 -71.70 8.07 -112.56
N SER A 909 -71.93 6.83 -112.12
CA SER A 909 -72.35 5.72 -112.99
C SER A 909 -73.77 5.93 -113.54
N GLU A 910 -74.70 6.44 -112.75
CA GLU A 910 -76.07 6.79 -113.16
C GLU A 910 -76.08 7.99 -114.14
N LEU A 911 -75.24 9.01 -113.89
CA LEU A 911 -75.02 10.13 -114.80
C LEU A 911 -74.29 9.72 -116.07
N GLN A 912 -73.35 8.78 -116.00
CA GLN A 912 -72.69 8.16 -117.17
C GLN A 912 -73.70 7.32 -117.98
N LYS A 913 -74.64 6.62 -117.33
CA LYS A 913 -75.69 5.84 -117.99
C LYS A 913 -76.74 6.73 -118.67
N GLN A 914 -77.05 7.89 -118.10
CA GLN A 914 -77.89 8.93 -118.71
C GLN A 914 -77.16 9.70 -119.85
N LEU A 915 -75.84 9.85 -119.75
CA LEU A 915 -74.98 10.37 -120.84
C LEU A 915 -74.81 9.34 -121.98
N GLN A 916 -74.86 8.05 -121.66
CA GLN A 916 -74.72 6.95 -122.62
C GLN A 916 -76.03 6.74 -123.42
N GLN A 917 -77.20 6.86 -122.77
CA GLN A 917 -78.51 6.88 -123.44
C GLN A 917 -78.71 8.10 -124.37
N THR A 918 -78.10 9.24 -124.06
CA THR A 918 -78.12 10.44 -124.93
C THR A 918 -77.04 10.40 -126.03
N SER A 919 -75.96 9.63 -125.85
CA SER A 919 -74.96 9.39 -126.90
C SER A 919 -75.38 8.30 -127.90
N GLU A 920 -76.18 7.31 -127.48
CA GLU A 920 -76.73 6.27 -128.38
C GLU A 920 -77.78 6.82 -129.38
N GLU A 921 -78.43 7.94 -129.08
CA GLU A 921 -79.29 8.68 -130.02
C GLU A 921 -78.49 9.61 -130.98
N LEU A 922 -77.26 9.99 -130.61
CA LEU A 922 -76.35 10.82 -131.42
C LEU A 922 -75.42 9.99 -132.32
N ILE A 923 -75.15 8.73 -131.96
CA ILE A 923 -74.37 7.74 -132.73
C ILE A 923 -75.14 7.23 -133.98
N LYS A 924 -76.47 7.41 -134.06
CA LYS A 924 -77.26 7.17 -135.30
C LYS A 924 -77.12 8.29 -136.35
N ALA A 925 -76.55 9.45 -136.00
CA ALA A 925 -76.34 10.58 -136.90
C ALA A 925 -74.85 10.83 -137.25
N GLN A 926 -73.89 10.23 -136.51
CA GLN A 926 -72.45 10.47 -136.69
C GLN A 926 -71.71 9.32 -137.42
N ASN A 927 -72.36 8.17 -137.64
CA ASN A 927 -71.84 7.07 -138.46
C ASN A 927 -71.98 7.29 -139.98
N GLU A 928 -72.36 8.50 -140.42
CA GLU A 928 -72.30 8.97 -141.82
C GLU A 928 -71.14 9.95 -142.07
N ILE A 929 -70.32 10.26 -141.05
CA ILE A 929 -69.07 11.03 -141.20
C ILE A 929 -67.91 10.16 -140.72
N ASP A 930 -67.86 8.98 -141.30
CA ASP A 930 -66.65 8.27 -141.74
C ASP A 930 -65.34 8.82 -141.16
N GLY A 931 -64.56 7.97 -140.52
CA GLY A 931 -63.92 6.98 -141.37
C GLY A 931 -62.96 7.72 -142.31
N PHE A 932 -61.70 7.82 -141.88
CA PHE A 932 -60.57 7.41 -142.71
C PHE A 932 -59.26 8.18 -142.49
N SER A 933 -59.15 9.30 -141.77
CA SER A 933 -57.93 10.12 -141.96
C SER A 933 -57.04 10.52 -140.77
N SER A 934 -57.38 10.31 -139.49
CA SER A 934 -56.48 10.77 -138.41
C SER A 934 -56.01 9.73 -137.38
N LYS A 935 -56.37 8.45 -137.57
CA LYS A 935 -55.82 7.33 -136.77
C LYS A 935 -54.38 6.92 -137.17
N LYS A 936 -53.75 7.68 -138.08
CA LYS A 936 -52.37 7.49 -138.56
C LYS A 936 -51.36 8.47 -137.91
N ARG A 937 -51.82 9.55 -137.28
CA ARG A 937 -50.96 10.63 -136.75
C ARG A 937 -50.58 10.45 -135.27
N GLU A 938 -51.33 9.65 -134.53
CA GLU A 938 -51.22 9.49 -133.06
C GLU A 938 -50.12 8.48 -132.63
N LEU A 939 -49.67 7.61 -133.53
CA LEU A 939 -48.65 6.58 -133.23
C LEU A 939 -47.19 7.05 -133.43
N GLN A 940 -46.94 8.25 -133.97
CA GLN A 940 -45.60 8.82 -134.12
C GLN A 940 -45.15 9.70 -132.93
N GLU A 941 -46.07 10.18 -132.08
CA GLU A 941 -45.77 11.08 -130.95
C GLU A 941 -45.31 10.35 -129.67
N GLN A 942 -45.57 9.04 -129.56
CA GLN A 942 -45.23 8.25 -128.36
C GLN A 942 -43.77 7.75 -128.33
N VAL A 943 -43.06 7.76 -129.47
CA VAL A 943 -41.64 7.32 -129.56
C VAL A 943 -40.65 8.42 -129.12
N ALA A 944 -41.01 9.70 -129.23
CA ALA A 944 -40.14 10.83 -128.85
C ALA A 944 -40.05 11.07 -127.33
N LYS A 945 -41.09 10.74 -126.56
CA LYS A 945 -41.12 10.95 -125.09
C LYS A 945 -40.23 9.97 -124.31
N LEU A 946 -39.95 8.78 -124.85
CA LEU A 946 -39.13 7.76 -124.18
C LEU A 946 -37.60 7.98 -124.36
N GLN A 947 -37.17 8.76 -125.35
CA GLN A 947 -35.74 9.09 -125.57
C GLN A 947 -35.23 10.24 -124.66
N MET A 948 -36.09 11.18 -124.24
CA MET A 948 -35.69 12.25 -123.31
C MET A 948 -35.50 11.76 -121.87
N ALA A 949 -36.30 10.79 -121.42
CA ALA A 949 -36.18 10.22 -120.06
C ALA A 949 -34.85 9.46 -119.84
N LYS A 950 -34.30 8.83 -120.89
CA LYS A 950 -33.02 8.11 -120.84
C LYS A 950 -31.81 9.04 -120.62
N ARG A 951 -31.80 10.22 -121.28
CA ARG A 951 -30.71 11.22 -121.14
C ARG A 951 -30.67 11.92 -119.78
N THR A 952 -31.82 12.10 -119.13
CA THR A 952 -31.91 12.76 -117.82
C THR A 952 -31.42 11.85 -116.68
N ALA A 953 -31.53 10.53 -116.83
CA ALA A 953 -30.98 9.56 -115.87
C ALA A 953 -29.45 9.45 -115.95
N GLU A 954 -28.88 9.49 -117.15
CA GLU A 954 -27.41 9.43 -117.36
C GLU A 954 -26.68 10.66 -116.81
N MET A 955 -27.27 11.86 -116.87
CA MET A 955 -26.67 13.07 -116.27
C MET A 955 -26.68 13.08 -114.73
N LYS A 956 -27.69 12.47 -114.08
CA LYS A 956 -27.77 12.39 -112.62
C LYS A 956 -26.77 11.38 -112.03
N LEU A 957 -26.50 10.29 -112.75
CA LEU A 957 -25.50 9.31 -112.35
C LEU A 957 -24.08 9.90 -112.36
N LYS A 958 -23.76 10.68 -113.39
CA LYS A 958 -22.45 11.33 -113.54
C LYS A 958 -22.20 12.45 -112.52
N ALA A 959 -23.24 13.19 -112.14
CA ALA A 959 -23.14 14.22 -111.10
C ALA A 959 -22.96 13.65 -109.68
N ALA A 960 -23.44 12.43 -109.42
CA ALA A 960 -23.26 11.74 -108.14
C ALA A 960 -21.84 11.16 -107.99
N ASP A 961 -21.27 10.60 -109.07
CA ASP A 961 -19.87 10.13 -109.06
C ASP A 961 -18.86 11.27 -108.88
N ASP A 962 -19.08 12.43 -109.51
CA ASP A 962 -18.22 13.62 -109.36
C ASP A 962 -18.30 14.26 -107.95
N ALA A 963 -19.35 13.98 -107.18
CA ALA A 963 -19.50 14.42 -105.79
C ALA A 963 -18.75 13.48 -104.83
N LEU A 964 -18.81 12.17 -105.05
CA LEU A 964 -18.11 11.16 -104.25
C LEU A 964 -16.58 11.26 -104.38
N VAL A 965 -16.06 11.59 -105.57
CA VAL A 965 -14.62 11.77 -105.79
C VAL A 965 -14.10 13.03 -105.08
N ARG A 966 -14.89 14.11 -105.02
CA ARG A 966 -14.53 15.34 -104.30
C ARG A 966 -14.54 15.18 -102.78
N GLU A 967 -15.46 14.36 -102.26
CA GLU A 967 -15.55 14.08 -100.82
C GLU A 967 -14.37 13.23 -100.33
N ARG A 968 -13.94 12.23 -101.12
CA ARG A 968 -12.74 11.44 -100.82
C ARG A 968 -11.46 12.26 -100.81
N ALA A 969 -11.27 13.13 -101.82
CA ALA A 969 -10.11 14.04 -101.86
C ALA A 969 -10.12 15.07 -100.70
N SER A 970 -11.29 15.54 -100.27
CA SER A 970 -11.42 16.43 -99.11
C SER A 970 -11.13 15.75 -97.78
N SER A 971 -11.53 14.48 -97.63
CA SER A 971 -11.25 13.69 -96.42
C SER A 971 -9.77 13.33 -96.29
N GLU A 972 -9.10 13.00 -97.39
CA GLU A 972 -7.68 12.65 -97.41
C GLU A 972 -6.79 13.88 -97.10
N ALA A 973 -7.17 15.05 -97.59
CA ALA A 973 -6.52 16.32 -97.24
C ALA A 973 -6.66 16.65 -95.73
N LYS A 974 -7.82 16.40 -95.12
CA LYS A 974 -8.04 16.63 -93.68
C LYS A 974 -7.19 15.70 -92.80
N GLN A 975 -7.06 14.42 -93.16
CA GLN A 975 -6.20 13.49 -92.43
C GLN A 975 -4.72 13.89 -92.49
N ASN A 976 -4.23 14.31 -93.65
CA ASN A 976 -2.84 14.76 -93.79
C ASN A 976 -2.54 16.04 -93.00
N THR A 977 -3.51 16.96 -92.93
CA THR A 977 -3.37 18.20 -92.15
C THR A 977 -3.32 17.93 -90.64
N TYR A 978 -4.09 16.93 -90.17
CA TYR A 978 -4.09 16.51 -88.76
C TYR A 978 -2.78 15.83 -88.36
N ALA A 979 -2.21 15.00 -89.24
CA ALA A 979 -0.93 14.33 -89.00
C ALA A 979 0.24 15.32 -88.93
N LEU A 980 0.25 16.35 -89.78
CA LEU A 980 1.25 17.42 -89.76
C LEU A 980 1.16 18.31 -88.51
N ALA A 981 -0.05 18.61 -88.03
CA ALA A 981 -0.25 19.38 -86.80
C ALA A 981 0.20 18.61 -85.54
N LEU A 982 -0.05 17.29 -85.50
CA LEU A 982 0.41 16.43 -84.40
C LEU A 982 1.95 16.31 -84.37
N LYS A 983 2.59 16.20 -85.53
CA LYS A 983 4.05 16.13 -85.62
C LYS A 983 4.72 17.45 -85.23
N SER A 984 4.19 18.58 -85.68
CA SER A 984 4.66 19.92 -85.27
C SER A 984 4.52 20.14 -83.76
N LYS A 985 3.46 19.61 -83.14
CA LYS A 985 3.25 19.71 -81.69
C LYS A 985 4.21 18.80 -80.91
N SER A 986 4.49 17.59 -81.40
CA SER A 986 5.46 16.70 -80.76
C SER A 986 6.88 17.25 -80.84
N ASP A 987 7.27 17.80 -82.00
CA ASP A 987 8.62 18.37 -82.20
C ASP A 987 8.83 19.61 -81.30
N ALA A 988 7.81 20.46 -81.14
CA ALA A 988 7.85 21.59 -80.22
C ALA A 988 8.00 21.15 -78.76
N THR A 989 7.27 20.11 -78.33
CA THR A 989 7.39 19.57 -76.95
C THR A 989 8.74 18.90 -76.70
N ILE A 990 9.36 18.30 -77.72
CA ILE A 990 10.70 17.70 -77.59
C ILE A 990 11.77 18.78 -77.43
N GLU A 991 11.66 19.89 -78.16
CA GLU A 991 12.58 21.04 -78.05
C GLU A 991 12.42 21.79 -76.72
N GLU A 992 11.19 21.86 -76.19
CA GLU A 992 10.90 22.42 -74.87
C GLU A 992 11.49 21.56 -73.74
N LEU A 993 11.33 20.22 -73.83
CA LEU A 993 11.95 19.27 -72.90
C LEU A 993 13.48 19.28 -72.96
N HIS A 994 14.08 19.45 -74.15
CA HIS A 994 15.53 19.55 -74.27
C HIS A 994 16.07 20.81 -73.57
N ASN A 995 15.38 21.94 -73.75
CA ASN A 995 15.72 23.20 -73.07
C ASN A 995 15.52 23.13 -71.55
N GLU A 996 14.53 22.38 -71.07
CA GLU A 996 14.33 22.15 -69.63
C GLU A 996 15.41 21.24 -69.03
N ILE A 997 15.81 20.18 -69.73
CA ILE A 997 16.90 19.30 -69.29
C ILE A 997 18.23 20.07 -69.22
N GLU A 998 18.51 20.94 -70.18
CA GLU A 998 19.72 21.78 -70.17
C GLU A 998 19.70 22.81 -69.03
N LYS A 999 18.55 23.42 -68.74
CA LYS A 999 18.37 24.27 -67.55
C LYS A 999 18.57 23.49 -66.25
N CYS A 1000 18.00 22.29 -66.14
CA CYS A 1000 18.17 21.41 -64.98
C CYS A 1000 19.64 21.04 -64.76
N ARG A 1001 20.38 20.69 -65.83
CA ARG A 1001 21.81 20.39 -65.77
C ARG A 1001 22.63 21.60 -65.29
N ASN A 1002 22.33 22.78 -65.79
CA ASN A 1002 23.00 24.01 -65.37
C ASN A 1002 22.66 24.41 -63.91
N THR A 1003 21.42 24.23 -63.46
CA THR A 1003 21.06 24.44 -62.05
C THR A 1003 21.67 23.41 -61.12
N PHE A 1004 21.77 22.14 -61.55
CA PHE A 1004 22.38 21.07 -60.78
C PHE A 1004 23.89 21.31 -60.58
N ASN A 1005 24.59 21.71 -61.64
CA ASN A 1005 25.99 22.11 -61.55
C ASN A 1005 26.17 23.30 -60.61
N ARG A 1006 25.32 24.34 -60.70
CA ARG A 1006 25.39 25.50 -59.79
C ARG A 1006 25.20 25.11 -58.32
N VAL A 1007 24.23 24.25 -58.01
CA VAL A 1007 23.98 23.78 -56.63
C VAL A 1007 25.16 22.97 -56.10
N LEU A 1008 25.77 22.11 -56.93
CA LEU A 1008 26.96 21.35 -56.54
C LEU A 1008 28.18 22.25 -56.25
N THR A 1009 28.35 23.35 -56.99
CA THR A 1009 29.47 24.27 -56.77
C THR A 1009 29.25 25.23 -55.59
N GLU A 1010 28.03 25.76 -55.43
CA GLU A 1010 27.70 26.77 -54.41
C GLU A 1010 27.47 26.16 -53.02
N GLU A 1011 26.77 25.03 -52.91
CA GLU A 1011 26.39 24.44 -51.61
C GLU A 1011 27.35 23.33 -51.13
N PHE A 1012 28.04 22.66 -52.06
CA PHE A 1012 28.89 21.49 -51.76
C PHE A 1012 30.37 21.66 -52.15
N HIS A 1013 30.76 22.75 -52.82
CA HIS A 1013 32.13 23.07 -53.26
C HIS A 1013 32.81 21.99 -54.13
N VAL A 1014 32.05 21.28 -54.96
CA VAL A 1014 32.58 20.28 -55.91
C VAL A 1014 32.47 20.82 -57.34
N SER A 1015 33.60 20.85 -58.07
CA SER A 1015 33.67 21.32 -59.47
C SER A 1015 33.83 20.14 -60.42
N LEU A 1016 33.04 20.12 -61.49
CA LEU A 1016 33.24 19.22 -62.64
C LEU A 1016 34.00 20.01 -63.70
N ASP A 1017 35.23 19.63 -64.01
CA ASP A 1017 36.00 20.28 -65.09
C ASP A 1017 35.42 19.87 -66.46
N ASP A 1018 35.14 20.87 -67.30
CA ASP A 1018 34.45 20.78 -68.60
C ASP A 1018 35.30 20.16 -69.75
N GLN A 1019 36.28 19.31 -69.45
CA GLN A 1019 37.10 18.65 -70.47
C GLN A 1019 37.13 17.14 -70.22
N ASP A 1020 36.14 16.44 -70.78
CA ASP A 1020 36.24 15.09 -71.37
C ASP A 1020 34.84 14.47 -71.51
N VAL A 1021 34.01 15.03 -72.40
CA VAL A 1021 32.83 14.31 -72.92
C VAL A 1021 32.75 14.55 -74.43
N GLU A 1022 33.78 14.11 -75.15
CA GLU A 1022 33.56 13.59 -76.50
C GLU A 1022 33.39 12.08 -76.40
N GLU A 1023 32.22 11.63 -76.85
CA GLU A 1023 31.89 10.28 -77.33
C GLU A 1023 32.85 9.15 -76.90
N ASN A 1024 32.59 8.50 -75.75
CA ASN A 1024 32.64 7.03 -75.65
C ASN A 1024 32.30 6.50 -74.24
N ASN A 1025 31.52 5.41 -74.24
CA ASN A 1025 31.23 4.45 -73.17
C ASN A 1025 30.38 4.89 -71.97
N ASN A 1026 29.15 4.37 -71.98
CA ASN A 1026 28.03 4.58 -71.06
C ASN A 1026 28.20 4.02 -69.62
N ASP A 1027 29.34 3.38 -69.30
CA ASP A 1027 29.49 2.63 -68.03
C ASP A 1027 30.41 3.29 -66.99
N ASN A 1028 31.32 4.21 -67.36
CA ASN A 1028 32.22 4.87 -66.40
C ASN A 1028 31.61 6.11 -65.72
N ASN A 1029 30.76 6.87 -66.42
CA ASN A 1029 30.10 8.06 -65.85
C ASN A 1029 29.15 7.73 -64.68
N LYS A 1030 28.67 6.48 -64.60
CA LYS A 1030 27.80 6.04 -63.50
C LYS A 1030 28.57 5.89 -62.20
N TYR A 1031 29.81 5.39 -62.25
CA TYR A 1031 30.65 5.16 -61.07
C TYR A 1031 31.13 6.46 -60.43
N GLU A 1032 31.48 7.46 -61.23
CA GLU A 1032 31.86 8.78 -60.74
C GLU A 1032 30.68 9.55 -60.13
N LEU A 1033 29.49 9.44 -60.74
CA LEU A 1033 28.27 10.04 -60.20
C LEU A 1033 27.85 9.37 -58.87
N THR A 1034 28.01 8.05 -58.73
CA THR A 1034 27.76 7.36 -57.45
C THR A 1034 28.75 7.76 -56.35
N ASN A 1035 30.05 7.91 -56.65
CA ASN A 1035 31.03 8.36 -55.67
C ASN A 1035 30.79 9.82 -55.21
N LEU A 1036 30.25 10.66 -56.11
CA LEU A 1036 29.92 12.04 -55.80
C LEU A 1036 28.64 12.13 -54.94
N LEU A 1037 27.65 11.30 -55.24
CA LEU A 1037 26.45 11.13 -54.42
C LEU A 1037 26.78 10.59 -53.02
N GLU A 1038 27.70 9.63 -52.90
CA GLU A 1038 28.11 9.05 -51.62
C GLU A 1038 28.83 10.07 -50.72
N LYS A 1039 29.69 10.92 -51.30
CA LYS A 1039 30.31 12.05 -50.57
C LYS A 1039 29.31 13.13 -50.14
N VAL A 1040 28.30 13.40 -50.96
CA VAL A 1040 27.21 14.33 -50.61
C VAL A 1040 26.34 13.74 -49.50
N ASP A 1041 26.11 12.42 -49.51
CA ASP A 1041 25.31 11.73 -48.50
C ASP A 1041 26.05 11.65 -47.14
N GLU A 1042 27.37 11.43 -47.14
CA GLU A 1042 28.20 11.52 -45.91
C GLU A 1042 28.17 12.92 -45.29
N GLN A 1043 28.27 13.98 -46.10
CA GLN A 1043 28.18 15.37 -45.65
C GLN A 1043 26.78 15.73 -45.12
N LEU A 1044 25.72 15.20 -45.76
CA LEU A 1044 24.34 15.37 -45.29
C LEU A 1044 24.07 14.60 -43.98
N SER A 1045 24.69 13.43 -43.78
CA SER A 1045 24.60 12.67 -42.53
C SER A 1045 25.25 13.42 -41.37
N LEU A 1046 26.47 13.94 -41.57
CA LEU A 1046 27.17 14.73 -40.55
C LEU A 1046 26.37 15.98 -40.14
N ARG A 1047 25.76 16.69 -41.11
CA ARG A 1047 24.88 17.81 -40.80
C ARG A 1047 23.60 17.40 -40.07
N LYS A 1048 22.99 16.26 -40.40
CA LYS A 1048 21.82 15.75 -39.68
C LYS A 1048 22.15 15.48 -38.21
N ASP A 1049 23.32 14.89 -37.95
CA ASP A 1049 23.77 14.59 -36.58
C ASP A 1049 24.06 15.88 -35.80
N GLU A 1050 24.75 16.86 -36.41
CA GLU A 1050 24.97 18.17 -35.80
C GLU A 1050 23.67 18.92 -35.52
N GLN A 1051 22.72 18.87 -36.46
CA GLN A 1051 21.41 19.53 -36.32
C GLN A 1051 20.52 18.82 -35.30
N PHE A 1052 20.67 17.51 -35.13
CA PHE A 1052 20.03 16.74 -34.06
C PHE A 1052 20.58 17.14 -32.69
N ILE A 1053 21.90 17.23 -32.54
CA ILE A 1053 22.57 17.66 -31.31
C ILE A 1053 22.15 19.10 -30.94
N ILE A 1054 22.09 20.00 -31.93
CA ILE A 1054 21.65 21.39 -31.73
C ILE A 1054 20.17 21.44 -31.32
N ASN A 1055 19.30 20.65 -31.97
CA ASN A 1055 17.88 20.60 -31.63
C ASN A 1055 17.63 20.03 -30.23
N ASP A 1056 18.35 18.98 -29.84
CA ASP A 1056 18.25 18.42 -28.50
C ASP A 1056 18.82 19.35 -27.43
N ALA A 1057 19.89 20.09 -27.73
CA ALA A 1057 20.36 21.18 -26.88
C ALA A 1057 19.32 22.30 -26.71
N PHE A 1058 18.59 22.67 -27.77
CA PHE A 1058 17.50 23.64 -27.69
C PHE A 1058 16.28 23.12 -26.93
N LYS A 1059 15.90 21.85 -27.13
CA LYS A 1059 14.84 21.19 -26.36
C LYS A 1059 15.20 21.14 -24.88
N LEU A 1060 16.42 20.70 -24.55
CA LEU A 1060 16.92 20.66 -23.17
C LEU A 1060 16.88 22.05 -22.54
N ARG A 1061 17.28 23.08 -23.27
CA ARG A 1061 17.19 24.47 -22.82
C ARG A 1061 15.76 24.95 -22.56
N ARG A 1062 14.82 24.53 -23.42
CA ARG A 1062 13.39 24.87 -23.30
C ARG A 1062 12.72 24.15 -22.13
N VAL A 1063 13.00 22.86 -21.96
CA VAL A 1063 12.47 22.03 -20.86
C VAL A 1063 12.99 22.52 -19.51
N MET A 1064 14.30 22.81 -19.44
CA MET A 1064 14.95 23.29 -18.22
C MET A 1064 14.77 24.79 -17.96
N LYS A 1065 14.07 25.52 -18.86
CA LYS A 1065 13.86 26.98 -18.81
C LYS A 1065 15.15 27.78 -18.59
N ILE A 1066 16.26 27.32 -19.19
CA ILE A 1066 17.56 27.96 -19.04
C ILE A 1066 17.60 29.24 -19.90
N ASP A 1067 17.98 30.37 -19.31
CA ASP A 1067 18.04 31.65 -20.00
C ASP A 1067 19.02 31.59 -21.20
N LYS A 1068 18.73 32.35 -22.26
CA LYS A 1068 19.52 32.37 -23.49
C LYS A 1068 20.97 32.82 -23.25
N LYS A 1069 21.24 33.48 -22.14
CA LYS A 1069 22.55 34.01 -21.73
C LYS A 1069 23.41 33.03 -20.92
N THR A 1070 22.83 31.95 -20.37
CA THR A 1070 23.56 30.98 -19.54
C THR A 1070 24.02 29.76 -20.34
N SER A 1071 25.30 29.40 -20.21
CA SER A 1071 25.86 28.24 -20.92
C SER A 1071 25.31 26.93 -20.35
N LEU A 1072 24.89 26.00 -21.23
CA LEU A 1072 24.43 24.67 -20.83
C LEU A 1072 25.49 23.90 -20.02
N PHE A 1073 26.78 24.16 -20.29
CA PHE A 1073 27.89 23.55 -19.55
C PHE A 1073 27.97 24.02 -18.09
N GLN A 1074 27.62 25.28 -17.82
CA GLN A 1074 27.57 25.79 -16.45
C GLN A 1074 26.40 25.19 -15.67
N VAL A 1075 25.26 24.97 -16.35
CA VAL A 1075 24.11 24.29 -15.75
C VAL A 1075 24.41 22.83 -15.49
N TYR A 1076 25.11 22.15 -16.41
CA TYR A 1076 25.59 20.78 -16.22
C TYR A 1076 26.49 20.67 -15.00
N ASN A 1077 27.53 21.49 -14.88
CA ASN A 1077 28.43 21.45 -13.72
C ASN A 1077 27.71 21.76 -12.39
N LYS A 1078 26.72 22.64 -12.42
CA LYS A 1078 25.87 22.92 -11.27
C LYS A 1078 25.03 21.69 -10.89
N LEU A 1079 24.39 21.05 -11.86
CA LEU A 1079 23.62 19.81 -11.62
C LEU A 1079 24.50 18.67 -11.13
N THR A 1080 25.71 18.51 -11.67
CA THR A 1080 26.67 17.50 -11.20
C THR A 1080 27.05 17.77 -9.74
N SER A 1081 27.29 19.04 -9.38
CA SER A 1081 27.57 19.40 -7.99
C SER A 1081 26.37 19.19 -7.06
N GLU A 1082 25.15 19.48 -7.52
CA GLU A 1082 23.91 19.24 -6.78
C GLU A 1082 23.66 17.73 -6.61
N LEU A 1083 23.90 16.94 -7.65
CA LEU A 1083 23.80 15.49 -7.63
C LEU A 1083 24.80 14.87 -6.65
N ASP A 1084 26.05 15.34 -6.63
CA ASP A 1084 27.05 14.88 -5.65
C ASP A 1084 26.66 15.25 -4.22
N THR A 1085 26.03 16.41 -4.00
CA THR A 1085 25.53 16.79 -2.67
C THR A 1085 24.32 15.97 -2.24
N GLU A 1086 23.41 15.63 -3.15
CA GLU A 1086 22.27 14.77 -2.84
C GLU A 1086 22.69 13.32 -2.64
N LYS A 1087 23.69 12.83 -3.39
CA LYS A 1087 24.28 11.51 -3.14
C LYS A 1087 24.88 11.42 -1.74
N LYS A 1088 25.63 12.43 -1.31
CA LYS A 1088 26.13 12.50 0.07
C LYS A 1088 25.01 12.55 1.11
N ARG A 1089 23.93 13.29 0.85
CA ARG A 1089 22.75 13.31 1.75
C ARG A 1089 22.04 11.96 1.80
N ALA A 1090 21.96 11.26 0.68
CA ALA A 1090 21.38 9.92 0.60
C ALA A 1090 22.22 8.93 1.43
N ASP A 1091 23.55 8.94 1.27
CA ASP A 1091 24.48 8.10 2.04
C ASP A 1091 24.40 8.41 3.54
N GLU A 1092 24.33 9.69 3.92
CA GLU A 1092 24.13 10.12 5.31
C GLU A 1092 22.77 9.68 5.87
N ALA A 1093 21.69 9.80 5.07
CA ALA A 1093 20.35 9.35 5.46
C ALA A 1093 20.27 7.83 5.61
N GLU A 1094 20.96 7.07 4.76
CA GLU A 1094 21.05 5.61 4.84
C GLU A 1094 21.83 5.18 6.10
N SER A 1095 22.97 5.82 6.38
CA SER A 1095 23.72 5.58 7.61
C SER A 1095 22.88 5.86 8.87
N PHE A 1096 22.08 6.94 8.85
CA PHE A 1096 21.18 7.29 9.94
C PHE A 1096 20.01 6.30 10.06
N ALA A 1097 19.47 5.82 8.94
CA ALA A 1097 18.42 4.81 8.93
C ALA A 1097 18.91 3.48 9.53
N ASN A 1098 20.14 3.05 9.20
CA ASN A 1098 20.76 1.85 9.76
C ASN A 1098 20.97 1.97 11.27
N VAL A 1099 21.49 3.11 11.75
CA VAL A 1099 21.62 3.37 13.21
C VAL A 1099 20.25 3.32 13.91
N LYS A 1100 19.20 3.89 13.30
CA LYS A 1100 17.85 3.86 13.86
C LYS A 1100 17.18 2.50 13.80
N SER A 1101 17.48 1.69 12.80
CA SER A 1101 17.04 0.29 12.73
C SER A 1101 17.62 -0.51 13.89
N ASN A 1102 18.93 -0.39 14.12
CA ASN A 1102 19.62 -1.04 15.23
C ASN A 1102 19.10 -0.60 16.61
N GLU A 1103 18.81 0.70 16.79
CA GLU A 1103 18.14 1.19 18.01
C GLU A 1103 16.74 0.59 18.19
N LYS A 1104 15.94 0.50 17.11
CA LYS A 1104 14.60 -0.09 17.16
C LYS A 1104 14.65 -1.56 17.55
N GLU A 1105 15.60 -2.32 17.00
CA GLU A 1105 15.81 -3.72 17.40
C GLU A 1105 16.23 -3.85 18.86
N LYS A 1106 17.09 -2.95 19.37
CA LYS A 1106 17.49 -2.93 20.78
C LYS A 1106 16.28 -2.66 21.68
N VAL A 1107 15.46 -1.65 21.35
CA VAL A 1107 14.23 -1.36 22.10
C VAL A 1107 13.24 -2.52 22.04
N LEU A 1108 13.12 -3.21 20.90
CA LEU A 1108 12.26 -4.39 20.78
C LEU A 1108 12.76 -5.54 21.67
N ARG A 1109 14.08 -5.77 21.71
CA ARG A 1109 14.70 -6.75 22.62
C ARG A 1109 14.46 -6.40 24.08
N ASP A 1110 14.62 -5.13 24.46
CA ASP A 1110 14.40 -4.68 25.84
C ASP A 1110 12.91 -4.72 26.22
N SER A 1111 12.00 -4.40 25.31
CA SER A 1111 10.55 -4.54 25.50
C SER A 1111 10.15 -6.00 25.74
N LYS A 1112 10.68 -6.94 24.96
CA LYS A 1112 10.44 -8.38 25.17
C LYS A 1112 10.99 -8.86 26.51
N LYS A 1113 12.14 -8.34 26.97
CA LYS A 1113 12.67 -8.64 28.30
C LYS A 1113 11.74 -8.11 29.40
N LEU A 1114 11.26 -6.88 29.27
CA LEU A 1114 10.35 -6.26 30.24
C LEU A 1114 9.01 -7.02 30.32
N GLU A 1115 8.50 -7.48 29.17
CA GLU A 1115 7.29 -8.30 29.09
C GLU A 1115 7.46 -9.65 29.81
N ARG A 1116 8.59 -10.34 29.61
CA ARG A 1116 8.92 -11.56 30.37
C ARG A 1116 8.98 -11.31 31.87
N SER A 1117 9.69 -10.26 32.30
CA SER A 1117 9.75 -9.90 33.73
C SER A 1117 8.39 -9.51 34.31
N ALA A 1118 7.50 -8.90 33.51
CA ALA A 1118 6.13 -8.59 33.93
C ALA A 1118 5.26 -9.86 34.08
N LEU A 1119 5.43 -10.84 33.18
CA LEU A 1119 4.77 -12.14 33.28
C LEU A 1119 5.25 -12.91 34.52
N GLU A 1120 6.57 -12.99 34.73
CA GLU A 1120 7.16 -13.61 35.93
C GLU A 1120 6.63 -12.93 37.21
N LEU A 1121 6.61 -11.59 37.27
CA LEU A 1121 6.08 -10.86 38.42
C LEU A 1121 4.58 -11.15 38.67
N ASN A 1122 3.81 -11.36 37.61
CA ASN A 1122 2.41 -11.75 37.71
C ASN A 1122 2.26 -13.18 38.24
N GLU A 1123 3.10 -14.12 37.79
CA GLU A 1123 3.16 -15.48 38.32
C GLU A 1123 3.49 -15.48 39.81
N TRP A 1124 4.51 -14.73 40.24
CA TRP A 1124 4.84 -14.53 41.66
C TRP A 1124 3.69 -13.92 42.47
N THR A 1125 2.93 -13.00 41.85
CA THR A 1125 1.74 -12.39 42.49
C THR A 1125 0.59 -13.40 42.63
N ILE A 1126 0.36 -14.24 41.62
CA ILE A 1126 -0.65 -15.30 41.67
C ILE A 1126 -0.27 -16.35 42.70
N TRP A 1127 0.98 -16.80 42.68
CA TRP A 1127 1.52 -17.77 43.63
C TRP A 1127 1.44 -17.27 45.08
N SER A 1128 1.88 -16.04 45.35
CA SER A 1128 1.80 -15.47 46.71
C SER A 1128 0.34 -15.32 47.20
N ARG A 1129 -0.61 -15.00 46.32
CA ARG A 1129 -2.04 -15.00 46.67
C ARG A 1129 -2.57 -16.39 46.94
N ALA A 1130 -2.15 -17.39 46.17
CA ALA A 1130 -2.52 -18.79 46.40
C ALA A 1130 -1.98 -19.29 47.74
N MET A 1131 -0.71 -19.01 48.05
CA MET A 1131 -0.07 -19.32 49.32
C MET A 1131 -0.79 -18.66 50.50
N LEU A 1132 -1.19 -17.38 50.36
CA LEU A 1132 -1.94 -16.68 51.40
C LEU A 1132 -3.32 -17.30 51.64
N ARG A 1133 -4.01 -17.78 50.59
CA ARG A 1133 -5.29 -18.49 50.73
C ARG A 1133 -5.12 -19.81 51.48
N GLN A 1134 -4.01 -20.52 51.27
CA GLN A 1134 -3.69 -21.75 51.99
C GLN A 1134 -3.36 -21.49 53.47
N LEU A 1135 -2.71 -20.37 53.78
CA LEU A 1135 -2.31 -20.02 55.15
C LEU A 1135 -3.40 -19.27 55.95
N SER A 1136 -4.41 -18.71 55.29
CA SER A 1136 -5.44 -17.90 55.95
C SER A 1136 -6.83 -18.16 55.37
N ASP A 1137 -7.66 -18.88 56.14
CA ASP A 1137 -9.08 -19.14 55.83
C ASP A 1137 -9.95 -17.86 55.73
N ALA A 1138 -9.42 -16.69 56.11
CA ALA A 1138 -10.12 -15.41 56.14
C ALA A 1138 -9.60 -14.39 55.12
N ALA A 1139 -8.73 -14.77 54.18
CA ALA A 1139 -8.20 -13.83 53.19
C ALA A 1139 -9.29 -13.40 52.19
N SER A 1140 -9.44 -12.09 51.97
CA SER A 1140 -10.30 -11.53 50.93
C SER A 1140 -9.90 -12.04 49.55
N SER A 1141 -10.85 -12.21 48.63
CA SER A 1141 -10.63 -12.88 47.33
C SER A 1141 -9.53 -12.26 46.45
N ASN A 1142 -9.15 -10.99 46.65
CA ASN A 1142 -8.04 -10.32 45.95
C ASN A 1142 -7.37 -9.21 46.80
N PRO A 1143 -6.41 -9.53 47.67
CA PRO A 1143 -5.65 -8.52 48.39
C PRO A 1143 -4.60 -7.87 47.46
N PRO A 1144 -4.32 -6.56 47.62
CA PRO A 1144 -3.21 -5.90 46.91
C PRO A 1144 -1.86 -6.56 47.28
N SER A 1145 -0.88 -6.61 46.36
CA SER A 1145 0.37 -7.38 46.57
C SER A 1145 1.16 -6.96 47.82
N SER A 1146 1.09 -5.68 48.21
CA SER A 1146 1.69 -5.20 49.46
C SER A 1146 1.05 -5.82 50.70
N GLU A 1147 -0.26 -6.05 50.67
CA GLU A 1147 -0.99 -6.73 51.74
C GLU A 1147 -0.76 -8.24 51.72
N VAL A 1148 -0.65 -8.85 50.53
CA VAL A 1148 -0.30 -10.27 50.40
C VAL A 1148 1.07 -10.54 51.03
N ARG A 1149 2.07 -9.73 50.68
CA ARG A 1149 3.42 -9.82 51.26
C ARG A 1149 3.40 -9.64 52.77
N PHE A 1150 2.74 -8.61 53.27
CA PHE A 1150 2.64 -8.35 54.71
C PHE A 1150 1.98 -9.49 55.48
N ARG A 1151 0.90 -10.08 54.93
CA ARG A 1151 0.17 -11.19 55.55
C ARG A 1151 0.97 -12.50 55.50
N LEU A 1152 1.70 -12.75 54.42
CA LEU A 1152 2.62 -13.88 54.31
C LEU A 1152 3.78 -13.73 55.29
N GLU A 1153 4.42 -12.56 55.37
CA GLU A 1153 5.47 -12.25 56.36
C GLU A 1153 4.93 -12.46 57.79
N GLU A 1154 3.70 -12.04 58.07
CA GLU A 1154 3.05 -12.23 59.36
C GLU A 1154 2.72 -13.70 59.65
N ALA A 1155 2.23 -14.45 58.67
CA ALA A 1155 1.95 -15.88 58.80
C ALA A 1155 3.24 -16.69 59.01
N LEU A 1156 4.31 -16.31 58.32
CA LEU A 1156 5.63 -16.91 58.42
C LEU A 1156 6.25 -16.61 59.81
N LEU A 1157 6.18 -15.36 60.26
CA LEU A 1157 6.55 -14.98 61.65
C LEU A 1157 5.68 -15.64 62.72
N ALA A 1158 4.44 -16.02 62.40
CA ALA A 1158 3.56 -16.74 63.31
C ALA A 1158 3.86 -18.25 63.36
N SER A 1159 4.40 -18.81 62.27
CA SER A 1159 4.82 -20.21 62.15
C SER A 1159 6.16 -20.48 62.81
N ILE A 1160 7.10 -19.53 62.72
CA ILE A 1160 8.34 -19.53 63.50
C ILE A 1160 7.95 -19.25 64.95
N SER A 1161 8.23 -20.17 65.87
CA SER A 1161 7.68 -20.32 67.23
C SER A 1161 7.93 -19.17 68.24
N GLN A 1162 8.06 -17.92 67.82
CA GLN A 1162 8.21 -16.74 68.67
C GLN A 1162 6.86 -16.23 69.19
N ARG A 1163 6.16 -17.05 70.00
CA ARG A 1163 4.90 -16.70 70.68
C ARG A 1163 4.95 -15.34 71.38
N THR A 1164 6.11 -14.97 71.92
CA THR A 1164 6.36 -13.69 72.59
C THR A 1164 6.36 -12.49 71.65
N ILE A 1165 6.93 -12.60 70.44
CA ILE A 1165 6.92 -11.52 69.45
C ILE A 1165 5.53 -11.38 68.83
N ARG A 1166 4.84 -12.49 68.55
CA ARG A 1166 3.44 -12.47 68.12
C ARG A 1166 2.55 -11.77 69.15
N ARG A 1167 2.66 -12.13 70.43
CA ARG A 1167 1.90 -11.49 71.51
C ARG A 1167 2.24 -10.01 71.66
N LYS A 1168 3.51 -9.61 71.51
CA LYS A 1168 3.94 -8.20 71.50
C LYS A 1168 3.40 -7.43 70.29
N MET A 1169 3.42 -8.01 69.09
CA MET A 1169 2.83 -7.38 67.90
C MET A 1169 1.31 -7.27 68.02
N GLU A 1170 0.64 -8.25 68.60
CA GLU A 1170 -0.81 -8.22 68.82
C GLU A 1170 -1.19 -7.19 69.88
N ILE A 1171 -0.39 -7.06 70.94
CA ILE A 1171 -0.49 -5.96 71.90
C ILE A 1171 -0.28 -4.61 71.17
N LEU A 1172 0.78 -4.45 70.37
CA LEU A 1172 1.02 -3.20 69.63
C LEU A 1172 -0.07 -2.88 68.60
N ARG A 1173 -0.68 -3.89 67.96
CA ARG A 1173 -1.79 -3.70 67.02
C ARG A 1173 -3.09 -3.35 67.76
N THR A 1174 -3.37 -3.98 68.89
CA THR A 1174 -4.52 -3.63 69.74
C THR A 1174 -4.35 -2.24 70.33
N GLU A 1175 -3.14 -1.87 70.76
CA GLU A 1175 -2.77 -0.51 71.17
C GLU A 1175 -2.92 0.49 70.02
N LYS A 1176 -2.37 0.21 68.82
CA LYS A 1176 -2.53 1.06 67.63
C LYS A 1176 -4.00 1.22 67.24
N LYS A 1177 -4.80 0.16 67.33
CA LYS A 1177 -6.24 0.19 67.06
C LYS A 1177 -6.97 0.98 68.13
N LEU A 1178 -6.59 0.89 69.40
CA LEU A 1178 -7.06 1.75 70.49
C LEU A 1178 -6.69 3.22 70.25
N PHE A 1179 -5.47 3.51 69.78
CA PHE A 1179 -5.03 4.87 69.43
C PHE A 1179 -5.75 5.45 68.22
N LEU A 1180 -6.10 4.63 67.21
CA LEU A 1180 -6.83 5.08 66.02
C LEU A 1180 -8.35 5.18 66.25
N THR A 1181 -8.91 4.36 67.16
CA THR A 1181 -10.33 4.41 67.56
C THR A 1181 -10.59 5.50 68.59
N GLN A 1182 -9.61 5.87 69.41
CA GLN A 1182 -9.63 7.12 70.17
C GLN A 1182 -9.24 8.31 69.27
N LYS A 1183 -10.13 8.69 68.36
CA LYS A 1183 -10.04 10.01 67.73
C LYS A 1183 -10.07 11.08 68.82
N PRO A 1184 -9.07 11.97 68.94
CA PRO A 1184 -9.23 13.19 69.70
C PRO A 1184 -10.25 14.04 68.95
N SER A 1185 -11.45 14.15 69.51
CA SER A 1185 -12.49 15.08 69.04
C SER A 1185 -12.11 16.52 69.41
N ILE A 1186 -10.93 16.98 69.01
CA ILE A 1186 -10.49 18.38 69.18
C ILE A 1186 -9.49 18.71 68.07
N LEU A 1187 -9.98 19.04 66.87
CA LEU A 1187 -9.54 20.19 66.05
C LEU A 1187 -10.23 20.09 64.68
N ASN A 1188 -11.44 20.63 64.63
CA ASN A 1188 -12.06 21.02 63.39
C ASN A 1188 -11.84 22.52 63.28
N ARG A 1189 -10.85 22.98 62.50
CA ARG A 1189 -10.84 24.33 61.90
C ARG A 1189 -9.70 24.49 60.89
N ASN A 1190 -10.13 24.77 59.66
CA ASN A 1190 -9.47 25.55 58.60
C ASN A 1190 -8.54 24.80 57.65
N THR A 1191 -9.14 24.18 56.62
CA THR A 1191 -8.55 24.04 55.29
C THR A 1191 -9.34 24.89 54.29
N THR A 1192 -8.86 26.11 54.07
CA THR A 1192 -9.10 26.88 52.84
C THR A 1192 -7.76 27.19 52.21
N SER A 1193 -7.72 26.99 50.89
CA SER A 1193 -6.88 27.63 49.87
C SER A 1193 -5.37 27.42 49.91
N ASN A 1194 -4.84 26.87 48.80
CA ASN A 1194 -3.89 27.52 47.88
C ASN A 1194 -3.55 26.48 46.78
N ALA A 1195 -3.70 26.67 45.47
CA ALA A 1195 -3.52 27.83 44.60
C ALA A 1195 -2.12 28.48 44.70
N ILE A 1196 -1.26 28.05 43.78
CA ILE A 1196 -0.39 28.88 42.93
C ILE A 1196 0.89 29.49 43.55
N SER A 1197 2.00 28.93 43.05
CA SER A 1197 3.28 29.53 42.60
C SER A 1197 4.33 30.09 43.56
N ASN A 1198 5.56 29.64 43.28
CA ASN A 1198 6.79 30.42 43.07
C ASN A 1198 7.15 31.51 44.10
N SER A 1199 8.24 31.30 44.84
CA SER A 1199 9.55 31.88 44.49
C SER A 1199 10.53 31.78 45.67
N SER A 1200 11.78 31.52 45.28
CA SER A 1200 13.07 31.80 45.92
C SER A 1200 13.11 32.69 47.18
N ASN A 1201 13.93 32.24 48.14
CA ASN A 1201 15.15 32.88 48.67
C ASN A 1201 15.33 32.87 50.20
N SER A 1202 16.57 32.52 50.57
CA SER A 1202 17.36 32.96 51.73
C SER A 1202 16.85 32.75 53.18
N ASN A 1203 17.52 31.81 53.85
CA ASN A 1203 18.42 31.99 54.99
C ASN A 1203 17.97 32.72 56.28
N SER A 1204 18.35 32.06 57.38
CA SER A 1204 18.66 32.56 58.74
C SER A 1204 17.56 32.63 59.83
N GLN A 1205 17.81 31.79 60.85
CA GLN A 1205 17.73 32.06 62.30
C GLN A 1205 16.39 32.41 62.97
N SER A 1206 16.02 31.51 63.89
CA SER A 1206 15.83 31.76 65.34
C SER A 1206 14.48 31.33 65.93
N SER A 1207 14.59 30.37 66.86
CA SER A 1207 13.84 30.24 68.12
C SER A 1207 12.34 30.60 68.16
N LYS A 1208 11.51 29.58 68.38
CA LYS A 1208 10.64 29.50 69.58
C LYS A 1208 10.11 28.08 69.80
N LYS A 1209 10.43 27.56 70.99
CA LYS A 1209 10.03 26.27 71.54
C LYS A 1209 8.51 26.17 71.64
N ASN A 1210 7.91 25.16 71.00
CA ASN A 1210 6.65 24.58 71.46
C ASN A 1210 6.93 23.22 72.07
N ARG A 1211 6.67 23.12 73.38
CA ARG A 1211 6.84 21.95 74.22
C ARG A 1211 5.90 20.84 73.74
N VAL A 1212 6.46 19.76 73.21
CA VAL A 1212 5.78 18.46 73.22
C VAL A 1212 5.96 17.87 74.62
N THR A 1213 4.85 17.60 75.29
CA THR A 1213 4.79 16.88 76.56
C THR A 1213 5.43 15.50 76.39
N SER A 1214 6.62 15.37 76.96
CA SER A 1214 7.40 14.14 77.08
C SER A 1214 6.56 13.00 77.68
N ILE A 1215 6.55 11.84 77.01
CA ILE A 1215 5.96 10.55 77.44
C ILE A 1215 6.78 9.90 78.58
N ARG A 1216 7.92 10.50 78.95
CA ARG A 1216 8.83 10.00 79.99
C ARG A 1216 8.19 9.79 81.37
N PRO A 1217 7.20 10.58 81.85
CA PRO A 1217 6.51 10.31 83.11
C PRO A 1217 5.65 9.04 83.08
N MET A 1218 5.06 8.71 81.92
CA MET A 1218 4.20 7.53 81.78
C MET A 1218 5.02 6.23 81.72
N MET A 1219 6.14 6.26 80.97
CA MET A 1219 7.12 5.17 80.97
C MET A 1219 7.80 5.00 82.34
N LEU A 1220 8.11 6.10 83.04
CA LEU A 1220 8.61 6.03 84.41
C LEU A 1220 7.56 5.44 85.36
N SER A 1221 6.27 5.74 85.20
CA SER A 1221 5.22 5.13 86.03
C SER A 1221 5.10 3.62 85.81
N LEU A 1222 5.23 3.14 84.56
CA LEU A 1222 5.18 1.72 84.21
C LEU A 1222 6.39 0.94 84.72
N ILE A 1223 7.59 1.53 84.59
CA ILE A 1223 8.82 0.96 85.15
C ILE A 1223 8.79 0.99 86.68
N PHE A 1224 8.20 2.02 87.29
CA PHE A 1224 8.06 2.15 88.74
C PHE A 1224 7.02 1.19 89.31
N THR A 1225 5.91 0.93 88.61
CA THR A 1225 4.93 -0.12 88.99
C THR A 1225 5.52 -1.52 88.83
N GLY A 1226 6.33 -1.77 87.78
CA GLY A 1226 7.02 -3.05 87.61
C GLY A 1226 8.07 -3.31 88.70
N LYS A 1227 8.79 -2.27 89.14
CA LYS A 1227 9.73 -2.37 90.26
C LYS A 1227 9.05 -2.46 91.63
N LEU A 1228 7.92 -1.78 91.85
CA LEU A 1228 7.10 -1.91 93.06
C LEU A 1228 6.53 -3.34 93.20
N GLN A 1229 6.18 -3.97 92.08
CA GLN A 1229 5.66 -5.34 92.03
C GLN A 1229 6.74 -6.40 92.28
N GLN A 1230 8.03 -6.09 92.01
CA GLN A 1230 9.17 -6.91 92.43
C GLN A 1230 9.59 -6.67 93.88
N LEU A 1231 9.33 -5.49 94.45
CA LEU A 1231 9.72 -5.12 95.81
C LEU A 1231 8.68 -5.48 96.89
N SER A 1232 7.42 -5.74 96.54
CA SER A 1232 6.34 -5.99 97.52
C SER A 1232 6.21 -7.46 97.94
N GLY A 1233 7.32 -8.20 98.05
CA GLY A 1233 7.33 -9.63 98.38
C GLY A 1233 6.43 -9.98 99.57
N ASN A 1234 5.22 -10.48 99.30
CA ASN A 1234 4.40 -11.40 100.11
C ASN A 1234 3.07 -11.77 99.38
N LEU A 1235 2.77 -13.06 99.42
CA LEU A 1235 1.77 -13.93 98.75
C LEU A 1235 0.26 -13.54 98.89
N PRO A 1236 -0.74 -14.17 98.19
CA PRO A 1236 -0.82 -15.62 97.89
C PRO A 1236 -1.42 -16.11 96.55
N SER A 1237 -1.05 -17.37 96.29
CA SER A 1237 -1.73 -18.36 95.46
C SER A 1237 -3.21 -18.50 95.84
N ARG A 1238 -4.12 -17.93 95.03
CA ARG A 1238 -5.52 -18.37 94.83
C ARG A 1238 -6.21 -17.41 93.85
N PHE A 1239 -6.23 -17.79 92.58
CA PHE A 1239 -7.39 -17.57 91.72
C PHE A 1239 -7.49 -18.76 90.77
N ASN A 1240 -7.98 -19.86 91.34
CA ASN A 1240 -8.44 -21.05 90.64
C ASN A 1240 -9.94 -21.15 90.90
N GLY A 1241 -10.73 -21.31 89.83
CA GLY A 1241 -12.18 -21.51 89.83
C GLY A 1241 -12.76 -20.86 88.58
N MET A 1242 -13.54 -21.49 87.71
CA MET A 1242 -14.24 -22.78 87.63
C MET A 1242 -14.32 -23.09 86.11
N THR A 1243 -14.37 -24.30 85.54
CA THR A 1243 -15.31 -25.44 85.61
C THR A 1243 -14.71 -26.55 84.70
N LYS A 1244 -14.37 -27.77 85.14
CA LYS A 1244 -15.19 -29.00 85.32
C LYS A 1244 -15.92 -29.57 84.08
N ALA A 1245 -15.80 -30.91 83.97
CA ALA A 1245 -16.43 -31.93 83.09
C ALA A 1245 -15.63 -32.27 81.80
N ASN A 1246 -15.29 -33.52 81.44
CA ASN A 1246 -15.60 -34.87 81.94
C ASN A 1246 -14.49 -35.87 81.53
N GLN A 1247 -14.41 -36.97 82.26
CA GLN A 1247 -13.50 -38.13 82.07
C GLN A 1247 -13.95 -39.12 80.95
N PRO A 1248 -13.12 -40.13 80.60
CA PRO A 1248 -13.06 -40.85 79.31
C PRO A 1248 -13.87 -42.18 79.28
N PRO A 1249 -13.74 -43.07 78.26
CA PRO A 1249 -12.68 -44.10 78.32
C PRO A 1249 -12.10 -44.64 76.97
N GLN A 1250 -10.87 -45.17 77.10
CA GLN A 1250 -10.22 -46.36 76.50
C GLN A 1250 -10.74 -47.03 75.22
N THR A 1251 -9.81 -47.35 74.30
CA THR A 1251 -9.35 -48.69 73.80
C THR A 1251 -8.27 -48.44 72.71
N ALA A 1252 -6.99 -48.83 72.80
CA ALA A 1252 -6.31 -50.14 72.82
C ALA A 1252 -6.29 -50.90 71.46
N TYR A 1253 -5.08 -50.98 70.86
CA TYR A 1253 -4.47 -51.98 69.93
C TYR A 1253 -5.34 -52.55 68.76
N ASP A 1254 -4.87 -52.81 67.54
CA ASP A 1254 -3.67 -53.59 67.20
C ASP A 1254 -3.31 -53.56 65.68
N ARG A 1255 -1.99 -53.63 65.43
CA ARG A 1255 -1.21 -54.32 64.36
C ARG A 1255 -1.68 -54.53 62.90
N LYS A 1256 -0.65 -54.34 62.04
CA LYS A 1256 -0.20 -55.10 60.83
C LYS A 1256 -0.76 -54.72 59.44
N ALA A 1257 0.11 -54.17 58.58
CA ALA A 1257 0.92 -54.89 57.59
C ALA A 1257 1.16 -54.06 56.31
N HIS A 1258 2.41 -54.10 55.85
CA HIS A 1258 2.96 -53.42 54.67
C HIS A 1258 2.71 -54.19 53.35
N ARG A 1259 2.65 -53.38 52.26
CA ARG A 1259 3.17 -53.61 50.87
C ARG A 1259 2.35 -54.49 49.89
N PRO A 1260 2.58 -54.39 48.55
CA PRO A 1260 3.15 -53.30 47.73
C PRO A 1260 2.52 -53.09 46.30
N LEU A 1261 2.92 -51.98 45.61
CA LEU A 1261 3.05 -51.76 44.13
C LEU A 1261 1.74 -51.79 43.28
N VAL A 1262 1.51 -51.06 42.19
CA VAL A 1262 2.30 -50.62 41.01
C VAL A 1262 1.55 -49.42 40.36
N PRO A 1263 2.23 -48.46 39.71
CA PRO A 1263 1.61 -47.43 38.86
C PRO A 1263 1.32 -47.95 37.44
N PHE A 1264 0.17 -47.61 36.84
CA PHE A 1264 -0.07 -47.83 35.41
C PHE A 1264 -0.10 -46.50 34.65
N GLU A 1265 0.58 -46.56 33.52
CA GLU A 1265 0.83 -45.54 32.51
C GLU A 1265 -0.44 -45.14 31.73
N SER A 1266 -0.37 -43.93 31.17
CA SER A 1266 -0.92 -43.42 29.89
C SER A 1266 -2.28 -43.90 29.33
N GLN A 1267 -3.14 -42.90 29.08
CA GLN A 1267 -3.52 -42.51 27.71
C GLN A 1267 -3.43 -41.00 27.56
#